data_AF-A0A7V2XGL7-F1
#
_entry.id   AF-A0A7V2XGL7-F1
#
_cell.length_a   1.000
_cell.length_b   1.000
_cell.length_c   1.000
_cell.angle_alpha   90.00
_cell.angle_beta   90.00
_cell.angle_gamma   90.00
#
_symmetry.space_group_name_H-M   'P 1'
#
loop_
_entity.id
_entity.type
_entity.pdbx_description
1 polymer ?
#
loop_
_entity_poly.entity_id
_entity_poly.type
_entity_poly.pdbx_seq_one_letter_code
_entity_poly.pdbx_strand_id
1 'polypeptide(L)'
;MPVAKCSALLLLASAWGWAAGNIWLGGTAKDPTDWHTPMNWSAKKVPAAGDNTDVLIPSTAELFPALSGDAEVGGSLRIAAKARLSLEGHNLTVGAGARDRVDGPDTAYSAKTPYGLVIERGGELNASAGTPMITIGLGGLVNEGTVSGSPMLRIAGTFHGFVLQPGDFRPSSLILASSPYPYPVTLEQDLTVAGAAELAGGELIVAKEATLAISGDLIFRGKAPGPACLTPHGQVRVEGTIRSEGAAWDLGHATGWVSLVGKGDQTLHAGGFLPPIKLQKPSGKVSVVGDLHCNGLFIAPGNVLSLATGPKLILGSPACEWRTDPADKSIVKTYHPHRSSRDLINQGTLLGSPDVSFVLNVNTGGKAFAVSGVYSFKRKATEPAEGEIVQPTAGLHAGDLSINRPDSRLAIKDEQLFLDGKPAALAAAPAKKPDELDAPLAADEKATLTRLRLAPVQPREADRAGLMNVAPFVKAVRSTPSVGMSLWNVVDGSPTTEASFRTGVGLAGSYELVFPKPVAVSMVRFLQGALFAFRSALVADTTGSGACDTLVAAALDGAPGAWRELAFPPVTVHRLRLQALEGQRGWEQSFPQLAELEVYAPKDAYAHAEQAAPLRRAEPVPGNARRFSVGPPVKVQWPAPRPEDRITKLITADLWMFGIQLDPAALPAKPLWDFEPCTRVIKDIQGLGADGVLLFVEAQMSAFWPSSNFRWQAKDKEAQPPKRDLLKELTDTLHAHGLKLYVIFLGRFMDCYIGPKDKDGWQTLLEEVAARGVDGISLCHDEAFYGIPNPDGKGRPKDDPVRLAFQKRFGPGADLPDSIWQDTVAYKRWVVYSYEELAERFRRYRDAVKKANPKCETFCIIGSHAVSANNRMTYCLAYDVIGHIADLDYLGTDYMEAETRVWAASARNRRAAMELFVPPSVREGIQAALQGARLIAWYRYNYIEMQKSADHRRRESAFLAALERWGVTRARTPRALAVLASRASEDWWDNDHGTNWLGWNPAAKQGFWTARLLNQFLNTHGYPYDLYYLDHPGDLKDIGQYKVLFLPFPYSVSKEALAVLRRAHAGQPAEAQAKAGGSRLLIAQRMGEVDEVGARYDRPALAELIQKGRDDGSVVYVPRNLVEWEVEPTFADEMTQLLDEALGDAKPLFLDRHGSSVEAYLAESDTRLSPGSGQREPAECREKFLTIINWQDGEADIEVGLALPEGSYKMLTLAASAPADERRGLLDGKEAVPAADLRRFAVKLDGRDVRLIYLLPADKPGF
;
A
#
# COMPACT_ATOMS: atom_id res chain seq x y z
N MET A 1 43.32 -7.60 -29.21
CA MET A 1 44.48 -7.80 -28.32
C MET A 1 45.12 -6.43 -28.04
N PRO A 2 45.74 -6.18 -26.87
CA PRO A 2 45.03 -5.63 -25.68
C PRO A 2 45.78 -4.52 -24.89
N VAL A 3 45.26 -4.23 -23.68
CA VAL A 3 45.87 -3.64 -22.44
C VAL A 3 45.58 -2.13 -22.23
N ALA A 4 45.04 -1.59 -21.12
CA ALA A 4 44.49 -2.02 -19.81
C ALA A 4 43.54 -0.88 -19.32
N LYS A 5 42.31 -1.09 -18.83
CA LYS A 5 41.82 -1.49 -17.49
C LYS A 5 42.50 -0.85 -16.27
N CYS A 6 41.64 -0.20 -15.46
CA CYS A 6 41.69 0.01 -14.01
C CYS A 6 42.86 0.81 -13.42
N SER A 7 42.55 1.97 -12.81
CA SER A 7 43.04 2.46 -11.50
C SER A 7 43.00 4.00 -11.43
N ALA A 8 41.85 4.59 -11.09
CA ALA A 8 41.77 5.99 -10.64
C ALA A 8 40.52 6.27 -9.78
N LEU A 9 40.10 5.27 -9.00
CA LEU A 9 39.07 5.38 -7.95
C LEU A 9 39.67 4.78 -6.67
N LEU A 10 40.81 5.33 -6.27
CA LEU A 10 41.57 4.96 -5.08
C LEU A 10 42.40 6.20 -4.73
N LEU A 11 41.84 7.11 -3.91
CA LEU A 11 42.54 8.11 -3.05
C LEU A 11 41.61 9.21 -2.48
N LEU A 12 40.42 8.85 -1.98
CA LEU A 12 39.64 9.72 -1.07
C LEU A 12 39.07 8.92 0.12
N ALA A 13 39.91 8.05 0.69
CA ALA A 13 39.64 7.38 1.96
C ALA A 13 40.32 8.16 3.11
N SER A 14 39.65 9.20 3.61
CA SER A 14 39.78 9.68 4.99
C SER A 14 38.76 10.81 5.23
N ALA A 15 38.09 10.76 6.38
CA ALA A 15 37.04 11.68 6.86
C ALA A 15 35.65 11.52 6.22
N TRP A 16 35.03 10.34 6.42
CA TRP A 16 33.57 10.21 6.43
C TRP A 16 33.14 10.01 7.87
N GLY A 17 32.49 11.01 8.47
CA GLY A 17 31.96 10.95 9.83
C GLY A 17 30.80 9.95 9.90
N TRP A 18 31.08 8.75 10.40
CA TRP A 18 30.10 7.75 10.79
C TRP A 18 29.72 7.97 12.25
N ALA A 19 28.43 8.10 12.55
CA ALA A 19 27.91 8.01 13.91
C ALA A 19 27.44 6.57 14.16
N ALA A 20 28.38 5.64 14.38
CA ALA A 20 28.02 4.31 14.85
C ALA A 20 27.34 4.42 16.23
N GLY A 21 26.22 3.73 16.42
CA GLY A 21 25.44 3.81 17.65
C GLY A 21 26.12 3.13 18.84
N ASN A 22 26.92 2.10 18.58
CA ASN A 22 27.76 1.45 19.60
C ASN A 22 29.15 1.11 19.03
N ILE A 23 30.20 1.52 19.74
CA ILE A 23 31.59 1.39 19.29
C ILE A 23 32.36 0.53 20.29
N TRP A 24 33.15 -0.41 19.79
CA TRP A 24 34.07 -1.18 20.63
C TRP A 24 35.19 -0.28 21.16
N LEU A 25 35.39 -0.28 22.48
CA LEU A 25 36.39 0.55 23.17
C LEU A 25 37.71 -0.19 23.44
N GLY A 26 37.73 -1.52 23.36
CA GLY A 26 38.80 -2.36 23.90
C GLY A 26 38.36 -3.07 25.19
N GLY A 27 39.00 -4.19 25.54
CA GLY A 27 38.59 -4.96 26.71
C GLY A 27 38.96 -4.35 28.06
N THR A 28 38.43 -4.94 29.14
CA THR A 28 38.70 -4.51 30.52
C THR A 28 39.79 -5.36 31.17
N ALA A 29 40.39 -4.88 32.26
CA ALA A 29 41.48 -5.57 32.96
C ALA A 29 41.15 -7.00 33.47
N LYS A 30 39.87 -7.38 33.55
CA LYS A 30 39.43 -8.71 33.99
C LYS A 30 39.02 -9.64 32.83
N ASP A 31 38.57 -9.07 31.73
CA ASP A 31 38.26 -9.80 30.50
C ASP A 31 38.64 -8.93 29.30
N PRO A 32 39.88 -9.08 28.80
CA PRO A 32 40.53 -8.12 27.91
C PRO A 32 40.01 -8.15 26.46
N THR A 33 39.10 -9.06 26.11
CA THR A 33 38.57 -9.17 24.74
C THR A 33 37.12 -9.62 24.64
N ASP A 34 36.45 -9.98 25.73
CA ASP A 34 35.10 -10.54 25.64
C ASP A 34 34.04 -9.55 25.13
N TRP A 35 33.39 -9.92 24.01
CA TRP A 35 32.26 -9.22 23.41
C TRP A 35 31.12 -9.01 24.41
N HIS A 36 30.88 -9.98 25.30
CA HIS A 36 29.76 -9.99 26.23
C HIS A 36 29.99 -9.18 27.52
N THR A 37 31.10 -8.47 27.61
CA THR A 37 31.38 -7.55 28.72
C THR A 37 30.86 -6.14 28.37
N PRO A 38 29.81 -5.62 29.05
CA PRO A 38 29.18 -4.34 28.70
C PRO A 38 30.13 -3.14 28.70
N MET A 39 31.14 -3.17 29.58
CA MET A 39 32.11 -2.08 29.76
C MET A 39 33.08 -1.91 28.58
N ASN A 40 33.16 -2.89 27.69
CA ASN A 40 34.00 -2.86 26.49
C ASN A 40 33.35 -2.07 25.33
N TRP A 41 32.12 -1.59 25.53
CA TRP A 41 31.30 -0.91 24.53
C TRP A 41 31.03 0.55 24.92
N SER A 42 31.00 1.46 23.95
CA SER A 42 30.77 2.89 24.19
C SER A 42 29.41 3.18 24.83
N ALA A 43 28.40 2.35 24.54
CA ALA A 43 27.08 2.43 25.17
C ALA A 43 27.02 1.81 26.57
N LYS A 44 28.13 1.22 27.08
CA LYS A 44 28.18 0.42 28.31
C LYS A 44 27.16 -0.74 28.32
N LYS A 45 26.86 -1.26 27.13
CA LYS A 45 25.87 -2.31 26.87
C LYS A 45 26.37 -3.17 25.71
N VAL A 46 26.23 -4.49 25.86
CA VAL A 46 26.52 -5.47 24.79
C VAL A 46 25.47 -5.28 23.67
N PRO A 47 25.88 -5.23 22.40
CA PRO A 47 24.94 -5.21 21.28
C PRO A 47 23.97 -6.39 21.35
N ALA A 48 22.68 -6.13 21.10
CA ALA A 48 21.64 -7.14 21.05
C ALA A 48 20.66 -6.88 19.89
N ALA A 49 19.82 -7.88 19.55
CA ALA A 49 18.88 -7.80 18.43
C ALA A 49 17.89 -6.62 18.51
N GLY A 50 17.41 -6.28 19.71
CA GLY A 50 16.45 -5.20 19.91
C GLY A 50 17.02 -3.77 19.83
N ASP A 51 18.34 -3.62 19.74
CA ASP A 51 18.99 -2.30 19.87
C ASP A 51 18.84 -1.44 18.60
N ASN A 52 18.62 -2.03 17.43
CA ASN A 52 18.52 -1.36 16.12
C ASN A 52 19.67 -0.37 15.79
N THR A 53 20.80 -0.45 16.49
CA THR A 53 21.97 0.42 16.29
C THR A 53 23.07 -0.27 15.50
N ASP A 54 23.77 0.50 14.67
CA ASP A 54 24.99 0.06 14.01
C ASP A 54 26.14 -0.10 15.00
N VAL A 55 26.95 -1.13 14.78
CA VAL A 55 28.12 -1.49 15.59
C VAL A 55 29.40 -1.28 14.79
N LEU A 56 30.36 -0.58 15.39
CA LEU A 56 31.69 -0.38 14.81
C LEU A 56 32.77 -1.00 15.70
N ILE A 57 33.63 -1.81 15.10
CA ILE A 57 34.92 -2.20 15.67
C ILE A 57 35.99 -1.30 15.03
N PRO A 58 36.51 -0.29 15.75
CA PRO A 58 37.40 0.70 15.18
C PRO A 58 38.84 0.18 15.12
N SER A 59 39.62 0.76 14.21
CA SER A 59 41.05 0.47 14.05
C SER A 59 41.92 0.96 15.22
N THR A 60 41.36 1.81 16.08
CA THR A 60 42.06 2.45 17.21
C THR A 60 42.01 1.64 18.49
N ALA A 61 41.31 0.51 18.54
CA ALA A 61 41.25 -0.34 19.73
C ALA A 61 42.57 -1.08 19.95
N GLU A 62 43.08 -1.10 21.19
CA GLU A 62 44.30 -1.84 21.54
C GLU A 62 44.07 -3.36 21.59
N LEU A 63 42.85 -3.77 21.98
CA LEU A 63 42.43 -5.15 22.13
C LEU A 63 41.11 -5.36 21.39
N PHE A 64 41.05 -6.34 20.51
CA PHE A 64 39.91 -6.60 19.64
C PHE A 64 38.92 -7.60 20.24
N PRO A 65 37.62 -7.53 19.89
CA PRO A 65 36.62 -8.40 20.47
C PRO A 65 36.78 -9.88 20.06
N ALA A 66 36.49 -10.76 21.00
CA ALA A 66 36.30 -12.19 20.83
C ALA A 66 34.96 -12.59 21.47
N LEU A 67 34.19 -13.47 20.80
CA LEU A 67 32.94 -13.97 21.35
C LEU A 67 33.20 -15.03 22.42
N SER A 68 32.54 -14.93 23.57
CA SER A 68 32.46 -16.01 24.58
C SER A 68 31.10 -16.73 24.58
N GLY A 69 30.21 -16.33 23.66
CA GLY A 69 28.85 -16.82 23.47
C GLY A 69 28.28 -16.26 22.15
N ASP A 70 27.13 -16.76 21.71
CA ASP A 70 26.45 -16.26 20.49
C ASP A 70 26.14 -14.77 20.61
N ALA A 71 26.32 -14.02 19.53
CA ALA A 71 26.17 -12.57 19.51
C ALA A 71 25.17 -12.09 18.48
N GLU A 72 24.43 -11.02 18.82
CA GLU A 72 23.42 -10.42 17.96
C GLU A 72 23.62 -8.92 17.84
N VAL A 73 23.46 -8.38 16.63
CA VAL A 73 23.53 -6.96 16.34
C VAL A 73 22.22 -6.55 15.67
N GLY A 74 21.51 -5.60 16.29
CA GLY A 74 20.23 -5.10 15.76
C GLY A 74 20.36 -4.36 14.41
N GLY A 75 21.40 -3.53 14.25
CA GLY A 75 21.72 -2.80 13.01
C GLY A 75 22.81 -3.48 12.16
N SER A 76 23.62 -2.70 11.46
CA SER A 76 24.79 -3.19 10.72
C SER A 76 26.01 -3.39 11.62
N LEU A 77 26.95 -4.23 11.19
CA LEU A 77 28.25 -4.44 11.84
C LEU A 77 29.37 -4.06 10.87
N ARG A 78 30.28 -3.20 11.31
CA ARG A 78 31.47 -2.79 10.55
C ARG A 78 32.76 -3.14 11.28
N ILE A 79 33.64 -3.85 10.59
CA ILE A 79 35.02 -4.12 11.01
C ILE A 79 35.94 -3.20 10.22
N ALA A 80 36.52 -2.21 10.89
CA ALA A 80 37.39 -1.22 10.24
C ALA A 80 38.72 -1.83 9.79
N ALA A 81 39.43 -1.14 8.89
CA ALA A 81 40.77 -1.53 8.46
C ALA A 81 41.72 -1.70 9.66
N LYS A 82 42.46 -2.81 9.73
CA LYS A 82 43.32 -3.23 10.85
C LYS A 82 42.60 -3.62 12.14
N ALA A 83 41.27 -3.65 12.15
CA ALA A 83 40.48 -4.19 13.26
C ALA A 83 40.21 -5.69 13.09
N ARG A 84 39.89 -6.37 14.19
CA ARG A 84 39.59 -7.82 14.20
C ARG A 84 38.31 -8.13 14.98
N LEU A 85 37.59 -9.17 14.58
CA LEU A 85 36.56 -9.84 15.40
C LEU A 85 36.84 -11.34 15.38
N SER A 86 36.95 -11.98 16.56
CA SER A 86 37.03 -13.45 16.67
C SER A 86 35.70 -14.05 17.10
N LEU A 87 35.21 -15.06 16.38
CA LEU A 87 33.96 -15.75 16.71
C LEU A 87 34.15 -16.89 17.71
N GLU A 88 35.36 -17.44 17.85
CA GLU A 88 35.69 -18.55 18.79
C GLU A 88 34.70 -19.73 18.78
N GLY A 89 34.04 -19.99 17.64
CA GLY A 89 33.05 -21.07 17.48
C GLY A 89 31.60 -20.69 17.75
N HIS A 90 31.32 -19.44 18.11
CA HIS A 90 29.98 -18.91 18.39
C HIS A 90 29.31 -18.25 17.18
N ASN A 91 27.98 -18.26 17.15
CA ASN A 91 27.20 -17.68 16.06
C ASN A 91 27.16 -16.16 16.13
N LEU A 92 27.04 -15.53 14.96
CA LEU A 92 26.90 -14.08 14.83
C LEU A 92 25.67 -13.77 13.98
N THR A 93 24.75 -12.99 14.53
CA THR A 93 23.53 -12.56 13.85
C THR A 93 23.56 -11.05 13.68
N VAL A 94 23.65 -10.55 12.44
CA VAL A 94 23.68 -9.12 12.13
C VAL A 94 22.39 -8.72 11.42
N GLY A 95 21.86 -7.55 11.77
CA GLY A 95 20.49 -7.18 11.40
C GLY A 95 19.45 -8.06 12.08
N ALA A 96 19.73 -8.53 13.30
CA ALA A 96 18.86 -9.42 14.06
C ALA A 96 17.49 -8.79 14.35
N GLY A 97 17.44 -7.47 14.52
CA GLY A 97 16.20 -6.71 14.66
C GLY A 97 15.31 -6.72 13.41
N ALA A 98 15.80 -7.21 12.26
CA ALA A 98 15.01 -7.44 11.06
C ALA A 98 14.32 -8.81 11.01
N ARG A 99 14.75 -9.80 11.82
CA ARG A 99 14.20 -11.18 11.81
C ARG A 99 12.97 -11.38 12.69
N ASP A 100 12.84 -10.64 13.78
CA ASP A 100 11.66 -10.68 14.66
C ASP A 100 10.56 -9.70 14.21
N ARG A 101 10.74 -9.06 13.04
CA ARG A 101 9.76 -8.21 12.40
C ARG A 101 9.20 -8.91 11.17
N VAL A 102 7.96 -9.37 11.28
CA VAL A 102 7.11 -9.66 10.12
C VAL A 102 6.85 -8.37 9.33
N ASP A 103 7.20 -7.19 9.87
CA ASP A 103 6.80 -5.87 9.34
C ASP A 103 7.88 -4.76 9.45
N GLY A 104 9.13 -5.05 9.06
CA GLY A 104 10.17 -4.04 8.81
C GLY A 104 10.01 -3.27 7.47
N PRO A 105 10.88 -2.32 7.12
CA PRO A 105 10.62 -1.33 6.07
C PRO A 105 11.39 -1.60 4.76
N ASP A 106 10.86 -1.08 3.64
CA ASP A 106 11.72 -0.66 2.54
C ASP A 106 12.75 0.34 3.09
N THR A 107 14.00 -0.10 3.23
CA THR A 107 15.10 0.86 3.18
C THR A 107 14.99 1.55 1.83
N ALA A 108 14.52 2.80 1.83
CA ALA A 108 14.86 3.71 0.75
C ALA A 108 16.36 3.56 0.50
N TYR A 109 16.73 3.20 -0.72
CA TYR A 109 18.12 3.12 -1.15
C TYR A 109 18.71 4.53 -1.07
N SER A 110 19.13 4.93 0.13
CA SER A 110 19.99 6.07 0.34
C SER A 110 21.39 5.57 0.04
N ALA A 111 22.12 6.26 -0.84
CA ALA A 111 23.52 5.97 -1.18
C ALA A 111 24.48 6.11 0.04
N LYS A 112 23.97 6.21 1.27
CA LYS A 112 24.70 6.31 2.52
C LYS A 112 24.37 5.10 3.40
N THR A 113 25.02 3.99 3.02
CA THR A 113 25.26 2.72 3.73
C THR A 113 24.15 1.65 3.74
N PRO A 114 24.15 0.71 2.78
CA PRO A 114 23.07 -0.28 2.62
C PRO A 114 23.42 -1.73 3.01
N TYR A 115 24.45 -2.02 3.83
CA TYR A 115 24.94 -3.40 4.06
C TYR A 115 24.85 -3.85 5.53
N GLY A 116 24.51 -5.12 5.76
CA GLY A 116 24.41 -5.70 7.10
C GLY A 116 25.77 -5.95 7.73
N LEU A 117 26.69 -6.59 7.00
CA LEU A 117 28.06 -6.83 7.45
C LEU A 117 29.05 -6.19 6.48
N VAL A 118 29.94 -5.33 7.01
CA VAL A 118 31.00 -4.68 6.26
C VAL A 118 32.36 -5.00 6.88
N ILE A 119 33.25 -5.60 6.11
CA ILE A 119 34.64 -5.85 6.47
C ILE A 119 35.51 -5.01 5.55
N GLU A 120 36.14 -3.98 6.09
CA GLU A 120 37.01 -3.10 5.32
C GLU A 120 38.32 -3.78 4.92
N ARG A 121 38.97 -3.21 3.90
CA ARG A 121 40.30 -3.60 3.48
C ARG A 121 41.30 -3.62 4.65
N GLY A 122 41.82 -4.81 4.94
CA GLY A 122 42.75 -5.06 6.04
C GLY A 122 42.10 -5.27 7.42
N GLY A 123 40.77 -5.29 7.52
CA GLY A 123 40.04 -5.82 8.68
C GLY A 123 39.94 -7.35 8.62
N GLU A 124 39.80 -7.99 9.78
CA GLU A 124 39.78 -9.46 9.91
C GLU A 124 38.54 -9.96 10.68
N LEU A 125 37.82 -10.93 10.10
CA LEU A 125 36.84 -11.75 10.82
C LEU A 125 37.39 -13.16 10.98
N ASN A 126 37.75 -13.55 12.20
CA ASN A 126 38.26 -14.87 12.52
C ASN A 126 37.13 -15.82 12.94
N ALA A 127 36.77 -16.74 12.05
CA ALA A 127 35.79 -17.81 12.27
C ALA A 127 36.44 -19.20 12.14
N SER A 128 37.73 -19.33 12.49
CA SER A 128 38.51 -20.57 12.33
C SER A 128 38.20 -21.66 13.36
N ALA A 129 37.66 -21.29 14.52
CA ALA A 129 37.21 -22.25 15.53
C ALA A 129 35.80 -22.76 15.16
N GLY A 130 35.65 -24.08 14.99
CA GLY A 130 34.35 -24.71 14.71
C GLY A 130 33.76 -24.38 13.33
N THR A 131 32.43 -24.31 13.24
CA THR A 131 31.71 -23.94 12.02
C THR A 131 30.54 -23.01 12.39
N PRO A 132 30.82 -21.80 12.87
CA PRO A 132 29.79 -20.90 13.34
C PRO A 132 28.88 -20.43 12.20
N MET A 133 27.66 -20.05 12.53
CA MET A 133 26.71 -19.46 11.58
C MET A 133 26.79 -17.93 11.64
N ILE A 134 27.06 -17.32 10.49
CA ILE A 134 26.92 -15.89 10.26
C ILE A 134 25.57 -15.66 9.60
N THR A 135 24.70 -14.98 10.32
CA THR A 135 23.38 -14.59 9.88
C THR A 135 23.40 -13.12 9.43
N ILE A 136 22.76 -12.83 8.30
CA ILE A 136 22.52 -11.45 7.83
C ILE A 136 21.02 -11.25 7.59
N GLY A 137 20.43 -10.28 8.29
CA GLY A 137 19.01 -9.92 8.24
C GLY A 137 18.68 -8.65 7.46
N LEU A 138 19.68 -7.82 7.11
CA LEU A 138 19.51 -6.58 6.35
C LEU A 138 20.69 -6.34 5.40
N GLY A 139 20.45 -5.73 4.24
CA GLY A 139 21.45 -5.09 3.37
C GLY A 139 22.47 -5.99 2.64
N GLY A 140 22.86 -7.13 3.24
CA GLY A 140 23.82 -8.08 2.67
C GLY A 140 25.24 -7.96 3.25
N LEU A 141 26.22 -8.40 2.47
CA LEU A 141 27.62 -8.55 2.87
C LEU A 141 28.53 -7.80 1.91
N VAL A 142 29.43 -6.98 2.45
CA VAL A 142 30.58 -6.44 1.73
C VAL A 142 31.86 -6.79 2.47
N ASN A 143 32.73 -7.56 1.83
CA ASN A 143 34.03 -7.95 2.36
C ASN A 143 35.15 -7.53 1.42
N GLU A 144 35.92 -6.53 1.84
CA GLU A 144 37.20 -6.14 1.24
C GLU A 144 38.42 -6.59 2.08
N GLY A 145 38.16 -7.18 3.25
CA GLY A 145 39.17 -7.63 4.22
C GLY A 145 39.46 -9.12 4.12
N THR A 146 39.65 -9.77 5.28
CA THR A 146 39.93 -11.20 5.37
C THR A 146 38.98 -11.92 6.31
N VAL A 147 38.40 -13.02 5.83
CA VAL A 147 37.64 -13.96 6.68
C VAL A 147 38.42 -15.26 6.84
N SER A 148 38.84 -15.57 8.07
CA SER A 148 39.52 -16.84 8.39
C SER A 148 38.51 -17.92 8.77
N GLY A 149 38.71 -19.16 8.31
CA GLY A 149 37.77 -20.28 8.52
C GLY A 149 36.67 -20.37 7.45
N SER A 150 35.71 -21.28 7.66
CA SER A 150 34.60 -21.54 6.72
C SER A 150 33.25 -21.63 7.43
N PRO A 151 32.76 -20.53 8.03
CA PRO A 151 31.46 -20.49 8.69
C PRO A 151 30.29 -20.70 7.69
N MET A 152 29.11 -21.01 8.21
CA MET A 152 27.88 -21.03 7.41
C MET A 152 27.38 -19.59 7.21
N LEU A 153 26.95 -19.23 6.00
CA LEU A 153 26.32 -17.94 5.72
C LEU A 153 24.81 -18.15 5.56
N ARG A 154 24.01 -17.49 6.41
CA ARG A 154 22.55 -17.51 6.35
C ARG A 154 21.99 -16.12 6.10
N ILE A 155 21.36 -15.92 4.95
CA ILE A 155 20.55 -14.75 4.64
C ILE A 155 19.11 -15.06 5.07
N ALA A 156 18.54 -14.28 6.00
CA ALA A 156 17.12 -14.39 6.31
C ALA A 156 16.55 -13.02 6.61
N GLY A 157 16.02 -12.38 5.57
CA GLY A 157 15.37 -11.09 5.62
C GLY A 157 13.88 -11.20 5.33
N THR A 158 13.16 -10.17 5.75
CA THR A 158 11.74 -9.95 5.50
C THR A 158 11.50 -8.84 4.45
N PHE A 159 12.55 -8.16 3.96
CA PHE A 159 12.50 -6.97 3.07
C PHE A 159 13.54 -6.98 1.93
N HIS A 160 13.40 -6.06 0.97
CA HIS A 160 14.06 -6.05 -0.35
C HIS A 160 15.59 -5.81 -0.33
N GLY A 161 16.31 -6.47 -1.26
CA GLY A 161 17.54 -5.94 -1.87
C GLY A 161 18.87 -6.27 -1.19
N PHE A 162 19.15 -7.55 -0.92
CA PHE A 162 20.46 -7.95 -0.41
C PHE A 162 21.53 -7.92 -1.50
N VAL A 163 22.72 -7.45 -1.17
CA VAL A 163 23.90 -7.53 -2.06
C VAL A 163 24.99 -8.36 -1.40
N LEU A 164 25.56 -9.30 -2.15
CA LEU A 164 26.70 -10.11 -1.73
C LEU A 164 27.94 -9.72 -2.53
N GLN A 165 28.91 -9.12 -1.86
CA GLN A 165 30.29 -8.88 -2.31
C GLN A 165 31.24 -9.62 -1.35
N PRO A 166 31.41 -10.94 -1.51
CA PRO A 166 32.07 -11.80 -0.52
C PRO A 166 33.59 -11.66 -0.44
N GLY A 167 34.28 -11.06 -1.42
CA GLY A 167 35.74 -10.97 -1.41
C GLY A 167 36.41 -12.35 -1.31
N ASP A 168 37.25 -12.55 -0.29
CA ASP A 168 37.93 -13.83 -0.04
C ASP A 168 37.10 -14.86 0.74
N PHE A 169 35.86 -14.52 1.11
CA PHE A 169 35.02 -15.34 1.97
C PHE A 169 34.56 -16.63 1.29
N ARG A 170 34.82 -17.77 1.94
CA ARG A 170 34.45 -19.12 1.47
C ARG A 170 33.59 -19.85 2.51
N PRO A 171 32.27 -19.63 2.52
CA PRO A 171 31.40 -20.26 3.51
C PRO A 171 31.29 -21.78 3.29
N SER A 172 31.10 -22.53 4.38
CA SER A 172 30.81 -23.98 4.31
C SER A 172 29.38 -24.26 3.82
N SER A 173 28.47 -23.30 3.94
CA SER A 173 27.12 -23.38 3.37
C SER A 173 26.56 -21.99 3.12
N LEU A 174 25.72 -21.85 2.08
CA LEU A 174 24.91 -20.67 1.83
C LEU A 174 23.44 -21.03 2.04
N ILE A 175 22.74 -20.32 2.92
CA ILE A 175 21.32 -20.57 3.21
C ILE A 175 20.53 -19.29 2.94
N LEU A 176 19.56 -19.34 2.05
CA LEU A 176 18.50 -18.34 1.94
C LEU A 176 17.27 -18.89 2.65
N ALA A 177 16.88 -18.30 3.77
CA ALA A 177 15.81 -18.82 4.60
C ALA A 177 14.41 -18.57 3.99
N SER A 178 13.43 -19.37 4.43
CA SER A 178 12.02 -19.10 4.11
C SER A 178 11.56 -17.78 4.73
N SER A 179 10.74 -17.04 3.98
CA SER A 179 10.10 -15.80 4.40
C SER A 179 8.69 -15.72 3.81
N PRO A 180 7.69 -15.18 4.54
CA PRO A 180 6.38 -14.88 3.96
C PRO A 180 6.44 -13.80 2.86
N TYR A 181 7.54 -13.07 2.78
CA TYR A 181 7.81 -12.03 1.77
C TYR A 181 8.94 -12.49 0.83
N PRO A 182 8.75 -12.49 -0.50
CA PRO A 182 9.84 -12.75 -1.44
C PRO A 182 10.87 -11.62 -1.38
N TYR A 183 12.15 -11.93 -1.14
CA TYR A 183 13.25 -10.96 -1.11
C TYR A 183 14.36 -11.32 -2.12
N PRO A 184 14.88 -10.37 -2.92
CA PRO A 184 15.99 -10.62 -3.83
C PRO A 184 17.35 -10.52 -3.12
N VAL A 185 18.27 -11.41 -3.51
CA VAL A 185 19.68 -11.45 -3.10
C VAL A 185 20.55 -11.43 -4.35
N THR A 186 21.24 -10.32 -4.60
CA THR A 186 22.13 -10.16 -5.76
C THR A 186 23.57 -10.50 -5.38
N LEU A 187 24.13 -11.52 -6.02
CA LEU A 187 25.55 -11.83 -5.98
C LEU A 187 26.28 -11.01 -7.07
N GLU A 188 27.11 -10.06 -6.66
CA GLU A 188 27.82 -9.15 -7.58
C GLU A 188 29.27 -9.57 -7.88
N GLN A 189 29.86 -10.43 -7.06
CA GLN A 189 31.23 -10.94 -7.22
C GLN A 189 31.26 -12.47 -7.07
N ASP A 190 32.40 -13.08 -7.41
CA ASP A 190 32.57 -14.54 -7.31
C ASP A 190 32.42 -15.03 -5.86
N LEU A 191 31.66 -16.11 -5.67
CA LEU A 191 31.49 -16.80 -4.39
C LEU A 191 31.76 -18.28 -4.54
N THR A 192 32.60 -18.85 -3.68
CA THR A 192 32.79 -20.30 -3.55
C THR A 192 32.20 -20.80 -2.23
N VAL A 193 31.21 -21.68 -2.31
CA VAL A 193 30.58 -22.37 -1.18
C VAL A 193 31.18 -23.77 -1.08
N ALA A 194 31.87 -24.07 0.02
CA ALA A 194 32.59 -25.34 0.19
C ALA A 194 31.66 -26.55 0.41
N GLY A 195 30.42 -26.34 0.87
CA GLY A 195 29.38 -27.35 1.03
C GLY A 195 28.12 -27.00 0.25
N ALA A 196 26.95 -27.15 0.86
CA ALA A 196 25.67 -26.99 0.18
C ALA A 196 25.16 -25.54 0.12
N ALA A 197 24.46 -25.20 -0.95
CA ALA A 197 23.64 -24.00 -1.06
C ALA A 197 22.16 -24.36 -0.97
N GLU A 198 21.46 -23.84 0.03
CA GLU A 198 20.05 -24.12 0.30
C GLU A 198 19.20 -22.86 0.09
N LEU A 199 18.20 -22.96 -0.77
CA LEU A 199 17.22 -21.93 -1.08
C LEU A 199 15.86 -22.37 -0.52
N ALA A 200 15.50 -21.85 0.64
CA ALA A 200 14.21 -22.10 1.31
C ALA A 200 13.21 -20.93 1.13
N GLY A 201 13.63 -19.83 0.51
CA GLY A 201 12.82 -18.66 0.15
C GLY A 201 13.67 -17.60 -0.55
N GLY A 202 13.03 -16.56 -1.09
CA GLY A 202 13.71 -15.47 -1.79
C GLY A 202 14.19 -15.82 -3.20
N GLU A 203 14.81 -14.83 -3.86
CA GLU A 203 15.42 -14.97 -5.19
C GLU A 203 16.94 -14.73 -5.12
N LEU A 204 17.74 -15.75 -5.45
CA LEU A 204 19.17 -15.57 -5.64
C LEU A 204 19.45 -15.16 -7.09
N ILE A 205 19.91 -13.94 -7.30
CA ILE A 205 20.28 -13.38 -8.60
C ILE A 205 21.81 -13.43 -8.71
N VAL A 206 22.34 -14.22 -9.64
CA VAL A 206 23.78 -14.24 -9.92
C VAL A 206 24.06 -13.27 -11.05
N ALA A 207 24.69 -12.14 -10.75
CA ALA A 207 24.94 -11.08 -11.73
C ALA A 207 25.80 -11.59 -12.90
N LYS A 208 25.68 -10.93 -14.06
CA LYS A 208 26.30 -11.37 -15.32
C LYS A 208 27.81 -11.64 -15.22
N GLU A 209 28.52 -10.84 -14.43
CA GLU A 209 29.98 -10.92 -14.27
C GLU A 209 30.41 -11.78 -13.05
N ALA A 210 29.46 -12.36 -12.30
CA ALA A 210 29.73 -13.14 -11.10
C ALA A 210 29.66 -14.66 -11.36
N THR A 211 30.45 -15.41 -10.59
CA THR A 211 30.43 -16.87 -10.54
C THR A 211 30.06 -17.38 -9.15
N LEU A 212 29.00 -18.19 -9.05
CA LEU A 212 28.68 -18.97 -7.87
C LEU A 212 29.18 -20.40 -8.05
N ALA A 213 30.20 -20.81 -7.30
CA ALA A 213 30.71 -22.18 -7.27
C ALA A 213 30.29 -22.90 -5.98
N ILE A 214 29.67 -24.07 -6.10
CA ILE A 214 29.14 -24.87 -4.99
C ILE A 214 29.80 -26.26 -5.04
N SER A 215 30.58 -26.60 -4.02
CA SER A 215 31.25 -27.91 -3.94
C SER A 215 30.31 -29.03 -3.43
N GLY A 216 29.25 -28.69 -2.70
CA GLY A 216 28.20 -29.62 -2.26
C GLY A 216 26.92 -29.54 -3.12
N ASP A 217 25.78 -29.82 -2.48
CA ASP A 217 24.47 -29.86 -3.13
C ASP A 217 23.86 -28.46 -3.32
N LEU A 218 23.10 -28.26 -4.39
CA LEU A 218 22.17 -27.13 -4.56
C LEU A 218 20.76 -27.60 -4.25
N ILE A 219 20.13 -27.04 -3.21
CA ILE A 219 18.88 -27.55 -2.65
C ILE A 219 17.81 -26.47 -2.67
N PHE A 220 16.63 -26.76 -3.23
CA PHE A 220 15.43 -25.92 -3.19
C PHE A 220 14.42 -26.53 -2.19
N ARG A 221 14.15 -25.82 -1.08
CA ARG A 221 13.31 -26.25 0.05
C ARG A 221 12.11 -25.34 0.37
N GLY A 222 11.73 -24.45 -0.55
CA GLY A 222 10.66 -23.49 -0.30
C GLY A 222 9.36 -24.13 0.22
N LYS A 223 8.80 -23.55 1.28
CA LYS A 223 7.45 -23.85 1.77
C LYS A 223 6.55 -22.67 1.44
N ALA A 224 5.28 -22.94 1.13
CA ALA A 224 4.30 -21.87 0.96
C ALA A 224 4.29 -20.93 2.19
N PRO A 225 4.27 -19.59 1.99
CA PRO A 225 3.85 -18.89 0.77
C PRO A 225 4.97 -18.42 -0.19
N GLY A 226 6.26 -18.74 0.04
CA GLY A 226 7.38 -18.20 -0.76
C GLY A 226 8.11 -19.25 -1.62
N PRO A 227 8.15 -19.13 -2.97
CA PRO A 227 8.97 -20.00 -3.82
C PRO A 227 10.47 -19.75 -3.60
N ALA A 228 11.30 -20.73 -3.94
CA ALA A 228 12.76 -20.62 -3.93
C ALA A 228 13.26 -20.37 -5.36
N CYS A 229 13.72 -19.15 -5.64
CA CYS A 229 14.09 -18.73 -6.99
C CYS A 229 15.62 -18.62 -7.15
N LEU A 230 16.13 -19.04 -8.32
CA LEU A 230 17.52 -18.82 -8.73
C LEU A 230 17.53 -18.26 -10.16
N THR A 231 18.03 -17.03 -10.32
CA THR A 231 18.16 -16.34 -11.61
C THR A 231 19.64 -16.23 -11.99
N PRO A 232 20.17 -17.17 -12.81
CA PRO A 232 21.58 -17.14 -13.20
C PRO A 232 21.78 -16.20 -14.40
N HIS A 233 22.17 -14.94 -14.19
CA HIS A 233 22.71 -14.12 -15.30
C HIS A 233 24.18 -14.43 -15.58
N GLY A 234 24.95 -14.71 -14.53
CA GLY A 234 26.35 -15.16 -14.56
C GLY A 234 26.51 -16.69 -14.53
N GLN A 235 27.68 -17.16 -14.09
CA GLN A 235 27.98 -18.59 -14.03
C GLN A 235 27.56 -19.19 -12.68
N VAL A 236 26.84 -20.31 -12.70
CA VAL A 236 26.64 -21.14 -11.51
C VAL A 236 27.26 -22.51 -11.77
N ARG A 237 28.07 -23.02 -10.83
CA ARG A 237 28.79 -24.30 -10.94
C ARG A 237 28.49 -25.15 -9.71
N VAL A 238 28.09 -26.40 -9.91
CA VAL A 238 27.69 -27.32 -8.84
C VAL A 238 28.43 -28.65 -8.97
N GLU A 239 29.22 -29.04 -7.96
CA GLU A 239 29.93 -30.33 -7.89
C GLU A 239 29.09 -31.46 -7.25
N GLY A 240 28.10 -31.11 -6.41
CA GLY A 240 27.17 -32.06 -5.78
C GLY A 240 25.84 -32.24 -6.53
N THR A 241 24.81 -32.69 -5.80
CA THR A 241 23.48 -32.99 -6.35
C THR A 241 22.61 -31.73 -6.44
N ILE A 242 21.75 -31.64 -7.47
CA ILE A 242 20.66 -30.66 -7.47
C ILE A 242 19.41 -31.34 -6.92
N ARG A 243 18.81 -30.78 -5.87
CA ARG A 243 17.59 -31.31 -5.24
C ARG A 243 16.52 -30.24 -5.18
N SER A 244 15.32 -30.53 -5.68
CA SER A 244 14.16 -29.66 -5.51
C SER A 244 12.96 -30.41 -4.95
N GLU A 245 12.41 -29.89 -3.85
CA GLU A 245 11.24 -30.46 -3.16
C GLU A 245 9.91 -29.87 -3.71
N GLY A 246 9.88 -29.49 -4.99
CA GLY A 246 8.72 -28.86 -5.64
C GLY A 246 8.75 -27.32 -5.64
N ALA A 247 9.73 -26.73 -4.94
CA ALA A 247 9.76 -25.29 -4.66
C ALA A 247 10.61 -24.43 -5.61
N ALA A 248 11.36 -25.07 -6.52
CA ALA A 248 12.18 -24.35 -7.48
C ALA A 248 11.30 -23.55 -8.46
N TRP A 249 11.71 -22.31 -8.72
CA TRP A 249 11.07 -21.44 -9.70
C TRP A 249 12.10 -20.60 -10.47
N ASP A 250 11.93 -20.49 -11.78
CA ASP A 250 12.67 -19.58 -12.66
C ASP A 250 11.72 -18.52 -13.23
N LEU A 251 12.12 -17.25 -13.18
CA LEU A 251 11.31 -16.12 -13.66
C LEU A 251 11.32 -15.96 -15.19
N GLY A 252 12.13 -16.76 -15.89
CA GLY A 252 12.14 -16.87 -17.35
C GLY A 252 13.01 -15.85 -18.07
N HIS A 253 13.90 -15.14 -17.36
CA HIS A 253 14.78 -14.10 -17.92
C HIS A 253 16.28 -14.40 -17.76
N ALA A 254 16.63 -15.64 -17.37
CA ALA A 254 18.00 -16.03 -17.10
C ALA A 254 18.89 -16.00 -18.36
N THR A 255 20.01 -15.27 -18.30
CA THR A 255 20.98 -15.20 -19.42
C THR A 255 22.12 -16.23 -19.30
N GLY A 256 22.37 -16.77 -18.12
CA GLY A 256 23.42 -17.74 -17.78
C GLY A 256 22.91 -19.18 -17.65
N TRP A 257 23.73 -20.08 -17.10
CA TRP A 257 23.44 -21.50 -16.93
C TRP A 257 23.86 -21.99 -15.53
N VAL A 258 23.07 -22.90 -14.94
CA VAL A 258 23.46 -23.72 -13.80
C VAL A 258 24.22 -24.95 -14.30
N SER A 259 25.52 -24.97 -14.10
CA SER A 259 26.42 -25.99 -14.64
C SER A 259 26.75 -27.06 -13.62
N LEU A 260 26.37 -28.30 -13.87
CA LEU A 260 26.88 -29.48 -13.15
C LEU A 260 28.33 -29.75 -13.59
N VAL A 261 29.25 -29.75 -12.63
CA VAL A 261 30.70 -29.86 -12.81
C VAL A 261 31.28 -30.93 -11.86
N GLY A 262 32.60 -31.13 -11.83
CA GLY A 262 33.26 -32.09 -10.92
C GLY A 262 33.34 -33.53 -11.45
N LYS A 263 34.23 -34.34 -10.87
CA LYS A 263 34.45 -35.76 -11.25
C LYS A 263 33.42 -36.68 -10.59
N GLY A 264 33.02 -37.75 -11.27
CA GLY A 264 32.11 -38.77 -10.72
C GLY A 264 30.64 -38.46 -10.91
N ASP A 265 29.78 -39.38 -10.48
CA ASP A 265 28.34 -39.33 -10.76
C ASP A 265 27.61 -38.30 -9.89
N GLN A 266 26.64 -37.60 -10.49
CA GLN A 266 25.73 -36.66 -9.81
C GLN A 266 24.28 -37.08 -10.02
N THR A 267 23.38 -36.58 -9.18
CA THR A 267 21.93 -36.79 -9.33
C THR A 267 21.20 -35.45 -9.44
N LEU A 268 20.06 -35.45 -10.12
CA LEU A 268 19.10 -34.36 -10.18
C LEU A 268 17.75 -34.88 -9.71
N HIS A 269 17.30 -34.43 -8.54
CA HIS A 269 15.94 -34.69 -8.06
C HIS A 269 15.04 -33.55 -8.51
N ALA A 270 14.22 -33.81 -9.52
CA ALA A 270 13.43 -32.80 -10.19
C ALA A 270 12.07 -32.60 -9.50
N GLY A 271 11.76 -31.35 -9.18
CA GLY A 271 10.48 -30.87 -8.66
C GLY A 271 10.37 -29.36 -8.88
N GLY A 272 9.18 -28.84 -9.17
CA GLY A 272 9.00 -27.43 -9.52
C GLY A 272 9.54 -27.08 -10.92
N PHE A 273 9.83 -25.80 -11.17
CA PHE A 273 10.39 -25.29 -12.44
C PHE A 273 11.83 -24.83 -12.24
N LEU A 274 12.80 -25.62 -12.69
CA LEU A 274 14.23 -25.38 -12.49
C LEU A 274 14.80 -24.34 -13.48
N PRO A 275 15.86 -23.59 -13.09
CA PRO A 275 16.57 -22.70 -14.00
C PRO A 275 17.29 -23.46 -15.14
N PRO A 276 17.84 -22.78 -16.17
CA PRO A 276 18.55 -23.45 -17.25
C PRO A 276 19.75 -24.28 -16.74
N ILE A 277 19.82 -25.56 -17.12
CA ILE A 277 20.80 -26.53 -16.64
C ILE A 277 21.80 -26.91 -17.73
N LYS A 278 23.08 -26.93 -17.38
CA LYS A 278 24.19 -27.32 -18.26
C LYS A 278 24.98 -28.47 -17.62
N LEU A 279 25.30 -29.51 -18.38
CA LEU A 279 26.19 -30.59 -17.96
C LEU A 279 27.55 -30.34 -18.58
N GLN A 280 28.55 -30.05 -17.75
CA GLN A 280 29.92 -29.77 -18.19
C GLN A 280 30.92 -30.35 -17.19
N LYS A 281 30.96 -31.68 -17.14
CA LYS A 281 31.79 -32.49 -16.24
C LYS A 281 32.99 -33.07 -16.99
N PRO A 282 34.13 -33.26 -16.29
CA PRO A 282 35.29 -33.99 -16.81
C PRO A 282 35.09 -35.52 -16.88
N SER A 283 34.26 -36.11 -16.01
CA SER A 283 33.91 -37.54 -16.01
C SER A 283 32.67 -37.83 -15.14
N GLY A 284 32.08 -39.02 -15.27
CA GLY A 284 30.88 -39.45 -14.54
C GLY A 284 29.55 -39.09 -15.23
N LYS A 285 28.44 -39.68 -14.77
CA LYS A 285 27.08 -39.47 -15.31
C LYS A 285 26.20 -38.64 -14.38
N VAL A 286 25.17 -38.00 -14.93
CA VAL A 286 24.12 -37.30 -14.17
C VAL A 286 22.82 -38.10 -14.25
N SER A 287 22.27 -38.56 -13.14
CA SER A 287 20.99 -39.31 -13.12
C SER A 287 19.80 -38.40 -12.77
N VAL A 288 18.68 -38.53 -13.47
CA VAL A 288 17.45 -37.76 -13.20
C VAL A 288 16.43 -38.61 -12.46
N VAL A 289 15.86 -38.05 -11.38
CA VAL A 289 14.79 -38.64 -10.59
C VAL A 289 13.56 -37.72 -10.65
N GLY A 290 12.45 -38.22 -11.19
CA GLY A 290 11.21 -37.44 -11.42
C GLY A 290 11.17 -36.72 -12.77
N ASP A 291 10.07 -36.03 -13.06
CA ASP A 291 9.91 -35.24 -14.29
C ASP A 291 10.82 -34.01 -14.24
N LEU A 292 11.72 -33.87 -15.23
CA LEU A 292 12.62 -32.74 -15.33
C LEU A 292 11.93 -31.58 -16.04
N HIS A 293 11.42 -30.62 -15.26
CA HIS A 293 10.95 -29.35 -15.78
C HIS A 293 12.00 -28.25 -15.57
N CYS A 294 12.59 -27.74 -16.65
CA CYS A 294 13.54 -26.63 -16.57
C CYS A 294 13.45 -25.68 -17.77
N ASN A 295 13.88 -24.43 -17.58
CA ASN A 295 13.82 -23.42 -18.65
C ASN A 295 14.76 -23.74 -19.84
N GLY A 296 15.79 -24.56 -19.59
CA GLY A 296 16.55 -25.20 -20.66
C GLY A 296 17.57 -26.23 -20.21
N LEU A 297 18.08 -27.00 -21.16
CA LEU A 297 19.02 -28.09 -20.90
C LEU A 297 20.16 -28.12 -21.95
N PHE A 298 21.41 -28.22 -21.50
CA PHE A 298 22.59 -28.37 -22.37
C PHE A 298 23.45 -29.53 -21.88
N ILE A 299 23.82 -30.45 -22.77
CA ILE A 299 24.71 -31.59 -22.46
C ILE A 299 25.97 -31.42 -23.29
N ALA A 300 27.12 -31.19 -22.65
CA ALA A 300 28.39 -30.98 -23.34
C ALA A 300 28.93 -32.28 -23.99
N PRO A 301 29.87 -32.18 -24.96
CA PRO A 301 30.58 -33.34 -25.50
C PRO A 301 31.20 -34.20 -24.39
N GLY A 302 31.09 -35.52 -24.53
CA GLY A 302 31.63 -36.50 -23.58
C GLY A 302 30.91 -36.58 -22.22
N ASN A 303 29.81 -35.83 -22.02
CA ASN A 303 29.00 -35.90 -20.80
C ASN A 303 27.84 -36.87 -20.96
N VAL A 304 27.42 -37.49 -19.84
CA VAL A 304 26.38 -38.52 -19.82
C VAL A 304 25.20 -38.09 -18.94
N LEU A 305 23.98 -38.04 -19.50
CA LEU A 305 22.73 -37.86 -18.76
C LEU A 305 21.96 -39.19 -18.73
N SER A 306 21.59 -39.69 -17.55
CA SER A 306 20.85 -40.92 -17.34
C SER A 306 19.42 -40.65 -16.90
N LEU A 307 18.45 -41.17 -17.64
CA LEU A 307 17.01 -41.10 -17.35
C LEU A 307 16.50 -42.48 -16.95
N ALA A 308 15.78 -42.58 -15.83
CA ALA A 308 15.04 -43.80 -15.50
C ALA A 308 13.90 -44.07 -16.52
N THR A 309 13.25 -45.23 -16.46
CA THR A 309 12.00 -45.47 -17.19
C THR A 309 10.86 -44.68 -16.53
N GLY A 310 10.21 -43.79 -17.28
CA GLY A 310 9.05 -43.02 -16.79
C GLY A 310 9.19 -41.48 -16.86
N PRO A 311 10.29 -40.87 -16.36
CA PRO A 311 10.48 -39.42 -16.36
C PRO A 311 10.24 -38.71 -17.69
N LYS A 312 9.56 -37.56 -17.63
CA LYS A 312 9.34 -36.65 -18.76
C LYS A 312 10.33 -35.49 -18.75
N LEU A 313 10.84 -35.13 -19.93
CA LEU A 313 11.60 -33.90 -20.13
C LEU A 313 10.65 -32.76 -20.51
N ILE A 314 10.48 -31.76 -19.65
CA ILE A 314 9.65 -30.58 -19.91
C ILE A 314 10.59 -29.38 -20.00
N LEU A 315 10.70 -28.77 -21.17
CA LEU A 315 11.67 -27.70 -21.43
C LEU A 315 10.98 -26.41 -21.87
N GLY A 316 11.48 -25.29 -21.35
CA GLY A 316 11.03 -23.94 -21.72
C GLY A 316 9.76 -23.47 -21.01
N SER A 317 9.35 -22.24 -21.31
CA SER A 317 8.19 -21.57 -20.72
C SER A 317 7.16 -21.16 -21.77
N PRO A 318 5.84 -21.24 -21.48
CA PRO A 318 4.81 -20.69 -22.34
C PRO A 318 4.74 -19.14 -22.29
N ALA A 319 5.46 -18.48 -21.37
CA ALA A 319 5.48 -17.03 -21.26
C ALA A 319 6.30 -16.36 -22.40
N CYS A 320 5.91 -15.18 -22.88
CA CYS A 320 6.76 -14.34 -23.74
C CYS A 320 7.90 -13.71 -22.93
N GLU A 321 9.10 -13.62 -23.51
CA GLU A 321 10.20 -12.80 -22.99
C GLU A 321 10.04 -11.33 -23.43
N TRP A 322 10.31 -10.38 -22.52
CA TRP A 322 10.34 -8.94 -22.77
C TRP A 322 11.73 -8.37 -22.50
N ARG A 323 12.11 -7.28 -23.17
CA ARG A 323 13.27 -6.46 -22.77
C ARG A 323 12.79 -5.14 -22.16
N THR A 324 13.35 -4.78 -21.02
CA THR A 324 13.34 -3.41 -20.48
C THR A 324 14.56 -2.67 -21.02
N ASP A 325 14.38 -1.54 -21.70
CA ASP A 325 15.49 -0.63 -22.03
C ASP A 325 15.75 0.29 -20.82
N PRO A 326 16.92 0.25 -20.18
CA PRO A 326 17.22 1.10 -19.03
C PRO A 326 17.21 2.61 -19.34
N ALA A 327 17.29 2.99 -20.61
CA ALA A 327 17.40 4.39 -21.03
C ALA A 327 16.04 5.11 -21.16
N ASP A 328 14.92 4.38 -21.21
CA ASP A 328 13.60 4.95 -21.52
C ASP A 328 12.61 4.69 -20.38
N LYS A 329 12.08 5.76 -19.76
CA LYS A 329 11.17 5.67 -18.61
C LYS A 329 9.75 5.22 -18.99
N SER A 330 9.50 5.00 -20.29
CA SER A 330 8.29 4.36 -20.81
C SER A 330 8.61 2.95 -21.30
N ILE A 331 7.84 1.96 -20.84
CA ILE A 331 7.94 0.56 -21.27
C ILE A 331 7.76 0.48 -22.79
N VAL A 332 8.86 0.36 -23.53
CA VAL A 332 8.83 0.10 -24.96
C VAL A 332 8.53 -1.38 -25.17
N LYS A 333 7.31 -1.69 -25.64
CA LYS A 333 6.89 -3.02 -26.08
C LYS A 333 7.62 -3.40 -27.38
N THR A 334 8.88 -3.83 -27.29
CA THR A 334 9.53 -4.49 -28.42
C THR A 334 9.61 -5.99 -28.16
N TYR A 335 8.77 -6.74 -28.89
CA TYR A 335 8.93 -8.18 -29.07
C TYR A 335 10.32 -8.42 -29.66
N HIS A 336 11.19 -9.18 -28.97
CA HIS A 336 12.35 -9.74 -29.64
C HIS A 336 11.91 -11.01 -30.39
N PRO A 337 12.27 -11.19 -31.67
CA PRO A 337 11.98 -12.41 -32.43
C PRO A 337 12.83 -13.63 -31.99
N HIS A 338 13.44 -13.60 -30.81
CA HIS A 338 14.33 -14.65 -30.31
C HIS A 338 13.81 -15.22 -28.99
N ARG A 339 13.09 -16.35 -29.13
CA ARG A 339 12.79 -17.45 -28.19
C ARG A 339 12.68 -17.15 -26.69
N SER A 340 11.50 -17.41 -26.14
CA SER A 340 11.23 -17.45 -24.70
C SER A 340 11.64 -18.74 -23.97
N SER A 341 12.36 -19.63 -24.66
CA SER A 341 12.68 -20.99 -24.19
C SER A 341 14.03 -21.44 -24.72
N ARG A 342 14.83 -22.06 -23.84
CA ARG A 342 16.10 -22.69 -24.22
C ARG A 342 15.89 -24.19 -24.44
N ASP A 343 15.57 -24.63 -25.66
CA ASP A 343 15.42 -26.06 -25.95
C ASP A 343 16.71 -26.86 -25.67
N LEU A 344 16.59 -28.19 -25.59
CA LEU A 344 17.73 -29.10 -25.35
C LEU A 344 18.82 -28.92 -26.41
N ILE A 345 20.06 -28.71 -25.97
CA ILE A 345 21.25 -28.82 -26.81
C ILE A 345 22.01 -30.08 -26.36
N ASN A 346 21.92 -31.18 -27.11
CA ASN A 346 22.58 -32.44 -26.73
C ASN A 346 23.84 -32.72 -27.56
N GLN A 347 25.02 -32.40 -27.02
CA GLN A 347 26.30 -32.78 -27.62
C GLN A 347 26.95 -34.00 -26.94
N GLY A 348 26.29 -34.60 -25.94
CA GLY A 348 26.79 -35.76 -25.18
C GLY A 348 25.94 -37.02 -25.34
N THR A 349 26.01 -37.92 -24.36
CA THR A 349 25.30 -39.21 -24.35
C THR A 349 24.08 -39.16 -23.43
N LEU A 350 22.94 -39.64 -23.92
CA LEU A 350 21.74 -39.87 -23.11
C LEU A 350 21.56 -41.38 -22.88
N LEU A 351 21.60 -41.82 -21.63
CA LEU A 351 21.33 -43.20 -21.21
C LEU A 351 19.92 -43.31 -20.64
N GLY A 352 19.17 -44.37 -20.95
CA GLY A 352 17.85 -44.55 -20.33
C GLY A 352 16.98 -45.60 -21.01
N SER A 353 15.69 -45.59 -20.65
CA SER A 353 14.64 -46.41 -21.27
C SER A 353 14.69 -46.30 -22.80
N PRO A 354 14.31 -47.33 -23.57
CA PRO A 354 14.20 -47.22 -25.03
C PRO A 354 13.28 -46.07 -25.47
N ASP A 355 12.43 -45.55 -24.58
CA ASP A 355 11.51 -44.43 -24.84
C ASP A 355 11.79 -43.21 -23.94
N VAL A 356 11.91 -42.02 -24.53
CA VAL A 356 12.09 -40.72 -23.84
C VAL A 356 10.91 -39.80 -24.17
N SER A 357 10.08 -39.50 -23.17
CA SER A 357 8.94 -38.59 -23.31
C SER A 357 9.35 -37.14 -23.11
N PHE A 358 8.83 -36.22 -23.92
CA PHE A 358 9.16 -34.79 -23.80
C PHE A 358 7.97 -33.85 -24.03
N VAL A 359 8.10 -32.61 -23.52
CA VAL A 359 7.31 -31.42 -23.87
C VAL A 359 8.28 -30.25 -24.07
N LEU A 360 8.19 -29.55 -25.19
CA LEU A 360 8.88 -28.29 -25.45
C LEU A 360 7.82 -27.18 -25.44
N ASN A 361 7.84 -26.30 -24.44
CA ASN A 361 7.03 -25.08 -24.41
C ASN A 361 7.81 -23.99 -25.14
N VAL A 362 7.27 -23.42 -26.20
CA VAL A 362 8.00 -22.47 -27.06
C VAL A 362 7.08 -21.34 -27.53
N ASN A 363 7.62 -20.13 -27.62
CA ASN A 363 6.94 -19.01 -28.27
C ASN A 363 7.58 -18.72 -29.63
N THR A 364 6.77 -18.73 -30.70
CA THR A 364 7.22 -18.46 -32.07
C THR A 364 6.29 -17.44 -32.72
N GLY A 365 6.81 -16.30 -33.17
CA GLY A 365 6.00 -15.26 -33.82
C GLY A 365 4.93 -14.63 -32.89
N GLY A 366 5.17 -14.63 -31.57
CA GLY A 366 4.24 -14.10 -30.57
C GLY A 366 3.14 -15.08 -30.12
N LYS A 367 3.14 -16.32 -30.62
CA LYS A 367 2.20 -17.38 -30.24
C LYS A 367 2.92 -18.47 -29.45
N ALA A 368 2.29 -18.93 -28.36
CA ALA A 368 2.82 -20.00 -27.52
C ALA A 368 2.34 -21.38 -28.02
N PHE A 369 3.24 -22.36 -28.03
CA PHE A 369 3.01 -23.73 -28.45
C PHE A 369 3.64 -24.70 -27.46
N ALA A 370 3.02 -25.88 -27.31
CA ALA A 370 3.58 -27.02 -26.62
C ALA A 370 3.78 -28.15 -27.65
N VAL A 371 5.03 -28.57 -27.84
CA VAL A 371 5.38 -29.71 -28.69
C VAL A 371 5.68 -30.90 -27.81
N SER A 372 4.87 -31.94 -27.84
CA SER A 372 5.09 -33.16 -27.07
C SER A 372 5.34 -34.37 -27.96
N GLY A 373 6.15 -35.32 -27.51
CA GLY A 373 6.39 -36.56 -28.24
C GLY A 373 7.14 -37.60 -27.42
N VAL A 374 7.41 -38.75 -28.05
CA VAL A 374 8.19 -39.86 -27.49
C VAL A 374 9.26 -40.30 -28.48
N TYR A 375 10.53 -40.22 -28.07
CA TYR A 375 11.64 -40.78 -28.84
C TYR A 375 11.91 -42.22 -28.44
N SER A 376 11.87 -43.14 -29.41
CA SER A 376 12.09 -44.58 -29.27
C SER A 376 13.37 -45.03 -29.97
N PHE A 377 14.23 -45.84 -29.33
CA PHE A 377 15.49 -46.34 -29.89
C PHE A 377 15.48 -47.86 -30.08
N LYS A 378 16.03 -48.36 -31.20
CA LYS A 378 16.15 -49.81 -31.48
C LYS A 378 17.18 -50.53 -30.60
N ARG A 379 18.20 -49.82 -30.12
CA ARG A 379 19.23 -50.32 -29.19
C ARG A 379 19.32 -49.37 -28.01
N LYS A 380 19.45 -49.92 -26.79
CA LYS A 380 19.83 -49.10 -25.62
C LYS A 380 21.24 -48.56 -25.85
N ALA A 381 21.43 -47.27 -25.58
CA ALA A 381 22.76 -46.68 -25.45
C ALA A 381 23.51 -47.46 -24.36
N THR A 382 24.71 -47.98 -24.67
CA THR A 382 25.59 -48.59 -23.68
C THR A 382 26.43 -47.52 -23.01
N GLU A 383 26.75 -47.71 -21.73
CA GLU A 383 27.72 -46.83 -21.06
C GLU A 383 29.05 -46.86 -21.81
N PRO A 384 29.64 -45.71 -22.13
CA PRO A 384 30.95 -45.66 -22.76
C PRO A 384 32.07 -46.03 -21.79
N ALA A 385 33.19 -46.52 -22.31
CA ALA A 385 34.36 -46.78 -21.49
C ALA A 385 34.92 -45.47 -20.90
N GLU A 386 35.47 -45.54 -19.69
CA GLU A 386 36.02 -44.37 -18.99
C GLU A 386 37.10 -43.68 -19.84
N GLY A 387 36.89 -42.40 -20.18
CA GLY A 387 37.82 -41.59 -21.00
C GLY A 387 37.56 -41.62 -22.51
N GLU A 388 36.59 -42.38 -23.00
CA GLU A 388 36.20 -42.39 -24.41
C GLU A 388 35.33 -41.15 -24.74
N ILE A 389 35.76 -40.33 -25.71
CA ILE A 389 34.90 -39.29 -26.29
C ILE A 389 33.89 -39.99 -27.20
N VAL A 390 32.69 -40.22 -26.66
CA VAL A 390 31.59 -40.80 -27.42
C VAL A 390 31.11 -39.78 -28.43
N GLN A 391 31.42 -40.01 -29.70
CA GLN A 391 30.59 -39.51 -30.80
C GLN A 391 29.15 -40.01 -30.56
N PRO A 392 28.09 -39.24 -30.83
CA PRO A 392 26.72 -39.65 -30.53
C PRO A 392 26.32 -40.89 -31.34
N THR A 393 26.67 -42.09 -30.86
CA THR A 393 26.40 -43.37 -31.51
C THR A 393 25.57 -44.22 -30.56
N ALA A 394 24.29 -44.40 -30.97
CA ALA A 394 23.14 -44.97 -30.27
C ALA A 394 22.48 -44.04 -29.21
N GLY A 395 21.83 -42.94 -29.66
CA GLY A 395 21.02 -42.07 -28.79
C GLY A 395 20.76 -40.69 -29.44
N LEU A 396 19.84 -39.90 -28.87
CA LEU A 396 19.42 -38.56 -29.35
C LEU A 396 20.60 -37.67 -29.78
N HIS A 397 20.56 -37.09 -30.97
CA HIS A 397 21.52 -36.12 -31.47
C HIS A 397 21.17 -34.68 -31.02
N ALA A 398 22.12 -33.74 -31.16
CA ALA A 398 21.97 -32.33 -30.73
C ALA A 398 20.71 -31.65 -31.27
N GLY A 399 20.35 -31.97 -32.51
CA GLY A 399 19.19 -31.43 -33.19
C GLY A 399 17.86 -32.15 -32.91
N ASP A 400 17.87 -33.29 -32.22
CA ASP A 400 16.65 -34.11 -32.11
C ASP A 400 15.60 -33.47 -31.19
N LEU A 401 16.01 -32.89 -30.06
CA LEU A 401 15.11 -32.18 -29.11
C LEU A 401 15.34 -30.67 -29.09
N SER A 402 15.66 -30.12 -30.25
CA SER A 402 15.72 -28.67 -30.49
C SER A 402 14.57 -28.26 -31.41
N ILE A 403 14.03 -27.06 -31.24
CA ILE A 403 13.09 -26.47 -32.20
C ILE A 403 13.77 -25.36 -33.00
N ASN A 404 13.46 -25.18 -34.28
CA ASN A 404 13.84 -24.01 -35.09
C ASN A 404 15.35 -23.67 -35.15
N ARG A 405 16.26 -24.63 -34.86
CA ARG A 405 17.72 -24.45 -35.01
C ARG A 405 18.16 -24.92 -36.41
N PRO A 406 19.30 -24.43 -36.94
CA PRO A 406 19.80 -24.89 -38.24
C PRO A 406 19.99 -26.41 -38.33
N ASP A 407 20.31 -27.05 -37.22
CA ASP A 407 20.53 -28.49 -37.07
C ASP A 407 19.33 -29.24 -36.46
N SER A 408 18.23 -28.55 -36.11
CA SER A 408 17.09 -29.19 -35.47
C SER A 408 16.23 -30.01 -36.43
N ARG A 409 15.77 -31.16 -35.96
CA ARG A 409 14.76 -31.97 -36.64
C ARG A 409 13.38 -31.33 -36.53
N LEU A 410 13.06 -30.67 -35.40
CA LEU A 410 11.76 -30.04 -35.18
C LEU A 410 11.80 -28.55 -35.55
N ALA A 411 10.79 -28.07 -36.26
CA ALA A 411 10.60 -26.64 -36.50
C ALA A 411 9.12 -26.27 -36.47
N ILE A 412 8.80 -25.07 -36.01
CA ILE A 412 7.48 -24.45 -36.17
C ILE A 412 7.64 -23.31 -37.16
N LYS A 413 6.96 -23.43 -38.30
CA LYS A 413 6.86 -22.39 -39.32
C LYS A 413 5.38 -22.23 -39.65
N ASP A 414 4.90 -21.00 -39.68
CA ASP A 414 3.51 -20.68 -40.00
C ASP A 414 2.50 -21.52 -39.19
N GLU A 415 2.75 -21.69 -37.88
CA GLU A 415 1.91 -22.46 -36.94
C GLU A 415 1.80 -23.96 -37.24
N GLN A 416 2.64 -24.47 -38.14
CA GLN A 416 2.72 -25.89 -38.50
C GLN A 416 4.02 -26.50 -37.98
N LEU A 417 3.95 -27.75 -37.51
CA LEU A 417 5.11 -28.52 -37.09
C LEU A 417 5.80 -29.18 -38.29
N PHE A 418 7.11 -29.02 -38.35
CA PHE A 418 8.00 -29.64 -39.33
C PHE A 418 8.90 -30.64 -38.62
N LEU A 419 9.13 -31.78 -39.27
CA LEU A 419 10.12 -32.79 -38.91
C LEU A 419 11.09 -32.97 -40.08
N ASP A 420 12.39 -32.86 -39.83
CA ASP A 420 13.47 -33.02 -40.82
C ASP A 420 13.26 -32.14 -42.08
N GLY A 421 12.79 -30.90 -41.86
CA GLY A 421 12.51 -29.92 -42.90
C GLY A 421 11.24 -30.17 -43.72
N LYS A 422 10.50 -31.25 -43.45
CA LYS A 422 9.21 -31.56 -44.08
C LYS A 422 8.06 -31.28 -43.11
N PRO A 423 6.87 -30.86 -43.57
CA PRO A 423 5.71 -30.81 -42.70
C PRO A 423 5.51 -32.18 -42.05
N ALA A 424 5.48 -32.24 -40.72
CA ALA A 424 5.13 -33.46 -40.02
C ALA A 424 3.69 -33.78 -40.42
N ALA A 425 3.42 -34.99 -40.91
CA ALA A 425 2.07 -35.44 -41.24
C ALA A 425 1.27 -35.64 -39.94
N LEU A 426 0.96 -34.54 -39.26
CA LEU A 426 -0.15 -34.46 -38.33
C LEU A 426 -1.38 -34.68 -39.20
N ALA A 427 -2.13 -35.75 -38.97
CA ALA A 427 -3.33 -36.08 -39.74
C ALA A 427 -4.13 -34.80 -40.01
N ALA A 428 -4.38 -34.50 -41.29
CA ALA A 428 -4.89 -33.21 -41.76
C ALA A 428 -6.38 -32.96 -41.42
N ALA A 429 -6.85 -33.44 -40.27
CA ALA A 429 -8.18 -33.19 -39.73
C ALA A 429 -8.12 -33.20 -38.19
N PRO A 430 -8.96 -32.40 -37.49
CA PRO A 430 -9.04 -32.45 -36.03
C PRO A 430 -9.43 -33.87 -35.60
N ALA A 431 -8.49 -34.55 -34.94
CA ALA A 431 -8.72 -35.89 -34.39
C ALA A 431 -9.85 -35.83 -33.35
N LYS A 432 -10.87 -36.68 -33.51
CA LYS A 432 -12.07 -36.65 -32.65
C LYS A 432 -11.81 -37.22 -31.26
N LYS A 433 -10.67 -37.90 -31.06
CA LYS A 433 -10.20 -38.41 -29.76
C LYS A 433 -8.69 -38.21 -29.62
N PRO A 434 -8.18 -38.02 -28.39
CA PRO A 434 -6.75 -37.81 -28.13
C PRO A 434 -5.84 -38.96 -28.60
N ASP A 435 -6.40 -40.13 -28.88
CA ASP A 435 -5.64 -41.37 -29.08
C ASP A 435 -5.41 -41.68 -30.57
N GLU A 436 -6.02 -40.91 -31.49
CA GLU A 436 -5.98 -41.11 -32.94
C GLU A 436 -4.78 -40.45 -33.65
N LEU A 437 -3.86 -39.80 -32.91
CA LEU A 437 -2.68 -39.08 -33.44
C LEU A 437 -1.39 -39.92 -33.50
N ASP A 438 -1.46 -41.22 -33.23
CA ASP A 438 -0.30 -42.09 -33.10
C ASP A 438 0.07 -42.74 -34.46
N ALA A 439 0.72 -41.99 -35.36
CA ALA A 439 1.35 -42.55 -36.55
C ALA A 439 2.87 -42.77 -36.35
N PRO A 440 3.41 -43.98 -36.57
CA PRO A 440 4.85 -44.21 -36.57
C PRO A 440 5.50 -43.54 -37.80
N LEU A 441 6.55 -42.76 -37.59
CA LEU A 441 7.32 -42.12 -38.66
C LEU A 441 8.61 -42.92 -38.94
N ALA A 442 9.02 -42.98 -40.22
CA ALA A 442 9.84 -44.03 -40.85
C ALA A 442 11.15 -44.46 -40.15
N ALA A 443 11.57 -45.69 -40.47
CA ALA A 443 12.60 -46.46 -39.80
C ALA A 443 13.87 -46.67 -40.64
N ASP A 444 14.98 -46.09 -40.19
CA ASP A 444 16.32 -46.31 -40.72
C ASP A 444 17.34 -45.79 -39.68
N GLU A 445 18.23 -46.67 -39.17
CA GLU A 445 19.33 -46.55 -38.16
C GLU A 445 19.39 -45.41 -37.09
N LYS A 446 18.42 -44.50 -37.02
CA LYS A 446 18.29 -43.33 -36.15
C LYS A 446 17.08 -43.49 -35.21
N ALA A 447 17.02 -42.68 -34.15
CA ALA A 447 15.92 -42.66 -33.18
C ALA A 447 14.55 -42.42 -33.85
N THR A 448 13.55 -43.25 -33.53
CA THR A 448 12.17 -43.15 -34.03
C THR A 448 11.37 -42.19 -33.16
N LEU A 449 10.79 -41.15 -33.74
CA LEU A 449 9.90 -40.23 -33.02
C LEU A 449 8.44 -40.67 -33.20
N THR A 450 7.74 -40.91 -32.10
CA THR A 450 6.33 -41.31 -32.07
C THR A 450 5.52 -40.34 -31.20
N ARG A 451 4.18 -40.38 -31.34
CA ARG A 451 3.23 -39.55 -30.57
C ARG A 451 3.52 -38.04 -30.61
N LEU A 452 4.09 -37.56 -31.73
CA LEU A 452 4.44 -36.16 -31.91
C LEU A 452 3.18 -35.31 -32.07
N ARG A 453 3.02 -34.29 -31.22
CA ARG A 453 1.87 -33.40 -31.18
C ARG A 453 2.33 -31.96 -31.07
N LEU A 454 1.75 -31.09 -31.90
CA LEU A 454 1.79 -29.65 -31.72
C LEU A 454 0.45 -29.24 -31.12
N ALA A 455 0.47 -28.70 -29.91
CA ALA A 455 -0.68 -28.07 -29.30
C ALA A 455 -0.43 -26.57 -29.26
N PRO A 456 -1.27 -25.73 -29.89
CA PRO A 456 -1.22 -24.32 -29.58
C PRO A 456 -1.57 -24.14 -28.11
N VAL A 457 -0.74 -23.40 -27.38
CA VAL A 457 -1.08 -22.89 -26.05
C VAL A 457 -1.88 -21.60 -26.29
N GLN A 458 -2.97 -21.73 -27.05
CA GLN A 458 -3.93 -20.66 -27.20
C GLN A 458 -4.65 -20.51 -25.86
N PRO A 459 -4.92 -19.28 -25.38
CA PRO A 459 -6.03 -19.10 -24.46
C PRO A 459 -7.26 -19.59 -25.22
N ARG A 460 -7.78 -20.78 -24.86
CA ARG A 460 -9.08 -21.20 -25.40
C ARG A 460 -10.05 -20.09 -25.03
N GLU A 461 -10.74 -19.47 -25.99
CA GLU A 461 -11.99 -18.80 -25.62
C GLU A 461 -12.86 -19.89 -24.99
N ALA A 462 -13.10 -19.76 -23.68
CA ALA A 462 -13.89 -20.77 -23.00
C ALA A 462 -15.33 -20.67 -23.50
N ASP A 463 -15.92 -21.80 -23.88
CA ASP A 463 -17.37 -21.87 -24.07
C ASP A 463 -18.05 -21.64 -22.72
N ARG A 464 -18.48 -20.39 -22.47
CA ARG A 464 -19.10 -20.00 -21.21
C ARG A 464 -20.52 -20.58 -21.05
N ALA A 465 -21.14 -21.11 -22.12
CA ALA A 465 -22.51 -21.61 -22.05
C ALA A 465 -22.66 -22.78 -21.05
N GLY A 466 -21.61 -23.60 -20.92
CA GLY A 466 -21.54 -24.74 -19.98
C GLY A 466 -20.89 -24.44 -18.63
N LEU A 467 -20.43 -23.20 -18.38
CA LEU A 467 -19.69 -22.84 -17.18
C LEU A 467 -20.51 -21.91 -16.27
N MET A 468 -20.19 -21.92 -14.97
CA MET A 468 -20.78 -21.06 -13.94
C MET A 468 -19.67 -20.34 -13.17
N ASN A 469 -19.85 -19.05 -12.91
CA ASN A 469 -18.94 -18.31 -12.02
C ASN A 469 -19.16 -18.79 -10.56
N VAL A 470 -18.12 -19.33 -9.96
CA VAL A 470 -18.08 -19.89 -8.61
C VAL A 470 -17.35 -19.00 -7.60
N ALA A 471 -16.75 -17.88 -8.04
CA ALA A 471 -16.04 -16.95 -7.15
C ALA A 471 -16.93 -16.35 -6.04
N PRO A 472 -18.23 -16.02 -6.27
CA PRO A 472 -19.10 -15.49 -5.20
C PRO A 472 -19.46 -16.48 -4.08
N PHE A 473 -19.08 -17.76 -4.20
CA PHE A 473 -19.39 -18.83 -3.24
C PHE A 473 -18.17 -19.24 -2.38
N VAL A 474 -17.08 -18.49 -2.45
CA VAL A 474 -15.87 -18.73 -1.65
C VAL A 474 -16.16 -18.44 -0.17
N LYS A 475 -15.55 -19.20 0.74
CA LYS A 475 -15.70 -18.96 2.19
C LYS A 475 -14.80 -17.83 2.70
N ALA A 476 -13.78 -17.45 1.94
CA ALA A 476 -12.89 -16.34 2.23
C ALA A 476 -12.21 -15.86 0.96
N VAL A 477 -12.03 -14.55 0.86
CA VAL A 477 -11.05 -13.91 -0.02
C VAL A 477 -9.92 -13.43 0.87
N ARG A 478 -8.68 -13.63 0.44
CA ARG A 478 -7.49 -13.12 1.13
C ARG A 478 -6.68 -12.29 0.17
N SER A 479 -6.00 -11.27 0.68
CA SER A 479 -5.07 -10.51 -0.12
C SER A 479 -3.73 -10.35 0.60
N THR A 480 -2.67 -10.27 -0.17
CA THR A 480 -1.35 -9.87 0.32
C THR A 480 -0.76 -8.87 -0.67
N PRO A 481 -0.50 -7.60 -0.28
CA PRO A 481 -0.81 -6.97 1.02
C PRO A 481 -2.33 -6.90 1.34
N SER A 482 -2.69 -6.39 2.52
CA SER A 482 -4.12 -6.23 2.88
C SER A 482 -4.80 -5.16 2.01
N VAL A 483 -6.01 -5.45 1.54
CA VAL A 483 -6.89 -4.54 0.78
C VAL A 483 -7.88 -3.80 1.71
N GLY A 484 -8.18 -4.35 2.89
CA GLY A 484 -9.23 -3.82 3.78
C GLY A 484 -10.65 -4.06 3.25
N MET A 485 -11.58 -3.16 3.58
CA MET A 485 -13.02 -3.32 3.30
C MET A 485 -13.40 -3.59 1.84
N SER A 486 -12.61 -3.08 0.89
CA SER A 486 -12.88 -3.30 -0.54
C SER A 486 -12.47 -4.70 -1.02
N LEU A 487 -11.93 -5.56 -0.16
CA LEU A 487 -11.42 -6.89 -0.56
C LEU A 487 -12.48 -7.72 -1.27
N TRP A 488 -13.72 -7.63 -0.82
CA TRP A 488 -14.83 -8.38 -1.39
C TRP A 488 -15.37 -7.78 -2.69
N ASN A 489 -14.97 -6.56 -3.06
CA ASN A 489 -15.30 -5.98 -4.36
C ASN A 489 -14.73 -6.82 -5.51
N VAL A 490 -13.66 -7.61 -5.26
CA VAL A 490 -13.12 -8.49 -6.30
C VAL A 490 -14.05 -9.64 -6.69
N VAL A 491 -15.14 -9.91 -5.98
CA VAL A 491 -16.06 -11.02 -6.30
C VAL A 491 -17.54 -10.63 -6.16
N ASP A 492 -17.84 -9.33 -6.18
CA ASP A 492 -19.21 -8.83 -5.98
C ASP A 492 -20.05 -8.84 -7.27
N GLY A 493 -19.43 -9.12 -8.42
CA GLY A 493 -20.05 -9.17 -9.73
C GLY A 493 -20.17 -7.80 -10.40
N SER A 494 -19.54 -6.76 -9.87
CA SER A 494 -19.62 -5.39 -10.35
C SER A 494 -18.30 -4.94 -10.98
N PRO A 495 -18.26 -4.65 -12.29
CA PRO A 495 -17.05 -4.12 -12.94
C PRO A 495 -16.79 -2.63 -12.59
N THR A 496 -17.56 -2.06 -11.66
CA THR A 496 -17.55 -0.64 -11.31
C THR A 496 -17.13 -0.37 -9.87
N THR A 497 -17.03 -1.42 -9.05
CA THR A 497 -16.35 -1.39 -7.75
C THR A 497 -14.90 -1.79 -7.96
N GLU A 498 -14.03 -1.46 -7.01
CA GLU A 498 -12.61 -1.82 -7.09
C GLU A 498 -12.05 -2.14 -5.71
N ALA A 499 -11.19 -3.15 -5.68
CA ALA A 499 -10.35 -3.51 -4.57
C ALA A 499 -8.95 -2.91 -4.78
N SER A 500 -8.55 -2.04 -3.85
CA SER A 500 -7.20 -1.49 -3.84
C SER A 500 -6.47 -1.86 -2.57
N PHE A 501 -5.22 -2.30 -2.71
CA PHE A 501 -4.34 -2.53 -1.57
C PHE A 501 -4.21 -1.26 -0.72
N ARG A 502 -4.08 -1.45 0.59
CA ARG A 502 -3.72 -0.37 1.50
C ARG A 502 -2.39 0.24 1.09
N THR A 503 -2.34 1.56 1.13
CA THR A 503 -1.18 2.38 0.78
C THR A 503 -0.01 2.12 1.74
N GLY A 504 1.21 2.29 1.23
CA GLY A 504 2.44 2.17 1.99
C GLY A 504 3.41 1.14 1.40
N VAL A 505 2.94 0.07 0.73
CA VAL A 505 3.78 -1.11 0.48
C VAL A 505 4.44 -1.15 -0.92
N GLY A 506 3.80 -0.61 -1.96
CA GLY A 506 4.43 -0.50 -3.30
C GLY A 506 4.78 -1.81 -4.01
N LEU A 507 4.28 -2.96 -3.55
CA LEU A 507 4.64 -4.31 -4.03
C LEU A 507 3.63 -4.93 -4.98
N ALA A 508 4.08 -5.98 -5.68
CA ALA A 508 3.19 -6.93 -6.33
C ALA A 508 2.32 -7.63 -5.26
N GLY A 509 1.02 -7.60 -5.50
CA GLY A 509 -0.02 -8.10 -4.63
C GLY A 509 -0.65 -9.37 -5.17
N SER A 510 -1.45 -10.02 -4.34
CA SER A 510 -2.16 -11.25 -4.69
C SER A 510 -3.54 -11.30 -4.06
N TYR A 511 -4.43 -12.04 -4.72
CA TYR A 511 -5.78 -12.35 -4.24
C TYR A 511 -5.96 -13.87 -4.24
N GLU A 512 -6.26 -14.43 -3.08
CA GLU A 512 -6.50 -15.86 -2.88
C GLU A 512 -7.98 -16.10 -2.57
N LEU A 513 -8.58 -16.99 -3.35
CA LEU A 513 -9.94 -17.49 -3.19
C LEU A 513 -9.89 -18.85 -2.49
N VAL A 514 -10.59 -18.97 -1.37
CA VAL A 514 -10.65 -20.20 -0.57
C VAL A 514 -12.02 -20.86 -0.73
N PHE A 515 -12.06 -22.05 -1.32
CA PHE A 515 -13.31 -22.76 -1.54
C PHE A 515 -13.75 -23.55 -0.30
N PRO A 516 -15.07 -23.69 -0.04
CA PRO A 516 -15.57 -24.50 1.07
C PRO A 516 -15.32 -26.00 0.87
N LYS A 517 -15.31 -26.46 -0.39
CA LYS A 517 -14.99 -27.83 -0.84
C LYS A 517 -14.16 -27.75 -2.13
N PRO A 518 -13.36 -28.77 -2.49
CA PRO A 518 -12.63 -28.76 -3.75
C PRO A 518 -13.55 -28.62 -4.98
N VAL A 519 -13.14 -27.81 -5.95
CA VAL A 519 -13.92 -27.45 -7.15
C VAL A 519 -13.11 -27.66 -8.40
N ALA A 520 -13.69 -28.28 -9.43
CA ALA A 520 -13.08 -28.34 -10.76
C ALA A 520 -13.27 -27.01 -11.48
N VAL A 521 -12.19 -26.24 -11.65
CA VAL A 521 -12.19 -24.93 -12.33
C VAL A 521 -11.50 -25.04 -13.68
N SER A 522 -11.97 -24.32 -14.68
CA SER A 522 -11.42 -24.38 -16.05
C SER A 522 -11.19 -23.00 -16.68
N MET A 523 -11.62 -21.93 -16.01
CA MET A 523 -11.32 -20.58 -16.44
C MET A 523 -11.30 -19.61 -15.25
N VAL A 524 -10.43 -18.61 -15.32
CA VAL A 524 -10.47 -17.41 -14.49
C VAL A 524 -10.53 -16.21 -15.41
N ARG A 525 -11.25 -15.16 -15.01
CA ARG A 525 -11.08 -13.85 -15.65
C ARG A 525 -11.08 -12.74 -14.62
N PHE A 526 -10.39 -11.66 -14.91
CA PHE A 526 -10.26 -10.54 -13.99
C PHE A 526 -10.25 -9.21 -14.74
N LEU A 527 -10.72 -8.16 -14.07
CA LEU A 527 -10.73 -6.78 -14.54
C LEU A 527 -9.86 -5.95 -13.61
N GLN A 528 -8.87 -5.25 -14.15
CA GLN A 528 -7.93 -4.42 -13.37
C GLN A 528 -8.26 -2.94 -13.54
N GLY A 529 -8.05 -2.12 -12.52
CA GLY A 529 -8.07 -0.66 -12.69
C GLY A 529 -6.68 -0.06 -12.87
N ALA A 530 -6.47 1.15 -12.37
CA ALA A 530 -5.37 2.02 -12.81
C ALA A 530 -3.97 1.50 -12.41
N LEU A 531 -3.86 0.79 -11.28
CA LEU A 531 -2.65 0.07 -10.90
C LEU A 531 -2.79 -1.39 -11.30
N PHE A 532 -2.25 -1.76 -12.44
CA PHE A 532 -2.50 -3.07 -13.05
C PHE A 532 -1.24 -3.92 -13.09
N ALA A 533 -1.41 -5.23 -13.04
CA ALA A 533 -0.35 -6.18 -13.33
C ALA A 533 -0.28 -6.43 -14.83
N PHE A 534 0.90 -6.22 -15.42
CA PHE A 534 1.18 -6.66 -16.79
C PHE A 534 1.68 -8.11 -16.83
N ARG A 535 2.15 -8.67 -15.71
CA ARG A 535 2.40 -10.11 -15.55
C ARG A 535 1.72 -10.62 -14.28
N SER A 536 0.94 -11.69 -14.41
CA SER A 536 0.34 -12.39 -13.28
C SER A 536 0.42 -13.91 -13.45
N ALA A 537 0.54 -14.63 -12.35
CA ALA A 537 0.41 -16.09 -12.30
C ALA A 537 -0.87 -16.48 -11.58
N LEU A 538 -1.50 -17.54 -12.06
CA LEU A 538 -2.61 -18.21 -11.40
C LEU A 538 -2.08 -19.52 -10.83
N VAL A 539 -2.02 -19.61 -9.50
CA VAL A 539 -1.52 -20.79 -8.79
C VAL A 539 -2.63 -21.39 -7.92
N ALA A 540 -2.63 -22.71 -7.74
CA ALA A 540 -3.69 -23.41 -7.03
C ALA A 540 -3.16 -24.45 -6.04
N ASP A 541 -3.97 -24.70 -5.02
CA ASP A 541 -3.85 -25.86 -4.12
C ASP A 541 -4.68 -27.00 -4.71
N THR A 542 -4.03 -27.95 -5.39
CA THR A 542 -4.70 -29.10 -6.02
C THR A 542 -4.80 -30.32 -5.10
N THR A 543 -4.16 -30.28 -3.93
CA THR A 543 -4.02 -31.43 -3.01
C THR A 543 -4.76 -31.25 -1.69
N GLY A 544 -5.16 -30.02 -1.36
CA GLY A 544 -5.77 -29.66 -0.08
C GLY A 544 -4.74 -29.39 1.02
N SER A 545 -3.46 -29.24 0.68
CA SER A 545 -2.37 -28.99 1.63
C SER A 545 -2.41 -27.57 2.23
N GLY A 546 -3.20 -26.68 1.64
CA GLY A 546 -3.24 -25.26 1.94
C GLY A 546 -2.18 -24.43 1.21
N ALA A 547 -1.34 -25.06 0.38
CA ALA A 547 -0.32 -24.41 -0.43
C ALA A 547 -0.78 -24.28 -1.89
N CYS A 548 -0.75 -23.06 -2.44
CA CYS A 548 -0.98 -22.84 -3.87
C CYS A 548 0.32 -23.02 -4.68
N ASP A 549 0.76 -24.28 -4.84
CA ASP A 549 2.04 -24.66 -5.44
C ASP A 549 1.94 -25.11 -6.92
N THR A 550 0.72 -25.29 -7.42
CA THR A 550 0.50 -25.74 -8.79
C THR A 550 0.22 -24.54 -9.70
N LEU A 551 1.09 -24.27 -10.68
CA LEU A 551 0.80 -23.27 -11.72
C LEU A 551 -0.34 -23.78 -12.61
N VAL A 552 -1.45 -23.04 -12.62
CA VAL A 552 -2.64 -23.33 -13.43
C VAL A 552 -2.59 -22.58 -14.76
N ALA A 553 -2.24 -21.29 -14.70
CA ALA A 553 -2.14 -20.42 -15.87
C ALA A 553 -1.23 -19.23 -15.57
N ALA A 554 -0.80 -18.51 -16.61
CA ALA A 554 -0.12 -17.22 -16.46
C ALA A 554 -0.72 -16.21 -17.46
N ALA A 555 -0.93 -14.98 -16.99
CA ALA A 555 -1.37 -13.85 -17.80
C ALA A 555 -0.18 -12.96 -18.16
N LEU A 556 -0.13 -12.55 -19.41
CA LEU A 556 0.68 -11.42 -19.91
C LEU A 556 -0.27 -10.31 -20.39
N ASP A 557 0.12 -9.05 -20.26
CA ASP A 557 -0.56 -7.86 -20.78
C ASP A 557 -1.98 -7.61 -20.23
N GLY A 558 -2.15 -7.59 -18.90
CA GLY A 558 -3.40 -7.12 -18.30
C GLY A 558 -3.53 -5.60 -18.44
N ALA A 559 -4.23 -5.11 -19.46
CA ALA A 559 -4.49 -3.68 -19.61
C ALA A 559 -5.54 -3.20 -18.57
N PRO A 560 -5.39 -1.98 -18.02
CA PRO A 560 -6.40 -1.40 -17.14
C PRO A 560 -7.73 -1.23 -17.89
N GLY A 561 -8.85 -1.49 -17.23
CA GLY A 561 -10.20 -1.32 -17.79
C GLY A 561 -10.62 -2.37 -18.82
N ALA A 562 -9.87 -3.46 -19.00
CA ALA A 562 -10.23 -4.54 -19.91
C ALA A 562 -10.25 -5.90 -19.19
N TRP A 563 -11.25 -6.72 -19.51
CA TRP A 563 -11.35 -8.09 -19.02
C TRP A 563 -10.21 -8.94 -19.55
N ARG A 564 -9.51 -9.64 -18.66
CA ARG A 564 -8.50 -10.63 -19.01
C ARG A 564 -9.00 -12.02 -18.67
N GLU A 565 -9.07 -12.89 -19.68
CA GLU A 565 -9.49 -14.28 -19.52
C GLU A 565 -8.29 -15.24 -19.58
N LEU A 566 -8.28 -16.21 -18.67
CA LEU A 566 -7.33 -17.31 -18.53
C LEU A 566 -8.10 -18.62 -18.54
N ALA A 567 -8.22 -19.28 -19.69
CA ALA A 567 -8.81 -20.60 -19.79
C ALA A 567 -7.75 -21.71 -19.80
N PHE A 568 -8.05 -22.82 -19.15
CA PHE A 568 -7.14 -23.96 -18.97
C PHE A 568 -7.93 -25.27 -18.85
N PRO A 569 -7.30 -26.44 -19.04
CA PRO A 569 -7.98 -27.73 -18.80
C PRO A 569 -8.56 -27.79 -17.38
N PRO A 570 -9.72 -28.43 -17.13
CA PRO A 570 -10.30 -28.50 -15.79
C PRO A 570 -9.30 -29.02 -14.74
N VAL A 571 -9.08 -28.23 -13.68
CA VAL A 571 -8.21 -28.57 -12.54
C VAL A 571 -9.06 -28.53 -11.27
N THR A 572 -8.99 -29.58 -10.45
CA THR A 572 -9.64 -29.58 -9.13
C THR A 572 -8.79 -28.81 -8.13
N VAL A 573 -9.37 -27.79 -7.48
CA VAL A 573 -8.65 -26.88 -6.58
C VAL A 573 -9.39 -26.70 -5.25
N HIS A 574 -8.63 -26.64 -4.15
CA HIS A 574 -9.11 -26.23 -2.83
C HIS A 574 -8.95 -24.71 -2.61
N ARG A 575 -7.92 -24.13 -3.23
CA ARG A 575 -7.63 -22.69 -3.22
C ARG A 575 -7.09 -22.27 -4.58
N LEU A 576 -7.35 -21.02 -4.94
CA LEU A 576 -6.89 -20.44 -6.20
C LEU A 576 -6.37 -19.03 -5.92
N ARG A 577 -5.15 -18.73 -6.34
CA ARG A 577 -4.50 -17.43 -6.08
C ARG A 577 -4.06 -16.79 -7.39
N LEU A 578 -4.56 -15.58 -7.63
CA LEU A 578 -4.04 -14.67 -8.64
C LEU A 578 -2.90 -13.86 -8.01
N GLN A 579 -1.69 -14.00 -8.53
CA GLN A 579 -0.49 -13.36 -8.02
C GLN A 579 0.11 -12.45 -9.09
N ALA A 580 0.21 -11.15 -8.82
CA ALA A 580 0.98 -10.28 -9.69
C ALA A 580 2.48 -10.60 -9.55
N LEU A 581 3.17 -10.51 -10.67
CA LEU A 581 4.61 -10.67 -10.76
C LEU A 581 5.27 -9.35 -11.12
N GLU A 582 4.67 -8.61 -12.06
CA GLU A 582 5.13 -7.29 -12.47
C GLU A 582 3.92 -6.42 -12.88
N GLY A 583 3.98 -5.12 -12.58
CA GLY A 583 2.85 -4.21 -12.76
C GLY A 583 3.20 -2.74 -12.64
N GLN A 584 2.25 -1.90 -13.03
CA GLN A 584 2.33 -0.46 -12.87
C GLN A 584 2.06 -0.14 -11.41
N ARG A 585 3.13 0.23 -10.69
CA ARG A 585 3.00 0.73 -9.31
C ARG A 585 2.59 2.19 -9.31
N GLY A 586 1.79 2.55 -8.31
CA GLY A 586 1.58 3.95 -7.91
C GLY A 586 2.69 4.38 -6.95
N TRP A 587 2.68 5.65 -6.54
CA TRP A 587 3.50 6.10 -5.43
C TRP A 587 3.07 5.35 -4.16
N GLU A 588 3.93 4.47 -3.63
CA GLU A 588 3.66 3.65 -2.42
C GLU A 588 2.40 2.76 -2.49
N GLN A 589 1.89 2.46 -3.68
CA GLN A 589 0.69 1.63 -3.88
C GLN A 589 1.02 0.30 -4.55
N SER A 590 0.45 -0.78 -4.00
CA SER A 590 0.56 -2.13 -4.53
C SER A 590 -0.35 -2.36 -5.74
N PHE A 591 0.02 -3.32 -6.58
CA PHE A 591 -0.72 -3.73 -7.79
C PHE A 591 -0.95 -5.25 -7.78
N PRO A 592 -2.04 -5.80 -8.33
CA PRO A 592 -3.05 -5.11 -9.11
C PRO A 592 -4.21 -4.64 -8.25
N GLN A 593 -4.74 -3.46 -8.53
CA GLN A 593 -6.11 -3.15 -8.16
C GLN A 593 -7.04 -3.97 -9.05
N LEU A 594 -8.02 -4.63 -8.45
CA LEU A 594 -8.97 -5.48 -9.15
C LEU A 594 -10.37 -4.91 -9.02
N ALA A 595 -11.00 -4.62 -10.14
CA ALA A 595 -12.41 -4.32 -10.20
C ALA A 595 -13.24 -5.58 -9.97
N GLU A 596 -12.88 -6.70 -10.61
CA GLU A 596 -13.62 -7.96 -10.50
C GLU A 596 -12.69 -9.16 -10.80
N LEU A 597 -12.96 -10.31 -10.19
CA LEU A 597 -12.28 -11.59 -10.33
C LEU A 597 -13.33 -12.71 -10.35
N GLU A 598 -13.48 -13.34 -11.52
CA GLU A 598 -14.41 -14.43 -11.72
C GLU A 598 -13.67 -15.75 -11.93
N VAL A 599 -14.22 -16.84 -11.38
CA VAL A 599 -13.68 -18.19 -11.51
C VAL A 599 -14.78 -19.09 -12.02
N TYR A 600 -14.53 -19.86 -13.06
CA TYR A 600 -15.55 -20.64 -13.74
C TYR A 600 -15.33 -22.14 -13.59
N ALA A 601 -16.40 -22.83 -13.23
CA ALA A 601 -16.49 -24.29 -13.13
C ALA A 601 -17.56 -24.85 -14.08
N PRO A 602 -17.45 -26.11 -14.54
CA PRO A 602 -18.54 -26.79 -15.23
C PRO A 602 -19.81 -26.83 -14.38
N LYS A 603 -20.97 -26.47 -14.96
CA LYS A 603 -22.26 -26.37 -14.25
C LYS A 603 -22.66 -27.68 -13.55
N ASP A 604 -22.43 -28.80 -14.21
CA ASP A 604 -22.69 -30.15 -13.69
C ASP A 604 -21.77 -30.53 -12.52
N ALA A 605 -20.50 -30.10 -12.56
CA ALA A 605 -19.51 -30.38 -11.51
C ALA A 605 -19.72 -29.56 -10.22
N TYR A 606 -20.51 -28.48 -10.29
CA TYR A 606 -20.75 -27.57 -9.15
C TYR A 606 -22.24 -27.37 -8.84
N ALA A 607 -23.10 -28.31 -9.26
CA ALA A 607 -24.56 -28.26 -9.08
C ALA A 607 -25.02 -28.13 -7.61
N HIS A 608 -24.20 -28.55 -6.65
CA HIS A 608 -24.48 -28.39 -5.21
C HIS A 608 -24.46 -26.93 -4.74
N ALA A 609 -23.77 -26.04 -5.45
CA ALA A 609 -23.68 -24.63 -5.09
C ALA A 609 -24.88 -23.81 -5.58
N GLU A 610 -25.65 -24.29 -6.57
CA GLU A 610 -26.95 -23.67 -6.91
C GLU A 610 -27.94 -23.72 -5.75
N GLN A 611 -27.74 -24.65 -4.80
CA GLN A 611 -28.55 -24.75 -3.57
C GLN A 611 -28.09 -23.79 -2.47
N ALA A 612 -26.87 -23.25 -2.56
CA ALA A 612 -26.37 -22.22 -1.66
C ALA A 612 -26.64 -20.84 -2.29
N ALA A 613 -27.27 -19.92 -1.55
CA ALA A 613 -27.34 -18.54 -2.03
C ALA A 613 -25.90 -17.99 -2.18
N PRO A 614 -25.57 -17.24 -3.26
CA PRO A 614 -24.31 -16.53 -3.33
C PRO A 614 -24.21 -15.62 -2.11
N LEU A 615 -23.05 -15.59 -1.45
CA LEU A 615 -22.91 -14.84 -0.20
C LEU A 615 -23.21 -13.34 -0.36
N ARG A 616 -23.16 -12.80 -1.59
CA ARG A 616 -23.36 -11.37 -1.89
C ARG A 616 -24.02 -11.08 -3.25
N ARG A 617 -25.02 -11.86 -3.67
CA ARG A 617 -25.79 -11.43 -4.86
C ARG A 617 -26.62 -10.20 -4.49
N ALA A 618 -26.49 -9.14 -5.27
CA ALA A 618 -27.43 -8.02 -5.23
C ALA A 618 -28.86 -8.53 -5.38
N GLU A 619 -29.65 -8.52 -4.30
CA GLU A 619 -31.09 -8.70 -4.43
C GLU A 619 -31.67 -7.46 -5.11
N PRO A 620 -32.61 -7.61 -6.06
CA PRO A 620 -33.26 -6.45 -6.63
C PRO A 620 -34.20 -5.82 -5.60
N VAL A 621 -34.34 -4.49 -5.67
CA VAL A 621 -35.36 -3.76 -4.90
C VAL A 621 -36.74 -4.44 -5.09
N PRO A 622 -37.47 -4.74 -4.00
CA PRO A 622 -38.77 -5.40 -4.09
C PRO A 622 -39.74 -4.67 -5.02
N GLY A 623 -40.46 -5.41 -5.86
CA GLY A 623 -41.39 -4.83 -6.84
C GLY A 623 -42.55 -4.04 -6.21
N ASN A 624 -42.86 -4.28 -4.94
CA ASN A 624 -43.87 -3.58 -4.14
C ASN A 624 -43.29 -2.44 -3.28
N ALA A 625 -42.00 -2.13 -3.37
CA ALA A 625 -41.41 -0.98 -2.69
C ALA A 625 -42.02 0.32 -3.23
N ARG A 626 -42.38 1.23 -2.33
CA ARG A 626 -42.86 2.58 -2.68
C ARG A 626 -41.75 3.32 -3.42
N ARG A 627 -42.06 4.02 -4.51
CA ARG A 627 -41.02 4.61 -5.36
C ARG A 627 -40.99 6.13 -5.30
N PHE A 628 -39.81 6.65 -4.99
CA PHE A 628 -39.50 8.05 -5.21
C PHE A 628 -39.41 8.35 -6.70
N SER A 629 -40.03 9.44 -7.13
CA SER A 629 -39.88 9.97 -8.48
C SER A 629 -39.73 11.49 -8.48
N VAL A 630 -39.11 11.99 -9.55
CA VAL A 630 -38.87 13.42 -9.74
C VAL A 630 -40.11 14.04 -10.38
N GLY A 631 -40.75 14.97 -9.68
CA GLY A 631 -41.92 15.71 -10.12
C GLY A 631 -41.58 16.97 -10.92
N PRO A 632 -42.56 17.89 -11.07
CA PRO A 632 -42.38 19.11 -11.85
C PRO A 632 -41.35 20.08 -11.22
N PRO A 633 -40.69 20.93 -12.03
CA PRO A 633 -39.86 22.02 -11.55
C PRO A 633 -40.61 22.96 -10.60
N VAL A 634 -39.88 23.51 -9.65
CA VAL A 634 -40.40 24.48 -8.68
C VAL A 634 -39.37 25.58 -8.48
N LYS A 635 -39.84 26.82 -8.32
CA LYS A 635 -38.99 27.94 -7.93
C LYS A 635 -39.27 28.28 -6.48
N VAL A 636 -38.32 27.98 -5.62
CA VAL A 636 -38.39 28.33 -4.20
C VAL A 636 -37.51 29.55 -3.95
N GLN A 637 -38.04 30.52 -3.22
CA GLN A 637 -37.25 31.65 -2.75
C GLN A 637 -36.54 31.27 -1.46
N TRP A 638 -35.22 31.08 -1.56
CA TRP A 638 -34.36 30.78 -0.43
C TRP A 638 -33.77 32.07 0.16
N PRO A 639 -33.60 32.16 1.50
CA PRO A 639 -32.81 33.23 2.09
C PRO A 639 -31.36 33.13 1.61
N ALA A 640 -30.69 34.28 1.49
CA ALA A 640 -29.26 34.29 1.17
C ALA A 640 -28.47 33.58 2.29
N PRO A 641 -27.50 32.71 1.96
CA PRO A 641 -26.67 32.07 2.97
C PRO A 641 -25.83 33.13 3.69
N ARG A 642 -25.74 33.01 5.02
CA ARG A 642 -24.89 33.88 5.84
C ARG A 642 -23.41 33.60 5.51
N PRO A 643 -22.50 34.58 5.66
CA PRO A 643 -21.08 34.38 5.36
C PRO A 643 -20.48 33.14 6.04
N GLU A 644 -20.86 32.88 7.29
CA GLU A 644 -20.38 31.75 8.08
C GLU A 644 -20.91 30.37 7.63
N ASP A 645 -21.96 30.33 6.80
CA ASP A 645 -22.58 29.11 6.27
C ASP A 645 -22.05 28.76 4.86
N ARG A 646 -21.20 29.60 4.28
CA ARG A 646 -20.66 29.42 2.91
C ARG A 646 -19.52 28.41 2.89
N ILE A 647 -19.37 27.77 1.73
CA ILE A 647 -18.25 26.91 1.36
C ILE A 647 -17.38 27.72 0.40
N THR A 648 -16.16 28.06 0.82
CA THR A 648 -15.20 28.75 -0.05
C THR A 648 -14.64 27.74 -1.05
N LYS A 649 -14.87 28.00 -2.35
CA LYS A 649 -14.50 27.15 -3.49
C LYS A 649 -13.32 27.78 -4.23
N LEU A 650 -12.18 27.13 -4.28
CA LEU A 650 -10.96 27.66 -4.91
C LEU A 650 -10.47 26.76 -6.03
N ILE A 651 -9.89 27.35 -7.09
CA ILE A 651 -9.10 26.60 -8.06
C ILE A 651 -7.63 26.84 -7.76
N THR A 652 -6.86 25.78 -7.58
CA THR A 652 -5.42 25.90 -7.39
C THR A 652 -4.75 26.28 -8.71
N ALA A 653 -3.91 27.32 -8.70
CA ALA A 653 -3.20 27.80 -9.87
C ALA A 653 -1.81 28.32 -9.49
N ASP A 654 -0.93 28.42 -10.48
CA ASP A 654 0.43 28.91 -10.34
C ASP A 654 0.62 30.16 -11.22
N LEU A 655 1.61 31.01 -10.93
CA LEU A 655 1.84 32.29 -11.61
C LEU A 655 2.05 32.14 -13.12
N TRP A 656 2.76 31.10 -13.56
CA TRP A 656 2.99 30.85 -14.98
C TRP A 656 1.69 30.57 -15.75
N MET A 657 0.65 30.07 -15.07
CA MET A 657 -0.67 29.87 -15.67
C MET A 657 -1.32 31.22 -16.00
N PHE A 658 -1.10 32.24 -15.16
CA PHE A 658 -1.49 33.63 -15.42
C PHE A 658 -0.59 34.33 -16.45
N GLY A 659 0.34 33.61 -17.09
CA GLY A 659 1.32 34.15 -18.04
C GLY A 659 2.45 34.94 -17.38
N ILE A 660 2.60 34.84 -16.06
CA ILE A 660 3.65 35.53 -15.31
C ILE A 660 4.89 34.61 -15.30
N GLN A 661 5.84 34.93 -16.18
CA GLN A 661 7.11 34.22 -16.29
C GLN A 661 8.11 34.70 -15.24
N LEU A 662 9.04 33.82 -14.85
CA LEU A 662 9.96 34.02 -13.73
C LEU A 662 11.30 34.69 -14.11
N ASP A 663 11.46 35.11 -15.37
CA ASP A 663 12.61 35.89 -15.84
C ASP A 663 12.36 37.40 -15.58
N PRO A 664 13.23 38.11 -14.84
CA PRO A 664 13.13 39.56 -14.65
C PRO A 664 13.05 40.36 -15.96
N ALA A 665 13.59 39.84 -17.06
CA ALA A 665 13.48 40.42 -18.39
C ALA A 665 12.15 40.11 -19.10
N ALA A 666 11.35 39.17 -18.58
CA ALA A 666 10.09 38.69 -19.15
C ALA A 666 8.86 39.02 -18.28
N LEU A 667 8.96 39.99 -17.37
CA LEU A 667 7.81 40.45 -16.58
C LEU A 667 6.70 40.99 -17.51
N PRO A 668 5.42 40.84 -17.14
CA PRO A 668 4.32 41.40 -17.91
C PRO A 668 4.54 42.91 -18.14
N ALA A 669 4.63 43.35 -19.40
CA ALA A 669 4.84 44.76 -19.72
C ALA A 669 3.65 45.66 -19.30
N LYS A 670 2.47 45.06 -19.18
CA LYS A 670 1.24 45.71 -18.73
C LYS A 670 0.92 45.36 -17.28
N PRO A 671 0.08 46.18 -16.62
CA PRO A 671 -0.57 45.76 -15.41
C PRO A 671 -1.41 44.48 -15.58
N LEU A 672 -1.52 43.64 -14.55
CA LEU A 672 -2.17 42.32 -14.60
C LEU A 672 -3.66 42.42 -14.96
N TRP A 673 -4.34 43.48 -14.55
CA TRP A 673 -5.72 43.78 -14.92
C TRP A 673 -5.92 44.04 -16.42
N ASP A 674 -4.87 44.44 -17.14
CA ASP A 674 -4.85 44.63 -18.59
C ASP A 674 -4.01 43.56 -19.33
N PHE A 675 -3.58 42.51 -18.61
CA PHE A 675 -2.74 41.45 -19.15
C PHE A 675 -3.63 40.27 -19.57
N GLU A 676 -3.77 40.06 -20.88
CA GLU A 676 -4.67 39.06 -21.46
C GLU A 676 -4.51 37.65 -20.87
N PRO A 677 -3.28 37.09 -20.70
CA PRO A 677 -3.13 35.77 -20.10
C PRO A 677 -3.71 35.68 -18.69
N CYS A 678 -3.52 36.71 -17.87
CA CYS A 678 -4.06 36.76 -16.50
C CYS A 678 -5.60 36.87 -16.52
N THR A 679 -6.14 37.83 -17.27
CA THR A 679 -7.60 38.03 -17.35
C THR A 679 -8.35 36.85 -17.97
N ARG A 680 -7.72 36.08 -18.86
CA ARG A 680 -8.27 34.83 -19.41
C ARG A 680 -8.44 33.77 -18.33
N VAL A 681 -7.39 33.48 -17.56
CA VAL A 681 -7.46 32.52 -16.44
C VAL A 681 -8.53 32.94 -15.42
N ILE A 682 -8.61 34.22 -15.09
CA ILE A 682 -9.64 34.77 -14.18
C ILE A 682 -11.04 34.45 -14.71
N LYS A 683 -11.32 34.73 -15.98
CA LYS A 683 -12.63 34.44 -16.59
C LYS A 683 -12.94 32.95 -16.61
N ASP A 684 -11.95 32.11 -16.89
CA ASP A 684 -12.13 30.66 -16.88
C ASP A 684 -12.49 30.16 -15.48
N ILE A 685 -11.77 30.63 -14.45
CA ILE A 685 -12.03 30.28 -13.04
C ILE A 685 -13.42 30.77 -12.59
N GLN A 686 -13.81 32.00 -12.95
CA GLN A 686 -15.19 32.47 -12.73
C GLN A 686 -16.21 31.56 -13.43
N GLY A 687 -15.91 31.14 -14.66
CA GLY A 687 -16.74 30.22 -15.44
C GLY A 687 -16.85 28.81 -14.88
N LEU A 688 -16.01 28.43 -13.92
CA LEU A 688 -16.11 27.18 -13.16
C LEU A 688 -17.01 27.31 -11.91
N GLY A 689 -17.41 28.52 -11.53
CA GLY A 689 -18.21 28.78 -10.33
C GLY A 689 -17.40 28.85 -9.03
N ALA A 690 -16.08 29.05 -9.13
CA ALA A 690 -15.20 29.20 -7.99
C ALA A 690 -15.30 30.62 -7.37
N ASP A 691 -15.05 30.71 -6.07
CA ASP A 691 -15.00 31.96 -5.31
C ASP A 691 -13.61 32.62 -5.38
N GLY A 692 -12.57 31.90 -5.83
CA GLY A 692 -11.21 32.43 -5.87
C GLY A 692 -10.15 31.46 -6.36
N VAL A 693 -8.90 31.86 -6.11
CA VAL A 693 -7.68 31.15 -6.48
C VAL A 693 -6.94 30.72 -5.22
N LEU A 694 -6.48 29.48 -5.16
CA LEU A 694 -5.40 29.08 -4.27
C LEU A 694 -4.10 29.17 -5.06
N LEU A 695 -3.28 30.17 -4.77
CA LEU A 695 -1.97 30.35 -5.41
C LEU A 695 -0.97 29.38 -4.80
N PHE A 696 -0.53 28.42 -5.59
CA PHE A 696 0.50 27.44 -5.25
C PHE A 696 1.88 27.94 -5.69
N VAL A 697 2.77 28.21 -4.73
CA VAL A 697 4.10 28.78 -5.00
C VAL A 697 5.17 27.66 -5.08
N GLU A 698 5.54 27.25 -6.30
CA GLU A 698 6.43 26.10 -6.59
C GLU A 698 7.96 26.33 -6.36
N ALA A 699 8.72 25.22 -6.33
CA ALA A 699 10.16 25.12 -6.07
C ALA A 699 11.07 26.09 -6.84
N GLN A 700 10.88 26.22 -8.16
CA GLN A 700 11.70 27.11 -8.99
C GLN A 700 11.52 28.58 -8.61
N MET A 701 10.43 28.93 -7.91
CA MET A 701 10.09 30.28 -7.49
C MET A 701 10.62 30.63 -6.10
N SER A 702 10.70 29.67 -5.20
CA SER A 702 11.26 29.86 -3.85
C SER A 702 12.71 30.37 -3.89
N ALA A 703 13.46 30.00 -4.93
CA ALA A 703 14.79 30.53 -5.25
C ALA A 703 14.88 32.03 -5.49
N PHE A 704 13.73 32.65 -5.76
CA PHE A 704 13.60 34.06 -6.06
C PHE A 704 12.72 34.76 -5.04
N TRP A 705 12.49 34.19 -3.86
CA TRP A 705 11.97 34.94 -2.72
C TRP A 705 13.14 35.21 -1.76
N PRO A 706 13.62 36.46 -1.60
CA PRO A 706 13.06 37.72 -2.11
C PRO A 706 13.51 38.11 -3.53
N SER A 707 12.59 38.36 -4.45
CA SER A 707 12.84 39.02 -5.75
C SER A 707 12.41 40.48 -5.66
N SER A 708 12.95 41.31 -6.54
CA SER A 708 12.59 42.73 -6.62
C SER A 708 11.10 42.98 -6.89
N ASN A 709 10.28 41.99 -7.25
CA ASN A 709 8.85 42.16 -7.59
C ASN A 709 7.87 41.48 -6.61
N PHE A 710 8.38 40.67 -5.67
CA PHE A 710 7.58 39.94 -4.66
C PHE A 710 8.03 40.19 -3.20
N ARG A 711 9.12 40.96 -3.06
CA ARG A 711 10.09 41.06 -1.96
C ARG A 711 9.70 40.81 -0.49
N TRP A 712 10.74 40.35 0.22
CA TRP A 712 10.85 40.14 1.67
C TRP A 712 12.06 40.80 2.35
N GLN A 713 11.83 41.39 3.52
CA GLN A 713 12.70 42.39 4.17
C GLN A 713 13.90 41.85 4.96
N ALA A 714 13.98 40.56 5.29
CA ALA A 714 15.01 40.07 6.24
C ALA A 714 16.44 39.99 5.69
N LYS A 715 16.66 39.92 4.37
CA LYS A 715 18.01 39.85 3.77
C LYS A 715 18.63 41.21 3.45
N ASP A 716 17.83 42.27 3.29
CA ASP A 716 18.33 43.60 2.93
C ASP A 716 17.31 44.68 3.30
N LYS A 717 17.45 45.23 4.52
CA LYS A 717 16.57 46.28 5.03
C LYS A 717 16.73 47.63 4.32
N GLU A 718 17.81 47.82 3.57
CA GLU A 718 18.12 49.09 2.91
C GLU A 718 17.73 49.13 1.45
N ALA A 719 17.37 48.00 0.88
CA ALA A 719 17.13 47.98 -0.54
C ALA A 719 15.76 48.54 -0.93
N GLN A 720 15.75 49.24 -2.07
CA GLN A 720 14.60 50.00 -2.53
C GLN A 720 13.36 49.13 -2.75
N PRO A 721 12.14 49.65 -2.50
CA PRO A 721 10.90 48.93 -2.75
C PRO A 721 10.80 48.46 -4.21
N PRO A 722 10.05 47.38 -4.47
CA PRO A 722 9.75 46.94 -5.83
C PRO A 722 9.26 48.08 -6.72
N LYS A 723 9.68 48.09 -8.00
CA LYS A 723 9.01 48.95 -8.99
C LYS A 723 7.55 48.51 -9.19
N ARG A 724 7.25 47.22 -9.03
CA ARG A 724 5.90 46.63 -9.04
C ARG A 724 5.81 45.51 -8.02
N ASP A 725 4.74 45.51 -7.23
CA ASP A 725 4.41 44.41 -6.31
C ASP A 725 3.38 43.49 -6.97
N LEU A 726 3.86 42.41 -7.57
CA LEU A 726 3.01 41.54 -8.39
C LEU A 726 2.00 40.73 -7.57
N LEU A 727 2.31 40.41 -6.32
CA LEU A 727 1.35 39.72 -5.45
C LEU A 727 0.21 40.64 -5.05
N LYS A 728 0.51 41.89 -4.68
CA LYS A 728 -0.52 42.90 -4.46
C LYS A 728 -1.33 43.16 -5.73
N GLU A 729 -0.67 43.28 -6.86
CA GLU A 729 -1.33 43.54 -8.14
C GLU A 729 -2.25 42.39 -8.55
N LEU A 730 -1.85 41.14 -8.34
CA LEU A 730 -2.70 39.96 -8.57
C LEU A 730 -3.89 39.95 -7.61
N THR A 731 -3.67 40.27 -6.33
CA THR A 731 -4.72 40.38 -5.31
C THR A 731 -5.76 41.42 -5.74
N ASP A 732 -5.33 42.65 -6.04
CA ASP A 732 -6.20 43.74 -6.46
C ASP A 732 -6.95 43.39 -7.76
N THR A 733 -6.28 42.70 -8.69
CA THR A 733 -6.89 42.25 -9.96
C THR A 733 -7.98 41.21 -9.71
N LEU A 734 -7.74 40.22 -8.84
CA LEU A 734 -8.75 39.21 -8.48
C LEU A 734 -9.94 39.85 -7.76
N HIS A 735 -9.69 40.75 -6.80
CA HIS A 735 -10.73 41.49 -6.08
C HIS A 735 -11.60 42.35 -7.00
N ALA A 736 -11.00 43.01 -8.00
CA ALA A 736 -11.74 43.77 -9.02
C ALA A 736 -12.70 42.89 -9.84
N HIS A 737 -12.41 41.59 -9.93
CA HIS A 737 -13.25 40.58 -10.56
C HIS A 737 -14.12 39.80 -9.55
N GLY A 738 -14.15 40.20 -8.27
CA GLY A 738 -14.94 39.53 -7.23
C GLY A 738 -14.43 38.15 -6.82
N LEU A 739 -13.17 37.83 -7.14
CA LEU A 739 -12.50 36.59 -6.73
C LEU A 739 -11.60 36.83 -5.53
N LYS A 740 -11.48 35.82 -4.66
CA LYS A 740 -10.53 35.80 -3.54
C LYS A 740 -9.16 35.27 -3.95
N LEU A 741 -8.12 35.63 -3.20
CA LEU A 741 -6.78 35.05 -3.30
C LEU A 741 -6.36 34.38 -1.99
N TYR A 742 -6.08 33.08 -2.05
CA TYR A 742 -5.45 32.31 -0.98
C TYR A 742 -4.04 31.92 -1.41
N VAL A 743 -3.12 31.74 -0.47
CA VAL A 743 -1.71 31.44 -0.78
C VAL A 743 -1.21 30.24 0.02
N ILE A 744 -0.49 29.34 -0.66
CA ILE A 744 0.24 28.22 -0.05
C ILE A 744 1.64 28.10 -0.71
N PHE A 745 2.62 27.63 0.07
CA PHE A 745 4.03 27.56 -0.33
C PHE A 745 4.55 26.12 -0.35
N LEU A 746 5.42 25.76 -1.29
CA LEU A 746 6.11 24.48 -1.30
C LEU A 746 7.32 24.48 -0.34
N GLY A 747 7.34 23.57 0.65
CA GLY A 747 8.24 23.66 1.81
C GLY A 747 9.70 23.32 1.59
N ARG A 748 10.01 22.37 0.68
CA ARG A 748 11.34 21.75 0.53
C ARG A 748 12.48 22.71 0.15
N PHE A 749 12.15 23.97 -0.12
CA PHE A 749 13.08 25.02 -0.52
C PHE A 749 13.07 26.24 0.40
N MET A 750 12.01 26.47 1.18
CA MET A 750 11.86 27.70 1.98
C MET A 750 12.89 27.79 3.13
N ASP A 751 13.37 26.66 3.65
CA ASP A 751 14.44 26.58 4.65
C ASP A 751 15.76 27.22 4.17
N CYS A 752 16.02 27.22 2.86
CA CYS A 752 17.20 27.86 2.25
C CYS A 752 17.11 29.40 2.26
N TYR A 753 15.90 29.97 2.46
CA TYR A 753 15.63 31.40 2.28
C TYR A 753 15.29 32.14 3.59
N ILE A 754 14.85 31.42 4.63
CA ILE A 754 14.32 31.98 5.88
C ILE A 754 15.39 32.52 6.88
N GLY A 755 16.68 32.33 6.62
CA GLY A 755 17.76 32.96 7.43
C GLY A 755 17.95 32.33 8.83
N PRO A 756 18.92 32.84 9.65
CA PRO A 756 19.32 32.19 10.90
C PRO A 756 18.21 32.14 11.97
N LYS A 757 18.36 31.16 12.86
CA LYS A 757 17.38 30.58 13.80
C LYS A 757 16.85 31.50 14.93
N ASP A 758 17.23 32.77 14.97
CA ASP A 758 16.92 33.68 16.09
C ASP A 758 15.77 34.66 15.79
N LYS A 759 15.28 34.70 14.55
CA LYS A 759 14.00 35.34 14.19
C LYS A 759 13.23 34.41 13.28
N ASP A 760 11.99 34.10 13.63
CA ASP A 760 11.15 33.19 12.87
C ASP A 760 10.76 33.84 11.53
N GLY A 761 11.65 33.73 10.53
CA GLY A 761 11.43 34.36 9.24
C GLY A 761 10.12 33.88 8.62
N TRP A 762 9.70 32.63 8.84
CA TRP A 762 8.40 32.16 8.37
C TRP A 762 7.25 33.05 8.82
N GLN A 763 7.23 33.48 10.09
CA GLN A 763 6.24 34.44 10.56
C GLN A 763 6.27 35.76 9.76
N THR A 764 7.47 36.28 9.46
CA THR A 764 7.62 37.50 8.66
C THR A 764 7.05 37.33 7.24
N LEU A 765 7.14 36.13 6.64
CA LEU A 765 6.47 35.80 5.36
C LEU A 765 5.00 36.09 5.44
N LEU A 766 4.40 35.49 6.46
CA LEU A 766 2.98 35.39 6.56
C LEU A 766 2.41 36.78 6.83
N GLU A 767 3.09 37.57 7.66
CA GLU A 767 2.77 38.99 7.88
C GLU A 767 2.86 39.81 6.59
N GLU A 768 3.95 39.69 5.84
CA GLU A 768 4.15 40.46 4.60
C GLU A 768 3.15 40.09 3.49
N VAL A 769 2.83 38.79 3.35
CA VAL A 769 1.84 38.30 2.39
C VAL A 769 0.44 38.75 2.81
N ALA A 770 0.11 38.62 4.10
CA ALA A 770 -1.16 39.11 4.65
C ALA A 770 -1.34 40.63 4.44
N ALA A 771 -0.27 41.41 4.60
CA ALA A 771 -0.29 42.87 4.41
C ALA A 771 -0.59 43.31 2.96
N ARG A 772 -0.47 42.41 1.98
CA ARG A 772 -0.83 42.68 0.58
C ARG A 772 -2.31 42.51 0.28
N GLY A 773 -3.10 42.13 1.30
CA GLY A 773 -4.56 42.05 1.22
C GLY A 773 -5.09 40.70 0.77
N VAL A 774 -4.27 39.63 0.79
CA VAL A 774 -4.76 38.28 0.47
C VAL A 774 -5.88 37.85 1.43
N ASP A 775 -6.83 37.07 0.92
CA ASP A 775 -8.01 36.63 1.67
C ASP A 775 -7.72 35.45 2.59
N GLY A 776 -6.73 34.62 2.25
CA GLY A 776 -6.27 33.57 3.14
C GLY A 776 -4.83 33.10 2.90
N ILE A 777 -4.24 32.49 3.92
CA ILE A 777 -2.85 32.03 3.87
C ILE A 777 -2.65 30.74 4.66
N SER A 778 -1.88 29.81 4.08
CA SER A 778 -1.48 28.59 4.76
C SER A 778 -0.39 28.88 5.78
N LEU A 779 -0.57 28.46 7.04
CA LEU A 779 0.45 28.63 8.09
C LEU A 779 1.55 27.58 8.04
N CYS A 780 1.32 26.50 7.30
CA CYS A 780 2.33 25.51 6.97
C CYS A 780 2.60 25.53 5.46
N HIS A 781 3.72 24.97 5.06
CA HIS A 781 3.92 24.68 3.65
C HIS A 781 3.05 23.50 3.23
N ASP A 782 2.91 23.34 1.91
CA ASP A 782 2.28 22.17 1.30
C ASP A 782 2.93 20.88 1.79
N GLU A 783 2.08 19.87 2.04
CA GLU A 783 2.45 18.56 2.55
C GLU A 783 3.46 18.60 3.72
N ALA A 784 3.23 19.44 4.74
CA ALA A 784 4.25 19.70 5.76
C ALA A 784 4.58 18.53 6.71
N PHE A 785 5.88 18.33 6.95
CA PHE A 785 6.44 17.36 7.89
C PHE A 785 7.45 18.05 8.81
N TYR A 786 7.29 17.96 10.14
CA TYR A 786 8.12 18.73 11.09
C TYR A 786 9.10 17.89 11.91
N GLY A 787 8.77 16.63 12.20
CA GLY A 787 9.58 15.75 13.04
C GLY A 787 9.49 16.09 14.53
N ILE A 788 9.67 15.10 15.42
CA ILE A 788 9.79 15.39 16.85
C ILE A 788 11.20 15.89 17.17
N PRO A 789 11.34 17.04 17.86
CA PRO A 789 12.64 17.54 18.27
C PRO A 789 13.36 16.58 19.22
N ASN A 790 14.70 16.54 19.16
CA ASN A 790 15.49 15.74 20.09
C ASN A 790 15.42 16.36 21.51
N PRO A 791 15.01 15.60 22.54
CA PRO A 791 14.90 16.10 23.91
C PRO A 791 16.27 16.45 24.52
N ASP A 792 17.30 15.64 24.25
CA ASP A 792 18.65 15.75 24.83
C ASP A 792 18.66 15.99 26.36
N GLY A 793 17.93 15.14 27.09
CA GLY A 793 17.76 15.25 28.53
C GLY A 793 19.06 15.13 29.34
N LYS A 794 20.16 14.61 28.78
CA LYS A 794 21.48 14.59 29.42
C LYS A 794 22.34 15.79 29.08
N GLY A 795 22.26 16.31 27.85
CA GLY A 795 23.07 17.44 27.40
C GLY A 795 22.55 18.79 27.87
N ARG A 796 21.24 18.92 28.14
CA ARG A 796 20.65 20.17 28.62
C ARG A 796 20.88 20.42 30.12
N PRO A 797 21.34 21.60 30.54
CA PRO A 797 21.48 21.93 31.96
C PRO A 797 20.11 22.00 32.67
N LYS A 798 20.12 22.03 34.01
CA LYS A 798 18.88 22.01 34.82
C LYS A 798 18.05 23.28 34.69
N ASP A 799 18.68 24.40 34.35
CA ASP A 799 18.08 25.71 34.12
C ASP A 799 17.72 25.95 32.64
N ASP A 800 17.83 24.93 31.78
CA ASP A 800 17.41 25.02 30.38
C ASP A 800 15.92 25.39 30.27
N PRO A 801 15.54 26.44 29.51
CA PRO A 801 14.16 26.89 29.41
C PRO A 801 13.17 25.83 28.94
N VAL A 802 13.59 24.91 28.06
CA VAL A 802 12.75 23.81 27.57
C VAL A 802 12.50 22.80 28.70
N ARG A 803 13.53 22.48 29.50
CA ARG A 803 13.37 21.62 30.68
C ARG A 803 12.43 22.24 31.71
N LEU A 804 12.60 23.53 32.00
CA LEU A 804 11.75 24.26 32.95
C LEU A 804 10.29 24.34 32.46
N ALA A 805 10.07 24.59 31.17
CA ALA A 805 8.73 24.57 30.57
C ALA A 805 8.10 23.17 30.62
N PHE A 806 8.87 22.13 30.32
CA PHE A 806 8.43 20.74 30.43
C PHE A 806 8.04 20.35 31.87
N GLN A 807 8.85 20.72 32.86
CA GLN A 807 8.57 20.54 34.29
C GLN A 807 7.35 21.35 34.74
N LYS A 808 7.16 22.55 34.19
CA LYS A 808 5.95 23.35 34.45
C LYS A 808 4.70 22.63 33.93
N ARG A 809 4.79 21.94 32.78
CA ARG A 809 3.68 21.22 32.15
C ARG A 809 3.32 19.90 32.83
N PHE A 810 4.31 19.13 33.31
CA PHE A 810 4.11 17.77 33.86
C PHE A 810 4.47 17.61 35.34
N GLY A 811 4.89 18.69 36.01
CA GLY A 811 5.24 18.73 37.43
C GLY A 811 6.75 18.68 37.72
N PRO A 812 7.17 19.07 38.93
CA PRO A 812 8.59 19.25 39.30
C PRO A 812 9.42 17.96 39.31
N GLY A 813 8.77 16.78 39.31
CA GLY A 813 9.43 15.48 39.22
C GLY A 813 9.56 14.93 37.80
N ALA A 814 9.01 15.62 36.79
CA ALA A 814 9.19 15.24 35.40
C ALA A 814 10.57 15.70 34.90
N ASP A 815 11.19 14.91 34.04
CA ASP A 815 12.45 15.31 33.42
C ASP A 815 12.48 14.95 31.94
N LEU A 816 13.31 15.66 31.18
CA LEU A 816 13.45 15.41 29.76
C LEU A 816 14.00 14.00 29.52
N PRO A 817 13.42 13.21 28.60
CA PRO A 817 13.98 11.93 28.20
C PRO A 817 15.36 12.11 27.54
N ASP A 818 16.25 11.12 27.62
CA ASP A 818 17.60 11.28 27.07
C ASP A 818 17.60 11.31 25.54
N SER A 819 16.65 10.61 24.90
CA SER A 819 16.53 10.53 23.44
C SER A 819 15.10 10.21 23.01
N ILE A 820 14.84 10.37 21.71
CA ILE A 820 13.56 9.97 21.08
C ILE A 820 13.39 8.46 20.89
N TRP A 821 14.32 7.64 21.38
CA TRP A 821 14.36 6.19 21.16
C TRP A 821 13.93 5.37 22.39
N GLN A 822 13.20 5.98 23.32
CA GLN A 822 12.86 5.40 24.62
C GLN A 822 11.37 5.11 24.73
N ASP A 823 10.97 3.86 24.99
CA ASP A 823 9.60 3.58 25.44
C ASP A 823 9.48 3.86 26.94
N THR A 824 9.29 5.13 27.29
CA THR A 824 9.09 5.58 28.68
C THR A 824 7.98 6.62 28.77
N VAL A 825 7.37 6.76 29.95
CA VAL A 825 6.39 7.83 30.22
C VAL A 825 7.01 9.23 30.01
N ALA A 826 8.29 9.42 30.32
CA ALA A 826 8.98 10.69 30.08
C ALA A 826 9.05 11.01 28.57
N TYR A 827 9.30 10.00 27.75
CA TYR A 827 9.26 10.13 26.30
C TYR A 827 7.86 10.43 25.76
N LYS A 828 6.83 9.70 26.19
CA LYS A 828 5.44 9.97 25.78
C LYS A 828 4.99 11.39 26.17
N ARG A 829 5.40 11.87 27.35
CA ARG A 829 5.22 13.27 27.76
C ARG A 829 5.95 14.25 26.83
N TRP A 830 7.17 13.93 26.41
CA TRP A 830 7.93 14.73 25.44
C TRP A 830 7.24 14.80 24.07
N VAL A 831 6.63 13.70 23.62
CA VAL A 831 5.82 13.67 22.39
C VAL A 831 4.64 14.64 22.50
N VAL A 832 3.85 14.54 23.58
CA VAL A 832 2.72 15.45 23.82
C VAL A 832 3.17 16.90 23.91
N TYR A 833 4.25 17.19 24.64
CA TYR A 833 4.84 18.52 24.71
C TYR A 833 5.24 19.05 23.33
N SER A 834 5.85 18.21 22.48
CA SER A 834 6.28 18.59 21.14
C SER A 834 5.09 18.93 20.23
N TYR A 835 3.99 18.18 20.34
CA TYR A 835 2.74 18.51 19.64
C TYR A 835 2.18 19.85 20.10
N GLU A 836 2.12 20.09 21.42
CA GLU A 836 1.65 21.34 22.00
C GLU A 836 2.51 22.53 21.51
N GLU A 837 3.84 22.40 21.52
CA GLU A 837 4.77 23.44 21.06
C GLU A 837 4.65 23.75 19.55
N LEU A 838 4.42 22.73 18.72
CA LEU A 838 4.15 22.94 17.29
C LEU A 838 2.85 23.72 17.10
N ALA A 839 1.80 23.34 17.82
CA ALA A 839 0.50 24.01 17.71
C ALA A 839 0.55 25.45 18.27
N GLU A 840 1.29 25.68 19.35
CA GLU A 840 1.62 27.00 19.88
C GLU A 840 2.32 27.87 18.84
N ARG A 841 3.26 27.30 18.07
CA ARG A 841 3.94 27.99 16.97
C ARG A 841 2.97 28.41 15.88
N PHE A 842 2.06 27.52 15.47
CA PHE A 842 1.02 27.87 14.50
C PHE A 842 0.06 28.95 15.03
N ARG A 843 -0.28 28.95 16.31
CA ARG A 843 -1.06 30.06 16.88
C ARG A 843 -0.33 31.39 16.78
N ARG A 844 0.98 31.42 17.07
CA ARG A 844 1.79 32.64 16.93
C ARG A 844 1.77 33.16 15.48
N TYR A 845 1.86 32.26 14.50
CA TYR A 845 1.72 32.61 13.09
C TYR A 845 0.33 33.15 12.76
N ARG A 846 -0.73 32.51 13.28
CA ARG A 846 -2.11 32.95 13.13
C ARG A 846 -2.29 34.36 13.69
N ASP A 847 -1.85 34.61 14.92
CA ASP A 847 -1.98 35.90 15.59
C ASP A 847 -1.20 37.00 14.85
N ALA A 848 -0.02 36.67 14.31
CA ALA A 848 0.78 37.57 13.48
C ALA A 848 0.07 37.94 12.17
N VAL A 849 -0.48 36.95 11.45
CA VAL A 849 -1.29 37.17 10.24
C VAL A 849 -2.50 38.04 10.54
N LYS A 850 -3.27 37.72 11.58
CA LYS A 850 -4.47 38.48 11.97
C LYS A 850 -4.12 39.90 12.42
N LYS A 851 -2.93 40.12 12.98
CA LYS A 851 -2.45 41.47 13.31
C LYS A 851 -2.12 42.28 12.04
N ALA A 852 -1.52 41.65 11.03
CA ALA A 852 -1.21 42.30 9.76
C ALA A 852 -2.47 42.57 8.92
N ASN A 853 -3.40 41.60 8.88
CA ASN A 853 -4.70 41.72 8.20
C ASN A 853 -5.78 40.91 8.97
N PRO A 854 -6.64 41.56 9.76
CA PRO A 854 -7.67 40.88 10.56
C PRO A 854 -8.70 40.07 9.74
N LYS A 855 -8.83 40.38 8.45
CA LYS A 855 -9.76 39.68 7.54
C LYS A 855 -9.13 38.46 6.86
N CYS A 856 -7.81 38.31 6.91
CA CYS A 856 -7.11 37.19 6.30
C CYS A 856 -7.44 35.89 7.06
N GLU A 857 -8.01 34.92 6.36
CA GLU A 857 -8.26 33.58 6.88
C GLU A 857 -6.96 32.78 6.98
N THR A 858 -6.86 31.94 7.99
CA THR A 858 -5.68 31.12 8.26
C THR A 858 -6.05 29.66 8.14
N PHE A 859 -5.28 28.93 7.34
CA PHE A 859 -5.52 27.51 7.14
C PHE A 859 -4.23 26.70 7.18
N CYS A 860 -4.38 25.38 7.25
CA CYS A 860 -3.30 24.44 7.01
C CYS A 860 -3.82 23.30 6.14
N ILE A 861 -3.07 22.94 5.11
CA ILE A 861 -3.23 21.68 4.38
C ILE A 861 -2.03 20.83 4.79
N ILE A 862 -2.25 19.94 5.77
CA ILE A 862 -1.23 19.02 6.25
C ILE A 862 -1.29 17.79 5.35
N GLY A 863 -0.15 17.32 4.84
CA GLY A 863 -0.13 16.22 3.85
C GLY A 863 -0.79 14.94 4.38
N SER A 864 -1.66 14.35 3.56
CA SER A 864 -2.47 13.18 3.91
C SER A 864 -1.84 11.84 3.61
N HIS A 865 -0.66 11.84 2.98
CA HIS A 865 0.02 10.62 2.53
C HIS A 865 -0.04 9.53 3.59
N ALA A 866 -0.19 8.29 3.14
CA ALA A 866 -0.29 7.13 4.03
C ALA A 866 0.78 7.17 5.12
N VAL A 867 1.99 7.58 4.73
CA VAL A 867 3.15 7.81 5.58
C VAL A 867 2.94 8.88 6.66
N SER A 868 2.35 10.06 6.39
CA SER A 868 2.06 11.07 7.44
C SER A 868 0.90 10.67 8.33
N ALA A 869 -0.18 10.16 7.75
CA ALA A 869 -1.38 9.84 8.50
C ALA A 869 -1.16 8.65 9.45
N ASN A 870 -0.44 7.61 8.99
CA ASN A 870 -0.17 6.43 9.81
C ASN A 870 1.08 6.57 10.71
N ASN A 871 2.01 7.50 10.44
CA ASN A 871 3.18 7.78 11.28
C ASN A 871 3.15 9.19 11.88
N ARG A 872 2.01 9.55 12.45
CA ARG A 872 1.76 10.87 13.01
C ARG A 872 2.81 11.34 14.01
N MET A 873 3.22 10.48 14.95
CA MET A 873 4.29 10.77 15.91
C MET A 873 5.53 11.21 15.14
N THR A 874 5.95 10.43 14.13
CA THR A 874 7.13 10.68 13.29
C THR A 874 7.28 12.09 12.81
N TYR A 875 6.16 12.69 12.44
CA TYR A 875 6.13 14.00 11.82
C TYR A 875 5.68 15.11 12.75
N CYS A 876 5.41 14.80 14.02
CA CYS A 876 4.87 15.72 15.02
C CYS A 876 3.48 16.27 14.64
N LEU A 877 2.64 15.51 13.94
CA LEU A 877 1.40 16.02 13.32
C LEU A 877 0.10 15.63 14.06
N ALA A 878 0.00 15.88 15.37
CA ALA A 878 -1.24 15.67 16.11
C ALA A 878 -2.36 16.63 15.66
N TYR A 879 -3.21 16.20 14.73
CA TYR A 879 -4.22 17.05 14.08
C TYR A 879 -5.17 17.71 15.06
N ASP A 880 -5.69 16.94 16.04
CA ASP A 880 -6.56 17.44 17.10
C ASP A 880 -5.85 18.48 17.96
N VAL A 881 -4.62 18.21 18.40
CA VAL A 881 -3.82 19.16 19.19
C VAL A 881 -3.55 20.44 18.41
N ILE A 882 -3.17 20.33 17.13
CA ILE A 882 -2.96 21.47 16.23
C ILE A 882 -4.25 22.29 16.12
N GLY A 883 -5.37 21.66 15.74
CA GLY A 883 -6.63 22.37 15.52
C GLY A 883 -7.21 22.99 16.80
N HIS A 884 -6.97 22.39 17.97
CA HIS A 884 -7.46 22.90 19.25
C HIS A 884 -6.56 23.97 19.89
N ILE A 885 -5.25 23.98 19.63
CA ILE A 885 -4.33 24.95 20.23
C ILE A 885 -4.02 26.11 19.27
N ALA A 886 -3.91 25.84 17.97
CA ALA A 886 -3.61 26.85 16.95
C ALA A 886 -4.82 27.73 16.60
N ASP A 887 -6.04 27.21 16.79
CA ASP A 887 -7.31 27.95 16.58
C ASP A 887 -7.38 28.60 15.19
N LEU A 888 -7.13 27.77 14.18
CA LEU A 888 -7.14 28.13 12.75
C LEU A 888 -8.58 28.30 12.26
N ASP A 889 -8.76 29.09 11.18
CA ASP A 889 -10.05 29.17 10.52
C ASP A 889 -10.40 27.84 9.83
N TYR A 890 -9.40 27.14 9.27
CA TYR A 890 -9.56 25.80 8.70
C TYR A 890 -8.33 24.91 8.93
N LEU A 891 -8.55 23.68 9.40
CA LEU A 891 -7.52 22.65 9.43
C LEU A 891 -7.88 21.55 8.43
N GLY A 892 -6.91 21.07 7.66
CA GLY A 892 -7.22 20.29 6.49
C GLY A 892 -6.09 19.46 5.92
N THR A 893 -6.40 18.82 4.81
CA THR A 893 -5.53 17.87 4.11
C THR A 893 -5.90 17.78 2.63
N ASP A 894 -5.15 17.00 1.88
CA ASP A 894 -5.33 16.72 0.47
C ASP A 894 -5.86 15.28 0.21
N TYR A 895 -6.68 15.08 -0.82
CA TYR A 895 -7.08 13.74 -1.35
C TYR A 895 -7.74 12.73 -0.37
N MET A 896 -8.36 13.19 0.72
CA MET A 896 -9.00 12.35 1.75
C MET A 896 -10.45 12.77 2.02
N GLU A 897 -11.26 12.96 0.98
CA GLU A 897 -12.63 13.48 1.09
C GLU A 897 -13.51 12.64 2.02
N ALA A 898 -13.33 11.32 1.97
CA ALA A 898 -14.03 10.35 2.82
C ALA A 898 -13.70 10.48 4.32
N GLU A 899 -12.55 11.07 4.68
CA GLU A 899 -12.09 11.29 6.07
C GLU A 899 -12.28 12.73 6.54
N THR A 900 -12.95 13.59 5.76
CA THR A 900 -13.11 15.02 6.09
C THR A 900 -13.67 15.25 7.51
N ARG A 901 -14.53 14.36 8.01
CA ARG A 901 -15.10 14.47 9.36
C ARG A 901 -14.04 14.35 10.48
N VAL A 902 -12.94 13.63 10.25
CA VAL A 902 -11.80 13.53 11.17
C VAL A 902 -11.12 14.90 11.32
N TRP A 903 -10.91 15.59 10.20
CA TRP A 903 -10.32 16.93 10.16
C TRP A 903 -11.26 17.97 10.75
N ALA A 904 -12.56 17.88 10.45
CA ALA A 904 -13.55 18.75 11.08
C ALA A 904 -13.55 18.57 12.60
N ALA A 905 -13.53 17.33 13.11
CA ALA A 905 -13.47 17.07 14.55
C ALA A 905 -12.15 17.51 15.21
N SER A 906 -11.07 17.64 14.44
CA SER A 906 -9.77 18.11 14.94
C SER A 906 -9.75 19.63 15.17
N ALA A 907 -10.66 20.39 14.55
CA ALA A 907 -10.75 21.85 14.69
C ALA A 907 -11.89 22.24 15.65
N ARG A 908 -11.64 23.19 16.57
CA ARG A 908 -12.66 23.69 17.51
C ARG A 908 -13.93 24.20 16.85
N ASN A 909 -13.79 24.84 15.69
CA ASN A 909 -14.90 25.41 14.94
C ASN A 909 -15.63 24.37 14.05
N ARG A 910 -15.15 23.12 14.02
CA ARG A 910 -15.64 22.02 13.18
C ARG A 910 -15.62 22.30 11.67
N ARG A 911 -14.63 23.08 11.20
CA ARG A 911 -14.47 23.45 9.78
C ARG A 911 -13.17 22.90 9.23
N ALA A 912 -13.30 22.05 8.22
CA ALA A 912 -12.15 21.47 7.54
C ALA A 912 -11.80 22.22 6.24
N ALA A 913 -10.52 22.19 5.87
CA ALA A 913 -10.04 22.54 4.53
C ALA A 913 -9.72 21.26 3.75
N MET A 914 -10.11 21.17 2.49
CA MET A 914 -9.80 20.02 1.65
C MET A 914 -9.25 20.47 0.31
N GLU A 915 -8.06 19.99 -0.06
CA GLU A 915 -7.55 20.11 -1.42
C GLU A 915 -7.78 18.81 -2.19
N LEU A 916 -8.49 18.89 -3.31
CA LEU A 916 -9.04 17.75 -4.02
C LEU A 916 -8.41 17.65 -5.40
N PHE A 917 -8.26 16.43 -5.88
CA PHE A 917 -7.90 16.20 -7.28
C PHE A 917 -9.07 16.62 -8.21
N VAL A 918 -8.82 16.64 -9.53
CA VAL A 918 -9.81 17.07 -10.54
C VAL A 918 -10.36 15.95 -11.44
N PRO A 919 -10.96 14.87 -10.87
CA PRO A 919 -11.53 13.80 -11.68
C PRO A 919 -12.74 14.28 -12.50
N PRO A 920 -13.10 13.57 -13.58
CA PRO A 920 -14.35 13.79 -14.32
C PRO A 920 -15.57 13.26 -13.52
N SER A 921 -15.81 13.86 -12.35
CA SER A 921 -16.80 13.47 -11.34
C SER A 921 -17.28 14.72 -10.58
N VAL A 922 -18.47 14.67 -9.96
CA VAL A 922 -19.03 15.77 -9.16
C VAL A 922 -19.10 15.45 -7.67
N ARG A 923 -18.53 14.31 -7.25
CA ARG A 923 -18.90 13.65 -6.00
C ARG A 923 -17.98 14.04 -4.84
N GLU A 924 -16.71 14.26 -5.13
CA GLU A 924 -15.62 14.38 -4.15
C GLU A 924 -15.78 15.64 -3.28
N GLY A 925 -16.01 16.80 -3.89
CA GLY A 925 -16.26 18.04 -3.15
C GLY A 925 -17.60 18.06 -2.42
N ILE A 926 -18.63 17.40 -2.98
CA ILE A 926 -19.91 17.23 -2.29
C ILE A 926 -19.74 16.35 -1.04
N GLN A 927 -19.03 15.22 -1.16
CA GLN A 927 -18.74 14.33 -0.04
C GLN A 927 -17.98 15.07 1.07
N ALA A 928 -16.94 15.82 0.71
CA ALA A 928 -16.18 16.64 1.66
C ALA A 928 -17.08 17.67 2.37
N ALA A 929 -17.93 18.39 1.64
CA ALA A 929 -18.82 19.41 2.22
C ALA A 929 -19.81 18.83 3.23
N LEU A 930 -20.40 17.66 2.93
CA LEU A 930 -21.35 16.94 3.79
C LEU A 930 -20.70 16.44 5.09
N GLN A 931 -19.37 16.27 5.08
CA GLN A 931 -18.60 15.79 6.21
C GLN A 931 -17.95 16.90 7.04
N GLY A 932 -17.97 18.14 6.58
CA GLY A 932 -17.50 19.31 7.36
C GLY A 932 -16.53 20.23 6.65
N ALA A 933 -16.19 19.99 5.38
CA ALA A 933 -15.38 20.93 4.61
C ALA A 933 -16.12 22.27 4.43
N ARG A 934 -15.40 23.36 4.68
CA ARG A 934 -15.87 24.74 4.44
C ARG A 934 -14.88 25.56 3.61
N LEU A 935 -13.68 25.03 3.37
CA LEU A 935 -12.75 25.48 2.35
C LEU A 935 -12.44 24.28 1.45
N ILE A 936 -12.71 24.38 0.16
CA ILE A 936 -12.43 23.32 -0.83
C ILE A 936 -11.61 23.94 -1.96
N ALA A 937 -10.43 23.39 -2.21
CA ALA A 937 -9.56 23.77 -3.32
C ALA A 937 -9.45 22.60 -4.32
N TRP A 938 -9.48 22.87 -5.61
CA TRP A 938 -9.27 21.85 -6.65
C TRP A 938 -7.90 22.00 -7.30
N TYR A 939 -7.07 20.97 -7.13
CA TYR A 939 -5.74 20.83 -7.68
C TYR A 939 -5.81 20.17 -9.07
N ARG A 940 -5.65 20.88 -10.19
CA ARG A 940 -5.32 22.31 -10.38
C ARG A 940 -5.81 22.80 -11.75
N TYR A 941 -5.80 24.12 -12.00
CA TYR A 941 -6.38 24.76 -13.21
C TYR A 941 -6.01 24.06 -14.53
N ASN A 942 -4.72 23.79 -14.80
CA ASN A 942 -4.30 23.10 -16.03
C ASN A 942 -4.72 21.61 -16.06
N TYR A 943 -4.90 20.97 -14.90
CA TYR A 943 -5.38 19.58 -14.84
C TYR A 943 -6.86 19.46 -15.15
N ILE A 944 -7.67 20.50 -14.91
CA ILE A 944 -9.09 20.50 -15.29
C ILE A 944 -9.25 20.35 -16.81
N GLU A 945 -8.39 21.03 -17.58
CA GLU A 945 -8.33 20.88 -19.03
C GLU A 945 -7.85 19.48 -19.43
N MET A 946 -6.74 19.00 -18.84
CA MET A 946 -6.19 17.68 -19.13
C MET A 946 -7.18 16.54 -18.85
N GLN A 947 -7.94 16.64 -17.77
CA GLN A 947 -8.96 15.66 -17.36
C GLN A 947 -10.32 15.88 -18.04
N LYS A 948 -10.49 16.96 -18.81
CA LYS A 948 -11.78 17.37 -19.41
C LYS A 948 -12.90 17.48 -18.37
N SER A 949 -12.58 17.97 -17.16
CA SER A 949 -13.48 17.98 -16.01
C SER A 949 -14.18 19.33 -15.76
N ALA A 950 -14.04 20.31 -16.66
CA ALA A 950 -14.62 21.65 -16.48
C ALA A 950 -16.16 21.67 -16.25
N ASP A 951 -16.91 20.87 -17.01
CA ASP A 951 -18.37 20.75 -16.80
C ASP A 951 -18.72 20.18 -15.43
N HIS A 952 -17.97 19.18 -14.97
CA HIS A 952 -18.14 18.57 -13.66
C HIS A 952 -17.92 19.60 -12.54
N ARG A 953 -16.85 20.40 -12.64
CA ARG A 953 -16.56 21.46 -11.66
C ARG A 953 -17.64 22.55 -11.60
N ARG A 954 -18.24 22.92 -12.74
CA ARG A 954 -19.39 23.85 -12.76
C ARG A 954 -20.60 23.26 -12.04
N ARG A 955 -20.94 22.01 -12.36
CA ARG A 955 -22.10 21.33 -11.78
C ARG A 955 -21.92 21.11 -10.28
N GLU A 956 -20.74 20.66 -9.87
CA GLU A 956 -20.38 20.49 -8.47
C GLU A 956 -20.44 21.80 -7.70
N SER A 957 -19.84 22.88 -8.21
CA SER A 957 -19.89 24.21 -7.57
C SER A 957 -21.33 24.74 -7.43
N ALA A 958 -22.17 24.52 -8.44
CA ALA A 958 -23.58 24.89 -8.40
C ALA A 958 -24.37 24.05 -7.36
N PHE A 959 -24.05 22.76 -7.22
CA PHE A 959 -24.65 21.88 -6.21
C PHE A 959 -24.20 22.27 -4.80
N LEU A 960 -22.92 22.57 -4.58
CA LEU A 960 -22.42 23.09 -3.31
C LEU A 960 -23.12 24.40 -2.92
N ALA A 961 -23.34 25.31 -3.88
CA ALA A 961 -24.14 26.51 -3.64
C ALA A 961 -25.60 26.19 -3.28
N ALA A 962 -26.17 25.09 -3.78
CA ALA A 962 -27.49 24.63 -3.37
C ALA A 962 -27.51 24.12 -1.92
N LEU A 963 -26.47 23.41 -1.48
CA LEU A 963 -26.31 22.99 -0.07
C LEU A 963 -26.34 24.19 0.88
N GLU A 964 -25.64 25.28 0.52
CA GLU A 964 -25.63 26.53 1.27
C GLU A 964 -27.04 27.17 1.33
N ARG A 965 -27.70 27.32 0.17
CA ARG A 965 -29.02 27.95 0.04
C ARG A 965 -30.09 27.17 0.82
N TRP A 966 -30.17 25.85 0.61
CA TRP A 966 -31.18 24.99 1.23
C TRP A 966 -30.93 24.81 2.73
N GLY A 967 -29.70 25.02 3.17
CA GLY A 967 -29.35 25.02 4.59
C GLY A 967 -28.73 23.76 5.13
N VAL A 968 -28.16 22.96 4.26
CA VAL A 968 -27.42 21.76 4.68
C VAL A 968 -26.20 22.16 5.50
N THR A 969 -25.53 23.27 5.15
CA THR A 969 -24.32 23.73 5.88
C THR A 969 -24.60 24.25 7.29
N ARG A 970 -25.86 24.62 7.60
CA ARG A 970 -26.38 25.03 8.92
C ARG A 970 -27.13 23.92 9.65
N ALA A 971 -27.37 22.78 8.98
CA ALA A 971 -28.01 21.62 9.59
C ALA A 971 -27.01 20.89 10.50
N ARG A 972 -27.53 20.05 11.38
CA ARG A 972 -26.71 19.19 12.26
C ARG A 972 -26.90 17.72 11.93
N THR A 973 -25.93 16.90 12.30
CA THR A 973 -26.09 15.44 12.28
C THR A 973 -27.19 15.03 13.28
N PRO A 974 -28.02 14.02 12.97
CA PRO A 974 -28.92 13.41 13.94
C PRO A 974 -28.15 12.92 15.19
N ARG A 975 -28.64 13.25 16.38
CA ARG A 975 -28.02 12.90 17.68
C ARG A 975 -28.29 11.44 18.08
N ALA A 976 -28.04 10.51 17.17
CA ALA A 976 -28.20 9.07 17.40
C ALA A 976 -26.87 8.44 17.82
N LEU A 977 -25.80 8.69 17.05
CA LEU A 977 -24.48 8.10 17.22
C LEU A 977 -23.40 9.17 17.31
N ALA A 978 -22.53 9.06 18.32
CA ALA A 978 -21.25 9.76 18.34
C ALA A 978 -20.10 8.75 18.41
N VAL A 979 -19.06 8.99 17.61
CA VAL A 979 -17.80 8.25 17.61
C VAL A 979 -16.77 9.02 18.43
N LEU A 980 -16.16 8.35 19.40
CA LEU A 980 -15.16 8.93 20.29
C LEU A 980 -13.79 8.32 19.97
N ALA A 981 -13.08 8.94 19.02
CA ALA A 981 -11.75 8.52 18.60
C ALA A 981 -10.71 8.89 19.67
N SER A 982 -9.57 8.20 19.72
CA SER A 982 -8.49 8.53 20.65
C SER A 982 -7.14 8.59 19.92
N ARG A 983 -6.63 9.82 19.77
CA ARG A 983 -5.29 10.08 19.26
C ARG A 983 -4.24 9.44 20.18
N ALA A 984 -4.39 9.53 21.50
CA ALA A 984 -3.50 8.84 22.45
C ALA A 984 -3.52 7.32 22.27
N SER A 985 -4.67 6.72 22.00
CA SER A 985 -4.76 5.27 21.81
C SER A 985 -3.96 4.83 20.60
N GLU A 986 -4.07 5.56 19.49
CA GLU A 986 -3.26 5.33 18.29
C GLU A 986 -1.76 5.50 18.59
N ASP A 987 -1.37 6.64 19.19
CA ASP A 987 0.04 6.96 19.44
C ASP A 987 0.70 5.99 20.42
N TRP A 988 0.04 5.68 21.55
CA TRP A 988 0.63 4.82 22.58
C TRP A 988 0.59 3.35 22.23
N TRP A 989 -0.43 2.91 21.49
CA TRP A 989 -0.42 1.56 20.98
C TRP A 989 0.71 1.37 19.96
N ASP A 990 0.88 2.32 19.04
CA ASP A 990 1.96 2.33 18.06
C ASP A 990 3.34 2.44 18.72
N ASN A 991 3.50 3.25 19.77
CA ASN A 991 4.75 3.30 20.52
C ASN A 991 5.06 1.99 21.26
N ASP A 992 4.06 1.37 21.89
CA ASP A 992 4.25 0.17 22.73
C ASP A 992 4.45 -1.12 21.89
N HIS A 993 3.97 -1.14 20.65
CA HIS A 993 3.99 -2.32 19.76
C HIS A 993 4.78 -2.10 18.46
N GLY A 994 5.15 -0.86 18.17
CA GLY A 994 5.92 -0.47 16.99
C GLY A 994 7.41 -0.40 17.28
N THR A 995 8.20 -0.64 16.25
CA THR A 995 9.64 -0.44 16.33
C THR A 995 9.97 0.96 15.85
N ASN A 996 9.93 1.93 16.76
CA ASN A 996 10.33 3.32 16.60
C ASN A 996 10.24 3.94 15.18
N TRP A 997 9.25 4.81 15.01
CA TRP A 997 9.22 5.94 14.08
C TRP A 997 8.93 5.71 12.59
N LEU A 998 8.76 4.50 12.08
CA LEU A 998 8.17 4.28 10.74
C LEU A 998 7.48 2.91 10.72
N GLY A 999 6.37 2.76 11.44
CA GLY A 999 5.77 1.46 11.71
C GLY A 999 4.98 0.90 10.52
N TRP A 1000 5.59 0.01 9.75
CA TRP A 1000 4.89 -0.81 8.75
C TRP A 1000 4.18 -2.01 9.40
N ASN A 1001 4.35 -2.21 10.72
CA ASN A 1001 3.66 -3.20 11.54
C ASN A 1001 2.14 -2.93 11.56
N PRO A 1002 1.32 -3.72 10.84
CA PRO A 1002 -0.12 -3.53 10.82
C PRO A 1002 -0.74 -3.68 12.21
N ALA A 1003 -0.14 -4.50 13.09
CA ALA A 1003 -0.57 -4.65 14.47
C ALA A 1003 -0.22 -3.41 15.33
N ALA A 1004 0.93 -2.76 15.12
CA ALA A 1004 1.25 -1.49 15.80
C ALA A 1004 0.33 -0.34 15.35
N LYS A 1005 -0.19 -0.42 14.13
CA LYS A 1005 -1.16 0.55 13.59
C LYS A 1005 -2.62 0.15 13.82
N GLN A 1006 -2.89 -0.79 14.71
CA GLN A 1006 -4.24 -1.33 14.90
C GLN A 1006 -5.25 -0.24 15.29
N GLY A 1007 -4.91 0.68 16.19
CA GLY A 1007 -5.80 1.79 16.56
C GLY A 1007 -6.17 2.67 15.36
N PHE A 1008 -5.17 3.02 14.56
CA PHE A 1008 -5.34 3.83 13.35
C PHE A 1008 -6.23 3.14 12.31
N TRP A 1009 -5.97 1.86 12.00
CA TRP A 1009 -6.79 1.10 11.05
C TRP A 1009 -8.21 0.87 11.54
N THR A 1010 -8.39 0.66 12.85
CA THR A 1010 -9.71 0.48 13.45
C THR A 1010 -10.57 1.74 13.29
N ALA A 1011 -10.01 2.92 13.53
CA ALA A 1011 -10.72 4.20 13.36
C ALA A 1011 -11.15 4.42 11.90
N ARG A 1012 -10.28 4.13 10.93
CA ARG A 1012 -10.58 4.27 9.49
C ARG A 1012 -11.59 3.27 8.98
N LEU A 1013 -11.44 2.00 9.35
CA LEU A 1013 -12.40 0.94 9.06
C LEU A 1013 -13.80 1.35 9.54
N LEU A 1014 -13.90 1.87 10.76
CA LEU A 1014 -15.18 2.32 11.30
C LEU A 1014 -15.76 3.50 10.50
N ASN A 1015 -14.96 4.55 10.23
CA ASN A 1015 -15.44 5.72 9.48
C ASN A 1015 -15.96 5.32 8.09
N GLN A 1016 -15.22 4.48 7.38
CA GLN A 1016 -15.62 3.97 6.07
C GLN A 1016 -16.89 3.12 6.16
N PHE A 1017 -16.98 2.23 7.16
CA PHE A 1017 -18.17 1.41 7.38
C PHE A 1017 -19.42 2.27 7.64
N LEU A 1018 -19.33 3.25 8.54
CA LEU A 1018 -20.45 4.12 8.89
C LEU A 1018 -20.94 4.96 7.70
N ASN A 1019 -20.01 5.50 6.89
CA ASN A 1019 -20.35 6.27 5.69
C ASN A 1019 -21.03 5.39 4.62
N THR A 1020 -20.52 4.19 4.37
CA THR A 1020 -21.03 3.27 3.33
C THR A 1020 -22.32 2.55 3.70
N HIS A 1021 -22.67 2.47 4.99
CA HIS A 1021 -23.90 1.84 5.47
C HIS A 1021 -24.95 2.84 5.96
N GLY A 1022 -24.73 4.14 5.72
CA GLY A 1022 -25.73 5.18 5.99
C GLY A 1022 -25.98 5.40 7.49
N TYR A 1023 -24.94 5.35 8.33
CA TYR A 1023 -25.03 5.74 9.73
C TYR A 1023 -24.58 7.19 9.89
N PRO A 1024 -25.47 8.14 10.19
CA PRO A 1024 -25.08 9.51 10.49
C PRO A 1024 -24.43 9.58 11.87
N TYR A 1025 -23.23 10.16 11.96
CA TYR A 1025 -22.48 10.28 13.21
C TYR A 1025 -21.72 11.60 13.32
N ASP A 1026 -21.55 12.06 14.55
CA ASP A 1026 -20.55 13.07 14.90
C ASP A 1026 -19.30 12.40 15.46
N LEU A 1027 -18.13 12.98 15.18
CA LEU A 1027 -16.85 12.53 15.72
C LEU A 1027 -16.32 13.53 16.76
N TYR A 1028 -15.75 12.98 17.84
CA TYR A 1028 -15.05 13.71 18.90
C TYR A 1028 -13.76 12.98 19.28
N TYR A 1029 -12.76 13.71 19.77
CA TYR A 1029 -11.54 13.15 20.34
C TYR A 1029 -11.67 12.98 21.86
N LEU A 1030 -11.42 11.77 22.37
CA LEU A 1030 -11.36 11.46 23.80
C LEU A 1030 -10.26 12.27 24.52
N ASP A 1031 -9.24 12.67 23.78
CA ASP A 1031 -8.10 13.47 24.22
C ASP A 1031 -8.45 14.93 24.58
N HIS A 1032 -9.66 15.38 24.24
CA HIS A 1032 -10.16 16.73 24.55
C HIS A 1032 -11.45 16.69 25.38
N PRO A 1033 -11.38 16.38 26.70
CA PRO A 1033 -12.56 16.24 27.56
C PRO A 1033 -13.48 17.47 27.61
N GLY A 1034 -12.95 18.67 27.35
CA GLY A 1034 -13.72 19.91 27.31
C GLY A 1034 -14.77 19.95 26.18
N ASP A 1035 -14.50 19.27 25.06
CA ASP A 1035 -15.39 19.21 23.91
C ASP A 1035 -16.42 18.09 24.03
N LEU A 1036 -16.24 17.19 25.00
CA LEU A 1036 -17.14 16.08 25.29
C LEU A 1036 -18.38 16.47 26.12
N LYS A 1037 -18.53 17.75 26.50
CA LYS A 1037 -19.61 18.22 27.40
C LYS A 1037 -21.02 17.84 26.93
N ASP A 1038 -21.24 17.78 25.62
CA ASP A 1038 -22.54 17.56 25.02
C ASP A 1038 -22.78 16.10 24.60
N ILE A 1039 -21.85 15.17 24.83
CA ILE A 1039 -21.99 13.78 24.33
C ILE A 1039 -23.18 13.03 24.95
N GLY A 1040 -23.66 13.47 26.12
CA GLY A 1040 -24.86 12.90 26.75
C GLY A 1040 -26.16 13.08 25.94
N GLN A 1041 -26.14 13.92 24.90
CA GLN A 1041 -27.28 14.09 24.00
C GLN A 1041 -27.44 12.96 22.98
N TYR A 1042 -26.41 12.12 22.79
CA TYR A 1042 -26.43 11.00 21.85
C TYR A 1042 -26.96 9.73 22.51
N LYS A 1043 -27.64 8.89 21.74
CA LYS A 1043 -28.18 7.61 22.21
C LYS A 1043 -27.10 6.56 22.36
N VAL A 1044 -26.17 6.50 21.41
CA VAL A 1044 -25.02 5.58 21.42
C VAL A 1044 -23.73 6.37 21.34
N LEU A 1045 -22.78 6.01 22.20
CA LEU A 1045 -21.39 6.44 22.13
C LEU A 1045 -20.53 5.25 21.73
N PHE A 1046 -19.88 5.32 20.57
CA PHE A 1046 -18.98 4.29 20.08
C PHE A 1046 -17.53 4.70 20.33
N LEU A 1047 -16.83 3.94 21.17
CA LEU A 1047 -15.40 4.05 21.42
C LEU A 1047 -14.65 2.96 20.61
N PRO A 1048 -14.15 3.27 19.40
CA PRO A 1048 -13.27 2.37 18.65
C PRO A 1048 -11.87 2.37 19.27
N PHE A 1049 -11.40 1.20 19.72
CA PHE A 1049 -10.03 1.02 20.18
C PHE A 1049 -9.56 1.99 21.29
N PRO A 1050 -10.27 2.14 22.43
CA PRO A 1050 -9.88 3.09 23.47
C PRO A 1050 -8.76 2.50 24.34
N TYR A 1051 -7.54 2.38 23.83
CA TYR A 1051 -6.35 1.94 24.58
C TYR A 1051 -5.96 2.94 25.68
N SER A 1052 -6.12 4.23 25.38
CA SER A 1052 -5.86 5.36 26.28
C SER A 1052 -7.15 6.11 26.63
N VAL A 1053 -7.37 6.32 27.93
CA VAL A 1053 -8.50 7.10 28.46
C VAL A 1053 -8.06 7.87 29.70
N SER A 1054 -8.15 9.20 29.67
CA SER A 1054 -7.89 10.04 30.84
C SER A 1054 -8.99 9.91 31.90
N LYS A 1055 -8.66 10.27 33.15
CA LYS A 1055 -9.66 10.28 34.24
C LYS A 1055 -10.78 11.27 33.98
N GLU A 1056 -10.46 12.41 33.37
CA GLU A 1056 -11.40 13.46 32.99
C GLU A 1056 -12.37 12.97 31.91
N ALA A 1057 -11.86 12.33 30.86
CA ALA A 1057 -12.69 11.72 29.82
C ALA A 1057 -13.59 10.63 30.40
N LEU A 1058 -13.05 9.75 31.26
CA LEU A 1058 -13.83 8.72 31.95
C LEU A 1058 -14.96 9.33 32.79
N ALA A 1059 -14.71 10.43 33.49
CA ALA A 1059 -15.75 11.11 34.28
C ALA A 1059 -16.87 11.68 33.39
N VAL A 1060 -16.55 12.24 32.22
CA VAL A 1060 -17.56 12.70 31.26
C VAL A 1060 -18.37 11.52 30.71
N LEU A 1061 -17.71 10.42 30.33
CA LEU A 1061 -18.36 9.19 29.86
C LEU A 1061 -19.31 8.61 30.91
N ARG A 1062 -18.89 8.55 32.18
CA ARG A 1062 -19.74 8.08 33.29
C ARG A 1062 -20.98 8.94 33.46
N ARG A 1063 -20.87 10.27 33.34
CA ARG A 1063 -22.03 11.18 33.42
C ARG A 1063 -23.00 10.99 32.26
N ALA A 1064 -22.48 10.94 31.03
CA ALA A 1064 -23.29 10.70 29.83
C ALA A 1064 -24.03 9.36 29.91
N HIS A 1065 -23.32 8.30 30.30
CA HIS A 1065 -23.88 6.96 30.49
C HIS A 1065 -24.90 6.87 31.62
N ALA A 1066 -24.70 7.62 32.72
CA ALA A 1066 -25.65 7.67 33.82
C ALA A 1066 -26.89 8.56 33.53
N GLY A 1067 -26.93 9.27 32.40
CA GLY A 1067 -27.99 10.23 32.09
C GLY A 1067 -27.97 11.47 33.00
N GLN A 1068 -26.82 11.79 33.57
CA GLN A 1068 -26.64 12.96 34.44
C GLN A 1068 -26.37 14.20 33.57
N PRO A 1069 -27.19 15.28 33.66
CA PRO A 1069 -26.98 16.46 32.84
C PRO A 1069 -25.73 17.23 33.26
N ALA A 1070 -24.91 17.64 32.29
CA ALA A 1070 -23.94 18.72 32.45
C ALA A 1070 -24.71 20.05 32.30
N GLU A 1071 -25.39 20.48 33.37
CA GLU A 1071 -26.17 21.73 33.45
C GLU A 1071 -27.18 21.98 32.29
N ALA A 1072 -28.47 21.81 32.62
CA ALA A 1072 -29.65 22.33 31.90
C ALA A 1072 -30.34 21.54 30.76
N GLN A 1073 -30.09 20.24 30.53
CA GLN A 1073 -31.00 19.42 29.69
C GLN A 1073 -31.24 18.03 30.25
N ALA A 1074 -32.41 17.82 30.86
CA ALA A 1074 -32.90 16.50 31.25
C ALA A 1074 -33.55 15.81 30.03
N LYS A 1075 -33.12 14.60 29.68
CA LYS A 1075 -33.93 13.59 28.99
C LYS A 1075 -33.61 12.20 29.52
N ALA A 1076 -34.65 11.37 29.62
CA ALA A 1076 -34.64 10.04 30.21
C ALA A 1076 -33.74 9.04 29.44
N GLY A 1077 -32.97 8.26 30.21
CA GLY A 1077 -32.07 7.19 29.73
C GLY A 1077 -30.69 7.73 29.33
N GLY A 1078 -29.64 7.35 30.08
CA GLY A 1078 -28.27 7.69 29.71
C GLY A 1078 -27.79 7.00 28.43
N SER A 1079 -26.67 7.47 27.86
CA SER A 1079 -26.15 6.93 26.60
C SER A 1079 -25.69 5.48 26.75
N ARG A 1080 -26.05 4.64 25.77
CA ARG A 1080 -25.49 3.28 25.64
C ARG A 1080 -24.06 3.38 25.13
N LEU A 1081 -23.16 2.57 25.69
CA LEU A 1081 -21.76 2.54 25.25
C LEU A 1081 -21.51 1.33 24.36
N LEU A 1082 -20.86 1.54 23.21
CA LEU A 1082 -20.30 0.48 22.38
C LEU A 1082 -18.78 0.62 22.42
N ILE A 1083 -18.09 -0.40 22.94
CA ILE A 1083 -16.63 -0.37 23.14
C ILE A 1083 -16.01 -1.53 22.35
N ALA A 1084 -15.08 -1.23 21.46
CA ALA A 1084 -14.39 -2.24 20.67
C ALA A 1084 -12.91 -2.41 21.07
N GLN A 1085 -12.48 -3.66 21.18
CA GLN A 1085 -11.11 -4.14 21.39
C GLN A 1085 -10.50 -3.79 22.76
N ARG A 1086 -10.17 -2.51 22.99
CA ARG A 1086 -9.39 -2.08 24.17
C ARG A 1086 -10.25 -1.52 25.29
N MET A 1087 -9.68 -1.39 26.50
CA MET A 1087 -10.43 -1.13 27.74
C MET A 1087 -9.91 0.09 28.54
N GLY A 1088 -9.05 0.92 27.97
CA GLY A 1088 -8.45 2.08 28.63
C GLY A 1088 -7.32 1.68 29.56
N GLU A 1089 -6.37 0.90 29.05
CA GLU A 1089 -5.23 0.36 29.80
C GLU A 1089 -4.24 1.43 30.25
N VAL A 1090 -4.16 2.54 29.53
CA VAL A 1090 -3.25 3.65 29.84
C VAL A 1090 -3.97 4.99 29.96
N ASP A 1091 -3.34 5.96 30.61
CA ASP A 1091 -3.79 7.35 30.68
C ASP A 1091 -3.42 8.15 29.42
N GLU A 1092 -3.71 9.46 29.40
CA GLU A 1092 -3.46 10.35 28.26
C GLU A 1092 -1.98 10.49 27.87
N VAL A 1093 -1.05 10.17 28.77
CA VAL A 1093 0.40 10.16 28.51
C VAL A 1093 0.97 8.74 28.42
N GLY A 1094 0.11 7.73 28.34
CA GLY A 1094 0.49 6.34 28.12
C GLY A 1094 1.06 5.65 29.36
N ALA A 1095 0.81 6.18 30.56
CA ALA A 1095 1.13 5.49 31.81
C ALA A 1095 0.03 4.46 32.13
N ARG A 1096 0.43 3.25 32.53
CA ARG A 1096 -0.49 2.15 32.81
C ARG A 1096 -1.32 2.40 34.06
N TYR A 1097 -2.61 2.10 33.99
CA TYR A 1097 -3.45 1.97 35.17
C TYR A 1097 -3.27 0.57 35.81
N ASP A 1098 -3.45 0.48 37.13
CA ASP A 1098 -3.50 -0.82 37.84
C ASP A 1098 -4.67 -1.69 37.33
N ARG A 1099 -5.76 -1.04 36.91
CA ARG A 1099 -6.92 -1.67 36.26
C ARG A 1099 -7.40 -0.79 35.10
N PRO A 1100 -7.73 -1.36 33.93
CA PRO A 1100 -8.19 -0.57 32.79
C PRO A 1100 -9.39 0.33 33.14
N ALA A 1101 -9.35 1.58 32.68
CA ALA A 1101 -10.27 2.66 33.03
C ALA A 1101 -11.75 2.33 32.75
N LEU A 1102 -12.03 1.57 31.69
CA LEU A 1102 -13.38 1.20 31.27
C LEU A 1102 -13.86 -0.14 31.86
N ALA A 1103 -13.02 -0.85 32.62
CA ALA A 1103 -13.33 -2.21 33.09
C ALA A 1103 -14.60 -2.27 33.97
N GLU A 1104 -14.82 -1.26 34.82
CA GLU A 1104 -16.02 -1.19 35.67
C GLU A 1104 -17.30 -0.95 34.85
N LEU A 1105 -17.23 -0.11 33.82
CA LEU A 1105 -18.36 0.16 32.93
C LEU A 1105 -18.70 -1.08 32.10
N ILE A 1106 -17.69 -1.75 31.56
CA ILE A 1106 -17.87 -2.99 30.79
C ILE A 1106 -18.46 -4.09 31.68
N GLN A 1107 -17.98 -4.24 32.92
CA GLN A 1107 -18.54 -5.22 33.85
C GLN A 1107 -20.01 -4.92 34.16
N LYS A 1108 -20.33 -3.67 34.49
CA LYS A 1108 -21.72 -3.26 34.74
C LYS A 1108 -22.63 -3.51 33.54
N GLY A 1109 -22.17 -3.18 32.34
CA GLY A 1109 -22.96 -3.36 31.12
C GLY A 1109 -23.13 -4.81 30.67
N ARG A 1110 -22.26 -5.74 31.10
CA ARG A 1110 -22.53 -7.18 30.94
C ARG A 1110 -23.74 -7.63 31.76
N ASP A 1111 -24.00 -6.97 32.88
CA ASP A 1111 -25.09 -7.33 33.78
C ASP A 1111 -26.44 -6.72 33.35
N ASP A 1112 -26.45 -5.51 32.77
CA ASP A 1112 -27.68 -4.77 32.43
C ASP A 1112 -27.86 -4.42 30.93
N GLY A 1113 -26.90 -4.79 30.06
CA GLY A 1113 -26.93 -4.54 28.61
C GLY A 1113 -26.61 -3.10 28.18
N SER A 1114 -26.31 -2.21 29.14
CA SER A 1114 -26.07 -0.78 28.89
C SER A 1114 -24.69 -0.47 28.29
N VAL A 1115 -23.78 -1.44 28.29
CA VAL A 1115 -22.49 -1.40 27.57
C VAL A 1115 -22.35 -2.67 26.72
N VAL A 1116 -22.10 -2.50 25.43
CA VAL A 1116 -21.77 -3.57 24.50
C VAL A 1116 -20.27 -3.57 24.30
N TYR A 1117 -19.61 -4.66 24.69
CA TYR A 1117 -18.16 -4.82 24.51
C TYR A 1117 -17.87 -5.84 23.42
N VAL A 1118 -17.12 -5.42 22.40
CA VAL A 1118 -16.71 -6.24 21.26
C VAL A 1118 -15.21 -6.51 21.36
N PRO A 1119 -14.79 -7.68 21.88
CA PRO A 1119 -13.37 -7.99 22.05
C PRO A 1119 -12.66 -8.38 20.75
N ARG A 1120 -13.41 -8.62 19.65
CA ARG A 1120 -12.86 -9.02 18.35
C ARG A 1120 -11.99 -7.90 17.75
N ASN A 1121 -10.87 -8.28 17.14
CA ASN A 1121 -10.07 -7.36 16.33
C ASN A 1121 -10.84 -7.01 15.04
N LEU A 1122 -11.36 -5.78 14.94
CA LEU A 1122 -12.21 -5.39 13.81
C LEU A 1122 -11.47 -5.49 12.47
N VAL A 1123 -10.15 -5.22 12.45
CA VAL A 1123 -9.33 -5.28 11.22
C VAL A 1123 -9.13 -6.73 10.75
N GLU A 1124 -8.98 -7.69 11.67
CA GLU A 1124 -8.92 -9.11 11.28
C GLU A 1124 -10.30 -9.63 10.89
N TRP A 1125 -11.35 -9.12 11.53
CA TRP A 1125 -12.71 -9.53 11.27
C TRP A 1125 -13.24 -9.03 9.91
N GLU A 1126 -12.78 -7.87 9.41
CA GLU A 1126 -13.26 -7.26 8.16
C GLU A 1126 -13.13 -8.16 6.92
N VAL A 1127 -12.18 -9.11 6.93
CA VAL A 1127 -11.93 -10.03 5.82
C VAL A 1127 -12.92 -11.21 5.80
N GLU A 1128 -13.68 -11.40 6.87
CA GLU A 1128 -14.71 -12.45 6.94
C GLU A 1128 -15.96 -12.03 6.15
N PRO A 1129 -16.66 -12.98 5.48
CA PRO A 1129 -17.84 -12.66 4.68
C PRO A 1129 -18.96 -12.02 5.52
N THR A 1130 -19.08 -12.43 6.78
CA THR A 1130 -20.17 -12.05 7.70
C THR A 1130 -19.94 -10.72 8.42
N PHE A 1131 -18.76 -10.12 8.30
CA PHE A 1131 -18.42 -8.88 9.02
C PHE A 1131 -19.46 -7.78 8.83
N ALA A 1132 -19.86 -7.52 7.59
CA ALA A 1132 -20.78 -6.42 7.28
C ALA A 1132 -22.16 -6.62 7.90
N ASP A 1133 -22.67 -7.85 7.85
CA ASP A 1133 -23.99 -8.21 8.40
C ASP A 1133 -23.97 -8.19 9.93
N GLU A 1134 -22.96 -8.82 10.55
CA GLU A 1134 -22.82 -8.87 12.01
C GLU A 1134 -22.55 -7.47 12.61
N MET A 1135 -21.74 -6.62 11.96
CA MET A 1135 -21.53 -5.23 12.40
C MET A 1135 -22.77 -4.36 12.22
N THR A 1136 -23.52 -4.56 11.13
CA THR A 1136 -24.81 -3.88 10.92
C THR A 1136 -25.80 -4.27 11.99
N GLN A 1137 -25.94 -5.57 12.28
CA GLN A 1137 -26.81 -6.07 13.34
C GLN A 1137 -26.43 -5.47 14.70
N LEU A 1138 -25.15 -5.47 15.03
CA LEU A 1138 -24.63 -4.91 16.29
C LEU A 1138 -25.01 -3.43 16.46
N LEU A 1139 -24.83 -2.60 15.42
CA LEU A 1139 -25.16 -1.18 15.46
C LEU A 1139 -26.67 -0.94 15.47
N ASP A 1140 -27.45 -1.72 14.73
CA ASP A 1140 -28.90 -1.63 14.70
C ASP A 1140 -29.52 -2.01 16.04
N GLU A 1141 -29.03 -3.06 16.69
CA GLU A 1141 -29.42 -3.43 18.05
C GLU A 1141 -28.98 -2.37 19.08
N ALA A 1142 -27.83 -1.73 18.88
CA ALA A 1142 -27.35 -0.66 19.75
C ALA A 1142 -28.22 0.60 19.65
N LEU A 1143 -28.62 0.98 18.43
CA LEU A 1143 -29.40 2.18 18.14
C LEU A 1143 -30.91 1.98 18.37
N GLY A 1144 -31.44 0.80 18.08
CA GLY A 1144 -32.87 0.50 18.14
C GLY A 1144 -33.71 1.52 17.35
N ASP A 1145 -34.81 1.99 17.94
CA ASP A 1145 -35.69 3.00 17.34
C ASP A 1145 -35.03 4.37 17.13
N ALA A 1146 -33.82 4.59 17.67
CA ALA A 1146 -33.05 5.81 17.43
C ALA A 1146 -32.29 5.80 16.10
N LYS A 1147 -32.28 4.69 15.34
CA LYS A 1147 -31.63 4.63 14.02
C LYS A 1147 -32.27 5.67 13.08
N PRO A 1148 -31.52 6.70 12.64
CA PRO A 1148 -32.14 7.85 11.96
C PRO A 1148 -32.34 7.63 10.46
N LEU A 1149 -31.55 6.72 9.86
CA LEU A 1149 -31.53 6.40 8.45
C LEU A 1149 -31.49 4.87 8.27
N PHE A 1150 -32.44 4.33 7.53
CA PHE A 1150 -32.36 3.00 6.93
C PHE A 1150 -31.76 3.13 5.54
N LEU A 1151 -30.79 2.28 5.21
CA LEU A 1151 -30.20 2.18 3.88
C LEU A 1151 -30.02 0.70 3.54
N ASP A 1152 -30.64 0.28 2.44
CA ASP A 1152 -30.35 -0.99 1.78
C ASP A 1152 -29.87 -0.68 0.37
N ARG A 1153 -28.63 -1.09 0.08
CA ARG A 1153 -27.94 -0.74 -1.16
C ARG A 1153 -28.27 -1.70 -2.29
N HIS A 1154 -28.88 -2.86 -2.00
CA HIS A 1154 -29.20 -3.85 -3.04
C HIS A 1154 -27.99 -4.14 -3.96
N GLY A 1155 -26.81 -4.26 -3.35
CA GLY A 1155 -25.52 -4.47 -4.04
C GLY A 1155 -24.90 -3.26 -4.76
N SER A 1156 -25.53 -2.09 -4.70
CA SER A 1156 -25.01 -0.86 -5.32
C SER A 1156 -23.92 -0.18 -4.49
N SER A 1157 -22.99 0.50 -5.16
CA SER A 1157 -21.97 1.36 -4.53
C SER A 1157 -22.53 2.75 -4.27
N VAL A 1158 -23.29 2.89 -3.18
CA VAL A 1158 -23.97 4.13 -2.79
C VAL A 1158 -23.65 4.53 -1.36
N GLU A 1159 -23.42 5.82 -1.13
CA GLU A 1159 -23.35 6.42 0.19
C GLU A 1159 -24.56 7.33 0.43
N ALA A 1160 -24.99 7.43 1.69
CA ALA A 1160 -26.10 8.31 2.09
C ALA A 1160 -25.75 9.13 3.34
N TYR A 1161 -25.96 10.43 3.25
CA TYR A 1161 -25.69 11.42 4.30
C TYR A 1161 -27.00 12.06 4.74
N LEU A 1162 -27.25 12.07 6.05
CA LEU A 1162 -28.45 12.67 6.64
C LEU A 1162 -28.08 13.81 7.58
N ALA A 1163 -28.71 14.96 7.36
CA ALA A 1163 -28.67 16.10 8.28
C ALA A 1163 -30.09 16.54 8.65
N GLU A 1164 -30.25 17.25 9.76
CA GLU A 1164 -31.53 17.77 10.25
C GLU A 1164 -31.44 19.24 10.68
N SER A 1165 -32.51 20.00 10.50
CA SER A 1165 -32.53 21.43 10.86
C SER A 1165 -32.40 21.63 12.37
N ASP A 1166 -31.60 22.60 12.80
CA ASP A 1166 -31.42 22.93 14.22
C ASP A 1166 -32.47 23.94 14.78
N THR A 1167 -33.42 24.39 13.96
CA THR A 1167 -34.27 25.56 14.29
C THR A 1167 -35.67 25.23 14.83
N ARG A 1168 -35.88 25.51 16.12
CA ARG A 1168 -36.87 26.52 16.57
C ARG A 1168 -36.24 27.41 17.65
N LEU A 1169 -36.02 28.69 17.33
CA LEU A 1169 -36.14 29.75 18.33
C LEU A 1169 -37.65 29.92 18.55
N SER A 1170 -38.17 29.51 19.70
CA SER A 1170 -39.52 29.94 20.10
C SER A 1170 -39.48 31.45 20.34
N PRO A 1171 -40.22 32.29 19.59
CA PRO A 1171 -40.31 33.70 19.90
C PRO A 1171 -40.96 33.84 21.29
N GLY A 1172 -40.19 34.28 22.28
CA GLY A 1172 -40.72 34.73 23.57
C GLY A 1172 -40.51 33.83 24.80
N SER A 1173 -39.92 32.64 24.71
CA SER A 1173 -39.70 31.79 25.92
C SER A 1173 -38.25 31.55 26.32
N GLY A 1174 -37.26 31.83 25.45
CA GLY A 1174 -35.83 31.65 25.77
C GLY A 1174 -35.40 30.22 26.13
N GLN A 1175 -36.33 29.26 26.16
CA GLN A 1175 -36.08 27.86 26.49
C GLN A 1175 -35.99 27.02 25.21
N ARG A 1176 -34.86 26.34 25.03
CA ARG A 1176 -34.67 25.25 24.06
C ARG A 1176 -35.36 24.00 24.59
N GLU A 1177 -36.65 23.83 24.30
CA GLU A 1177 -37.27 22.52 24.48
C GLU A 1177 -36.90 21.57 23.34
N PRO A 1178 -36.64 20.28 23.64
CA PRO A 1178 -36.26 19.29 22.64
C PRO A 1178 -37.50 18.75 21.90
N ALA A 1179 -38.07 19.58 21.02
CA ALA A 1179 -39.06 19.16 20.03
C ALA A 1179 -38.37 18.35 18.91
N GLU A 1180 -39.00 17.27 18.46
CA GLU A 1180 -38.46 16.39 17.41
C GLU A 1180 -38.24 17.16 16.09
N CYS A 1181 -37.04 17.07 15.52
CA CYS A 1181 -36.70 17.76 14.26
C CYS A 1181 -37.52 17.19 13.09
N ARG A 1182 -38.41 18.03 12.51
CA ARG A 1182 -39.28 17.63 11.40
C ARG A 1182 -38.70 17.90 10.01
N GLU A 1183 -37.53 18.52 9.89
CA GLU A 1183 -36.90 18.79 8.59
C GLU A 1183 -35.61 17.96 8.44
N LYS A 1184 -35.48 17.27 7.30
CA LYS A 1184 -34.36 16.36 7.01
C LYS A 1184 -33.78 16.65 5.63
N PHE A 1185 -32.46 16.56 5.52
CA PHE A 1185 -31.72 16.66 4.27
C PHE A 1185 -31.01 15.33 4.04
N LEU A 1186 -31.46 14.57 3.05
CA LEU A 1186 -30.88 13.29 2.65
C LEU A 1186 -30.11 13.49 1.34
N THR A 1187 -28.79 13.36 1.38
CA THR A 1187 -27.96 13.39 0.17
C THR A 1187 -27.47 11.97 -0.12
N ILE A 1188 -27.66 11.51 -1.36
CA ILE A 1188 -27.32 10.17 -1.80
C ILE A 1188 -26.34 10.28 -2.96
N ILE A 1189 -25.19 9.61 -2.86
CA ILE A 1189 -24.08 9.67 -3.82
C ILE A 1189 -23.96 8.30 -4.48
N ASN A 1190 -24.14 8.23 -5.80
CA ASN A 1190 -23.86 7.02 -6.57
C ASN A 1190 -22.39 6.99 -7.00
N TRP A 1191 -21.60 6.08 -6.43
CA TRP A 1191 -20.18 5.93 -6.73
C TRP A 1191 -19.92 5.10 -7.98
N GLN A 1192 -20.92 4.37 -8.49
CA GLN A 1192 -20.76 3.54 -9.69
C GLN A 1192 -21.11 4.26 -11.00
N ASP A 1193 -20.63 3.70 -12.11
CA ASP A 1193 -20.89 4.21 -13.47
C ASP A 1193 -22.30 3.91 -13.97
N GLY A 1194 -22.90 2.82 -13.47
CA GLY A 1194 -24.26 2.40 -13.80
C GLY A 1194 -25.31 3.03 -12.87
N GLU A 1195 -26.57 2.87 -13.25
CA GLU A 1195 -27.70 3.24 -12.38
C GLU A 1195 -27.65 2.45 -11.06
N ALA A 1196 -28.15 3.05 -9.98
CA ALA A 1196 -28.38 2.38 -8.70
C ALA A 1196 -29.88 2.40 -8.37
N ASP A 1197 -30.44 1.27 -7.93
CA ASP A 1197 -31.78 1.20 -7.34
C ASP A 1197 -31.61 0.71 -5.90
N ILE A 1198 -31.96 1.57 -4.94
CA ILE A 1198 -31.71 1.35 -3.51
C ILE A 1198 -32.98 1.59 -2.70
N GLU A 1199 -33.02 1.14 -1.45
CA GLU A 1199 -34.06 1.55 -0.48
C GLU A 1199 -33.48 2.43 0.62
N VAL A 1200 -34.21 3.48 0.96
CA VAL A 1200 -33.90 4.37 2.08
C VAL A 1200 -35.12 4.54 2.98
N GLY A 1201 -34.90 4.90 4.23
CA GLY A 1201 -35.97 5.14 5.19
C GLY A 1201 -35.57 6.14 6.25
N LEU A 1202 -36.50 6.97 6.71
CA LEU A 1202 -36.22 8.05 7.64
C LEU A 1202 -37.10 7.96 8.89
N ALA A 1203 -36.47 8.14 10.05
CA ALA A 1203 -37.20 8.33 11.30
C ALA A 1203 -37.77 9.76 11.37
N LEU A 1204 -39.08 9.88 11.20
CA LEU A 1204 -39.83 11.14 11.19
C LEU A 1204 -40.95 11.12 12.23
N PRO A 1205 -41.22 12.26 12.89
CA PRO A 1205 -42.41 12.44 13.71
C PRO A 1205 -43.70 12.20 12.92
N GLU A 1206 -44.79 11.84 13.60
CA GLU A 1206 -46.08 11.71 12.94
C GLU A 1206 -46.50 13.03 12.26
N GLY A 1207 -47.10 12.91 11.07
CA GLY A 1207 -47.55 14.03 10.28
C GLY A 1207 -47.43 13.78 8.79
N SER A 1208 -47.78 14.81 8.00
CA SER A 1208 -47.64 14.80 6.54
C SER A 1208 -46.41 15.62 6.13
N TYR A 1209 -45.70 15.12 5.13
CA TYR A 1209 -44.43 15.67 4.64
C TYR A 1209 -44.49 15.87 3.13
N LYS A 1210 -43.78 16.90 2.66
CA LYS A 1210 -43.49 17.16 1.25
C LYS A 1210 -41.99 17.00 1.02
N MET A 1211 -41.61 16.80 -0.24
CA MET A 1211 -40.22 16.64 -0.63
C MET A 1211 -39.82 17.63 -1.72
N LEU A 1212 -38.61 18.15 -1.59
CA LEU A 1212 -37.86 18.76 -2.68
C LEU A 1212 -36.72 17.86 -3.09
N THR A 1213 -36.31 17.97 -4.36
CA THR A 1213 -35.17 17.25 -4.87
C THR A 1213 -34.33 18.08 -5.83
N LEU A 1214 -33.03 17.80 -5.82
CA LEU A 1214 -32.03 18.36 -6.71
C LEU A 1214 -31.04 17.26 -7.10
N ALA A 1215 -30.62 17.25 -8.37
CA ALA A 1215 -29.60 16.33 -8.88
C ALA A 1215 -28.34 17.11 -9.28
N ALA A 1216 -27.14 16.53 -9.09
CA ALA A 1216 -25.88 17.14 -9.52
C ALA A 1216 -25.69 17.10 -11.04
N SER A 1217 -26.41 16.24 -11.75
CA SER A 1217 -26.57 16.29 -13.20
C SER A 1217 -27.29 17.56 -13.69
N ALA A 1218 -28.18 18.13 -12.88
CA ALA A 1218 -28.95 19.34 -13.21
C ALA A 1218 -29.13 20.27 -11.97
N PRO A 1219 -28.05 20.88 -11.45
CA PRO A 1219 -28.04 21.57 -10.15
C PRO A 1219 -28.78 22.93 -10.14
N ALA A 1220 -29.31 23.37 -11.29
CA ALA A 1220 -30.18 24.54 -11.40
C ALA A 1220 -31.68 24.18 -11.38
N ASP A 1221 -32.02 22.90 -11.53
CA ASP A 1221 -33.39 22.42 -11.68
C ASP A 1221 -33.93 21.91 -10.34
N GLU A 1222 -34.37 22.82 -9.47
CA GLU A 1222 -35.09 22.44 -8.25
C GLU A 1222 -36.47 21.83 -8.63
N ARG A 1223 -36.78 20.66 -8.08
CA ARG A 1223 -38.01 19.91 -8.42
C ARG A 1223 -38.75 19.42 -7.20
N ARG A 1224 -40.07 19.22 -7.34
CA ARG A 1224 -40.87 18.51 -6.33
C ARG A 1224 -40.47 17.04 -6.31
N GLY A 1225 -40.31 16.46 -5.13
CA GLY A 1225 -40.18 15.02 -4.96
C GLY A 1225 -41.55 14.39 -4.79
N LEU A 1226 -41.79 13.26 -5.44
CA LEU A 1226 -43.04 12.51 -5.33
C LEU A 1226 -42.75 11.11 -4.78
N LEU A 1227 -43.68 10.57 -4.01
CA LEU A 1227 -43.65 9.17 -3.58
C LEU A 1227 -44.91 8.48 -4.09
N ASP A 1228 -44.75 7.46 -4.93
CA ASP A 1228 -45.86 6.82 -5.67
C ASP A 1228 -46.73 7.85 -6.43
N GLY A 1229 -46.09 8.89 -6.97
CA GLY A 1229 -46.75 10.00 -7.67
C GLY A 1229 -47.46 11.01 -6.77
N LYS A 1230 -47.41 10.87 -5.44
CA LYS A 1230 -48.01 11.80 -4.46
C LYS A 1230 -46.99 12.79 -3.94
N GLU A 1231 -47.38 14.05 -3.81
CA GLU A 1231 -46.52 15.13 -3.30
C GLU A 1231 -46.48 15.20 -1.77
N ALA A 1232 -47.64 15.03 -1.12
CA ALA A 1232 -47.77 15.03 0.33
C ALA A 1232 -48.05 13.59 0.81
N VAL A 1233 -47.19 13.08 1.68
CA VAL A 1233 -47.26 11.71 2.19
C VAL A 1233 -47.11 11.66 3.71
N PRO A 1234 -47.75 10.70 4.40
CA PRO A 1234 -47.58 10.54 5.83
C PRO A 1234 -46.17 10.02 6.18
N ALA A 1235 -45.68 10.35 7.38
CA ALA A 1235 -44.39 9.88 7.90
C ALA A 1235 -44.19 8.36 7.78
N ALA A 1236 -45.25 7.57 7.97
CA ALA A 1236 -45.23 6.12 7.86
C ALA A 1236 -44.78 5.63 6.47
N ASP A 1237 -45.15 6.36 5.40
CA ASP A 1237 -44.77 6.02 4.03
C ASP A 1237 -43.28 6.30 3.74
N LEU A 1238 -42.64 7.13 4.56
CA LEU A 1238 -41.23 7.53 4.44
C LEU A 1238 -40.29 6.66 5.31
N ARG A 1239 -40.83 5.67 6.03
CA ARG A 1239 -40.02 4.72 6.81
C ARG A 1239 -39.23 3.75 5.92
N ARG A 1240 -39.65 3.54 4.68
CA ARG A 1240 -38.96 2.74 3.67
C ARG A 1240 -39.51 3.05 2.27
N PHE A 1241 -38.65 3.49 1.36
CA PHE A 1241 -38.97 3.75 -0.03
C PHE A 1241 -37.75 3.60 -0.94
N ALA A 1242 -37.99 3.27 -2.20
CA ALA A 1242 -36.97 3.05 -3.21
C ALA A 1242 -36.59 4.36 -3.93
N VAL A 1243 -35.29 4.52 -4.21
CA VAL A 1243 -34.74 5.65 -4.97
C VAL A 1243 -33.85 5.11 -6.08
N LYS A 1244 -34.17 5.53 -7.32
CA LYS A 1244 -33.33 5.27 -8.48
C LYS A 1244 -32.42 6.47 -8.78
N LEU A 1245 -31.14 6.20 -8.98
CA LEU A 1245 -30.08 7.18 -9.27
C LEU A 1245 -29.40 6.84 -10.58
N ASP A 1246 -29.09 7.87 -11.36
CA ASP A 1246 -28.28 7.72 -12.56
C ASP A 1246 -26.81 7.45 -12.18
N GLY A 1247 -26.05 6.91 -13.13
CA GLY A 1247 -24.61 6.68 -12.97
C GLY A 1247 -23.84 7.94 -12.60
N ARG A 1248 -22.97 7.83 -11.60
CA ARG A 1248 -22.14 8.93 -11.06
C ARG A 1248 -22.89 10.17 -10.56
N ASP A 1249 -24.21 10.11 -10.42
CA ASP A 1249 -25.02 11.26 -9.99
C ASP A 1249 -25.10 11.38 -8.46
N VAL A 1250 -25.44 12.58 -8.00
CA VAL A 1250 -25.72 12.88 -6.60
C VAL A 1250 -27.12 13.47 -6.51
N ARG A 1251 -27.91 12.99 -5.54
CA ARG A 1251 -29.26 13.49 -5.30
C ARG A 1251 -29.41 14.02 -3.88
N LEU A 1252 -29.91 15.23 -3.76
CA LEU A 1252 -30.33 15.83 -2.50
C LEU A 1252 -31.86 15.78 -2.42
N ILE A 1253 -32.39 15.16 -1.37
CA ILE A 1253 -33.82 15.14 -1.04
C ILE A 1253 -34.01 15.93 0.26
N TYR A 1254 -34.76 17.02 0.20
CA TYR A 1254 -35.12 17.81 1.37
C TYR A 1254 -36.57 17.52 1.76
N LEU A 1255 -36.75 16.99 2.97
CA LEU A 1255 -38.06 16.66 3.53
C LEU A 1255 -38.47 17.74 4.51
N LEU A 1256 -39.70 18.22 4.35
CA LEU A 1256 -40.28 19.29 5.15
C LEU A 1256 -41.74 19.01 5.51
N PRO A 1257 -42.25 19.54 6.63
CA PRO A 1257 -43.66 19.44 6.99
C PRO A 1257 -44.57 20.03 5.90
N ALA A 1258 -45.66 19.34 5.58
CA ALA A 1258 -46.59 19.78 4.53
C ALA A 1258 -47.29 21.11 4.84
N ASP A 1259 -47.34 21.49 6.13
CA ASP A 1259 -47.90 22.73 6.67
C ASP A 1259 -46.90 23.91 6.69
N LYS A 1260 -45.65 23.72 6.26
CA LYS A 1260 -44.65 24.80 6.21
C LYS A 1260 -45.01 25.84 5.13
N PRO A 1261 -45.22 27.13 5.48
CA PRO A 1261 -45.57 28.16 4.52
C PRO A 1261 -44.40 28.51 3.59
N GLY A 1262 -44.70 28.90 2.35
CA GLY A 1262 -43.71 29.25 1.32
C GLY A 1262 -43.39 28.14 0.31
N PHE A 1263 -44.23 27.10 0.24
CA PHE A 1263 -44.08 25.90 -0.60
C PHE A 1263 -45.33 25.52 -1.42
#